data_AF-A0A319EZP1-F1
#
_entry.id   AF-A0A319EZP1-F1
#
_cell.length_a   1.000
_cell.length_b   1.000
_cell.length_c   1.000
_cell.angle_alpha   90.00
_cell.angle_beta   90.00
_cell.angle_gamma   90.00
#
_symmetry.space_group_name_H-M   'P 1'
#
loop_
_entity.id
_entity.type
_entity.pdbx_description
1 polymer ?
#
loop_
_entity_poly.entity_id
_entity_poly.type
_entity_poly.pdbx_seq_one_letter_code
_entity_poly.pdbx_strand_id
1 'polypeptide(L)'
;MPIFVGWQLYMQEAALIPPRLFVSSRNIALICTSAFFANGAFQCIIYWLPIWFQAVLGASPTSSGVRYLPTVISDVLTSLIAADLVNRLGWWNPFLIFGTAMVSLGGGLLSTLYPSISDGHWIGFQILGGVGYSLIVTMAHVGVQTSLPPDLVPFGATTLLFVISASCAIFLAVGEAVFHARLEQNLAHVISSSLAKHVIAAGASGVRSIVPADDLPVVISAYSSAVTQVLYLTAAAPVLSFVCVCCTRWISTKSPEAEEKSSAEEVNTGPYRSVWYASVISFLILRALAPRDDDGYPLSQAGFTRTQQTVRRNSVAKCIRDQHPLWLFALPQLHQANMDTRTNPILALEKCASPEGIIQYLGQLAQGDAPGLARFGSFTPSIYDSAWLSMVYKPNGDHLEWLFPQCFHYVPSLQGENGAWPAYVTCVDGILSTAAALLALLDRREHVPGTKEAEDLSPRIKQATAGLGSLLMAWDVTTSDQVGFEAIIPSLLQQILRFKIRFEFPGQVHLGRLSLLKRQRLCPEILYSRKQTTLLHSLEALVGDVDFDRVSHHCTVESGILGSPASTAAYLIHSSGWDVRGEAYLHRVVNTAGDRQGGVPSGYPTCIFEVSWALSTLLMSLGLPSADALAHLRPLGGCFESLLSHQNGLVGFAPGILPDADDTARVLMTVEFLGTETDSGAMVQGFRSATCFKTYDFERNPSFSANCNVLLALVSSSTAQHHVLEIRATVDYLLGLWRTDNVSDKWNISSHYSFMVLSAAFVRFLQRYDCGELREVGGPVVVRDVALCLCQILSRTLVQQLDDGSWERSLEVTSYCVLTISQMMHLPFDQTLREEELHSAIARGRRFIRDHQQDVVQPRRQDYVWIEKVSYSSGLLRKVYPIAALNACCEPFPCTRELSRFFHLSSAVTQLKPLLRTLPLFQEFPLVSCELALVEATLWTMRLHESRQAVFPPVQGRLDDILSLLVYQTDELMESVVVRLPSAMLESLGQQLKFECGLQADVGAVPHGANGVGSTGPGGLPGSPADSMSDGDSMSCSEEDQTPAQPFPSFNNIIGTLRKFIAHVLQHPKVLASSEFTQLELAGEVYNFLSAQLQHITDNRQFQQTHGVINATYHQWVQSTAADDTSCPMAALFFLCLTSKDGRVSFGANPQSRYLSRSIIRHLAVMCRQYNDYGSVMRDTNEGNLNSLHFPEFKSHTTDPGDAADPALAYPARAMKDHLLAIAEFERSCLQLGLGQLGRLESTSQRALAAFRVFVNVTDLYGQVYVQKDLTNPVLERSQ
;
A
#
# COMPACT_ATOMS: atom_id res chain seq x y z
N MET A 1 28.91 -19.95 2.97
CA MET A 1 29.57 -20.14 4.28
C MET A 1 30.92 -19.44 4.43
N PRO A 2 31.94 -19.57 3.57
CA PRO A 2 33.26 -18.94 3.81
C PRO A 2 33.20 -17.42 4.03
N ILE A 3 32.41 -16.71 3.21
CA ILE A 3 32.17 -15.25 3.36
C ILE A 3 31.49 -14.92 4.70
N PHE A 4 30.56 -15.74 5.17
CA PHE A 4 29.90 -15.56 6.47
C PHE A 4 30.88 -15.72 7.64
N VAL A 5 31.77 -16.73 7.59
CA VAL A 5 32.81 -16.92 8.61
C VAL A 5 33.80 -15.76 8.59
N GLY A 6 34.26 -15.34 7.41
CA GLY A 6 35.11 -14.15 7.25
C GLY A 6 34.44 -12.88 7.78
N TRP A 7 33.13 -12.73 7.60
CA TRP A 7 32.34 -11.62 8.14
C TRP A 7 32.19 -11.65 9.67
N GLN A 8 31.94 -12.80 10.29
CA GLN A 8 31.94 -12.89 11.76
C GLN A 8 33.33 -12.55 12.33
N LEU A 9 34.41 -13.03 11.69
CA LEU A 9 35.79 -12.72 12.08
C LEU A 9 36.19 -11.26 11.82
N TYR A 10 35.57 -10.58 10.85
CA TYR A 10 35.77 -9.15 10.61
C TYR A 10 35.00 -8.29 11.62
N MET A 11 33.74 -8.64 11.92
CA MET A 11 32.87 -7.85 12.79
C MET A 11 33.12 -8.03 14.29
N GLN A 12 33.89 -9.05 14.69
CA GLN A 12 34.32 -9.26 16.07
C GLN A 12 33.13 -9.20 17.05
N GLU A 13 33.19 -8.42 18.12
CA GLU A 13 32.14 -8.34 19.13
C GLU A 13 30.81 -7.70 18.66
N ALA A 14 30.79 -7.10 17.46
CA ALA A 14 29.57 -6.66 16.79
C ALA A 14 28.97 -7.71 15.82
N ALA A 15 29.57 -8.91 15.74
CA ALA A 15 29.08 -10.00 14.91
C ALA A 15 27.84 -10.68 15.49
N LEU A 16 27.01 -11.29 14.62
CA LEU A 16 25.80 -12.03 15.00
C LEU A 16 26.13 -13.23 15.92
N ILE A 17 27.28 -13.86 15.68
CA ILE A 17 27.90 -14.87 16.52
C ILE A 17 29.24 -14.28 17.01
N PRO A 18 29.26 -13.52 18.12
CA PRO A 18 30.44 -12.77 18.53
C PRO A 18 31.57 -13.72 18.98
N PRO A 19 32.83 -13.53 18.57
CA PRO A 19 33.92 -14.47 18.85
C PRO A 19 34.13 -14.81 20.33
N ARG A 20 33.81 -13.90 21.27
CA ARG A 20 33.78 -14.22 22.70
C ARG A 20 33.02 -15.50 23.03
N LEU A 21 31.97 -15.86 22.27
CA LEU A 21 31.17 -17.06 22.48
C LEU A 21 32.01 -18.35 22.47
N PHE A 22 32.99 -18.42 21.56
CA PHE A 22 33.89 -19.58 21.43
C PHE A 22 35.14 -19.45 22.31
N VAL A 23 35.57 -18.23 22.64
CA VAL A 23 36.68 -17.96 23.57
C VAL A 23 36.29 -18.24 25.02
N SER A 24 35.07 -17.88 25.44
CA SER A 24 34.52 -18.14 26.77
C SER A 24 34.42 -19.63 27.08
N SER A 25 34.13 -20.48 26.09
CA SER A 25 34.20 -21.93 26.29
C SER A 25 34.38 -22.72 24.99
N ARG A 26 35.47 -23.52 24.95
CA ARG A 26 35.75 -24.49 23.88
C ARG A 26 34.61 -25.47 23.62
N ASN A 27 33.75 -25.71 24.62
CA ASN A 27 32.63 -26.62 24.49
C ASN A 27 31.65 -26.17 23.41
N ILE A 28 31.47 -24.86 23.18
CA ILE A 28 30.51 -24.38 22.19
C ILE A 28 30.96 -24.73 20.77
N ALA A 29 32.26 -24.59 20.47
CA ALA A 29 32.81 -25.02 19.18
C ALA A 29 32.68 -26.54 18.99
N LEU A 30 32.97 -27.34 20.01
CA LEU A 30 32.89 -28.80 19.96
C LEU A 30 31.44 -29.30 19.86
N ILE A 31 30.50 -28.73 20.61
CA ILE A 31 29.06 -29.08 20.57
C ILE A 31 28.44 -28.66 19.22
N CYS A 32 28.79 -27.48 18.68
CA CYS A 32 28.31 -27.08 17.35
C CYS A 32 28.86 -28.01 16.26
N THR A 33 30.16 -28.35 16.31
CA THR A 33 30.78 -29.29 15.35
C THR A 33 30.16 -30.69 15.47
N SER A 34 29.89 -31.15 16.69
CA SER A 34 29.14 -32.37 16.99
C SER A 34 27.74 -32.36 16.38
N ALA A 35 26.96 -31.31 16.63
CA ALA A 35 25.60 -31.18 16.14
C ALA A 35 25.54 -31.08 14.61
N PHE A 36 26.53 -30.47 13.97
CA PHE A 36 26.71 -30.50 12.52
C PHE A 36 26.86 -31.95 12.02
N PHE A 37 27.88 -32.67 12.47
CA PHE A 37 28.18 -34.01 11.95
C PHE A 37 27.20 -35.12 12.37
N ALA A 38 26.37 -34.90 13.40
CA ALA A 38 25.36 -35.88 13.81
C ALA A 38 23.92 -35.51 13.41
N ASN A 39 23.42 -34.33 13.80
CA ASN A 39 22.00 -34.00 13.57
C ASN A 39 21.73 -33.76 12.08
N GLY A 40 22.67 -33.11 11.39
CA GLY A 40 22.61 -32.96 9.93
C GLY A 40 22.60 -34.30 9.22
N ALA A 41 23.53 -35.19 9.59
CA ALA A 41 23.58 -36.53 9.01
C ALA A 41 22.30 -37.34 9.29
N PHE A 42 21.76 -37.29 10.52
CA PHE A 42 20.53 -38.00 10.87
C PHE A 42 19.31 -37.56 10.03
N GLN A 43 19.28 -36.33 9.52
CA GLN A 43 18.24 -35.87 8.58
C GLN A 43 18.07 -36.81 7.37
N CYS A 44 19.15 -37.47 6.92
CA CYS A 44 19.07 -38.45 5.85
C CYS A 44 18.28 -39.71 6.25
N ILE A 45 18.28 -40.14 7.52
CA ILE A 45 17.38 -41.21 7.99
C ILE A 45 15.93 -40.71 7.99
N ILE A 46 15.68 -39.50 8.49
CA ILE A 46 14.33 -38.90 8.55
C ILE A 46 13.69 -38.85 7.16
N TYR A 47 14.46 -38.52 6.11
CA TYR A 47 13.95 -38.38 4.74
C TYR A 47 13.98 -39.69 3.94
N TRP A 48 15.10 -40.42 3.94
CA TRP A 48 15.29 -41.57 3.05
C TRP A 48 14.71 -42.89 3.57
N LEU A 49 14.51 -43.07 4.88
CA LEU A 49 13.89 -44.29 5.40
C LEU A 49 12.38 -44.40 5.06
N PRO A 50 11.57 -43.32 5.13
CA PRO A 50 10.23 -43.33 4.57
C PRO A 50 10.18 -43.63 3.07
N ILE A 51 11.13 -43.10 2.29
CA ILE A 51 11.27 -43.37 0.85
C ILE A 51 11.60 -44.85 0.60
N TRP A 52 12.46 -45.46 1.43
CA TRP A 52 12.74 -46.90 1.39
C TRP A 52 11.45 -47.72 1.58
N PHE A 53 10.63 -47.41 2.59
CA PHE A 53 9.35 -48.12 2.78
C PHE A 53 8.39 -47.95 1.58
N GLN A 54 8.32 -46.76 0.98
CA GLN A 54 7.42 -46.51 -0.15
C GLN A 54 7.87 -47.26 -1.41
N ALA A 55 9.09 -47.01 -1.90
CA ALA A 55 9.57 -47.66 -3.11
C ALA A 55 9.77 -49.17 -2.91
N VAL A 56 10.52 -49.57 -1.88
CA VAL A 56 11.02 -50.95 -1.73
C VAL A 56 9.95 -51.88 -1.18
N LEU A 57 9.25 -51.51 -0.10
CA LEU A 57 8.17 -52.35 0.44
C LEU A 57 6.81 -52.11 -0.24
N GLY A 58 6.67 -51.09 -1.08
CA GLY A 58 5.38 -50.73 -1.68
C GLY A 58 4.38 -50.14 -0.68
N ALA A 59 4.86 -49.60 0.44
CA ALA A 59 4.01 -49.01 1.46
C ALA A 59 3.38 -47.70 0.96
N SER A 60 2.09 -47.47 1.22
CA SER A 60 1.49 -46.15 1.01
C SER A 60 2.20 -45.09 1.88
N PRO A 61 2.14 -43.78 1.54
CA PRO A 61 2.72 -42.72 2.35
C PRO A 61 2.30 -42.79 3.83
N THR A 62 1.01 -43.07 4.09
CA THR A 62 0.47 -43.28 5.44
C THR A 62 1.09 -44.51 6.13
N SER A 63 1.22 -45.64 5.42
CA SER A 63 1.84 -46.85 5.97
C SER A 63 3.34 -46.67 6.22
N SER A 64 4.03 -45.92 5.36
CA SER A 64 5.42 -45.51 5.53
C SER A 64 5.61 -44.63 6.77
N GLY A 65 4.72 -43.66 6.99
CA GLY A 65 4.68 -42.86 8.22
C GLY A 65 4.49 -43.71 9.48
N VAL A 66 3.58 -44.69 9.44
CA VAL A 66 3.39 -45.66 10.54
C VAL A 66 4.65 -46.51 10.77
N ARG A 67 5.31 -46.98 9.70
CA ARG A 67 6.59 -47.72 9.79
C ARG A 67 7.76 -46.87 10.27
N TYR A 68 7.65 -45.54 10.27
CA TYR A 68 8.65 -44.61 10.82
C TYR A 68 8.44 -44.26 12.32
N LEU A 69 7.29 -44.63 12.90
CA LEU A 69 6.99 -44.37 14.33
C LEU A 69 8.03 -44.90 15.33
N PRO A 70 8.75 -46.03 15.13
CA PRO A 70 9.80 -46.47 16.05
C PRO A 70 10.91 -45.44 16.28
N THR A 71 11.26 -44.65 15.27
CA THR A 71 12.22 -43.53 15.42
C THR A 71 11.63 -42.42 16.29
N VAL A 72 10.39 -42.03 16.05
CA VAL A 72 9.71 -40.92 16.76
C VAL A 72 9.43 -41.27 18.22
N ILE A 73 8.94 -42.49 18.49
CA ILE A 73 8.62 -42.96 19.84
C ILE A 73 9.89 -43.08 20.69
N SER A 74 10.97 -43.61 20.11
CA SER A 74 12.25 -43.74 20.82
C SER A 74 12.91 -42.38 21.09
N ASP A 75 12.80 -41.41 20.17
CA ASP A 75 13.22 -40.03 20.41
C ASP A 75 12.44 -39.40 21.58
N VAL A 76 11.11 -39.34 21.50
CA VAL A 76 10.27 -38.69 22.53
C VAL A 76 10.51 -39.28 23.92
N LEU A 77 10.53 -40.61 24.05
CA LEU A 77 10.78 -41.27 25.35
C LEU A 77 12.19 -40.98 25.88
N THR A 78 13.21 -40.98 25.01
CA THR A 78 14.59 -40.72 25.41
C THR A 78 14.79 -39.28 25.87
N SER A 79 14.14 -38.30 25.22
CA SER A 79 14.24 -36.88 25.60
C SER A 79 13.82 -36.64 27.06
N LEU A 80 12.74 -37.29 27.51
CA LEU A 80 12.20 -37.20 28.86
C LEU A 80 13.12 -37.85 29.89
N ILE A 81 13.57 -39.08 29.59
CA ILE A 81 14.47 -39.86 30.45
C ILE A 81 15.81 -39.15 30.62
N ALA A 82 16.38 -38.61 29.53
CA ALA A 82 17.66 -37.92 29.55
C ALA A 82 17.62 -36.62 30.36
N ALA A 83 16.53 -35.85 30.26
CA ALA A 83 16.35 -34.62 31.04
C ALA A 83 16.31 -34.91 32.55
N ASP A 84 15.54 -35.91 32.99
CA ASP A 84 15.48 -36.32 34.40
C ASP A 84 16.83 -36.88 34.89
N LEU A 85 17.47 -37.77 34.10
CA LEU A 85 18.77 -38.33 34.45
C LEU A 85 19.85 -37.26 34.61
N VAL A 86 19.93 -36.24 33.74
CA VAL A 86 20.91 -35.15 33.90
C VAL A 86 20.59 -34.26 35.09
N ASN A 87 19.32 -33.96 35.37
CA ASN A 87 18.96 -33.19 36.57
C ASN A 87 19.34 -33.93 37.86
N ARG A 88 19.18 -35.26 37.90
CA ARG A 88 19.60 -36.11 39.03
C ARG A 88 21.13 -36.25 39.13
N LEU A 89 21.81 -36.60 38.04
CA LEU A 89 23.23 -36.96 38.03
C LEU A 89 24.18 -35.75 37.95
N GLY A 90 23.74 -34.64 37.36
CA GLY A 90 24.51 -33.39 37.26
C GLY A 90 25.54 -33.34 36.12
N TRP A 91 25.47 -34.24 35.13
CA TRP A 91 26.44 -34.34 34.02
C TRP A 91 25.75 -34.68 32.68
N TRP A 92 26.02 -33.89 31.63
CA TRP A 92 25.45 -34.07 30.28
C TRP A 92 26.43 -34.73 29.29
N ASN A 93 27.74 -34.58 29.50
CA ASN A 93 28.79 -35.11 28.61
C ASN A 93 28.64 -36.61 28.26
N PRO A 94 28.44 -37.55 29.21
CA PRO A 94 28.37 -38.98 28.88
C PRO A 94 27.14 -39.33 28.03
N PHE A 95 26.02 -38.64 28.24
CA PHE A 95 24.80 -38.83 27.47
C PHE A 95 24.96 -38.33 26.02
N LEU A 96 25.64 -37.20 25.83
CA LEU A 96 25.98 -36.70 24.49
C LEU A 96 26.93 -37.66 23.74
N ILE A 97 27.98 -38.16 24.43
CA ILE A 97 28.91 -39.17 23.88
C ILE A 97 28.14 -40.43 23.47
N PHE A 98 27.29 -40.98 24.35
CA PHE A 98 26.47 -42.15 24.04
C PHE A 98 25.51 -41.90 22.86
N GLY A 99 24.89 -40.73 22.81
CA GLY A 99 24.03 -40.31 21.69
C GLY A 99 24.74 -40.39 20.33
N THR A 100 25.92 -39.78 20.21
CA THR A 100 26.71 -39.79 18.96
C THR A 100 27.09 -41.20 18.50
N ALA A 101 27.39 -42.12 19.43
CA ALA A 101 27.66 -43.52 19.12
C ALA A 101 26.40 -44.27 18.64
N MET A 102 25.24 -44.03 19.28
CA MET A 102 23.97 -44.66 18.90
C MET A 102 23.46 -44.19 17.53
N VAL A 103 23.66 -42.92 17.16
CA VAL A 103 23.34 -42.43 15.80
C VAL A 103 24.21 -43.10 14.74
N SER A 104 25.53 -43.19 14.95
CA SER A 104 26.44 -43.90 14.03
C SER A 104 26.05 -45.37 13.87
N LEU A 105 25.74 -46.06 14.99
CA LEU A 105 25.33 -47.46 14.98
C LEU A 105 23.97 -47.67 14.29
N GLY A 106 22.97 -46.86 14.60
CA GLY A 106 21.65 -46.90 13.96
C GLY A 106 21.73 -46.66 12.45
N GLY A 107 22.48 -45.64 12.03
CA GLY A 107 22.74 -45.35 10.62
C GLY A 107 23.50 -46.46 9.89
N GLY A 108 24.51 -47.04 10.55
CA GLY A 108 25.23 -48.21 10.06
C GLY A 108 24.32 -49.42 9.83
N LEU A 109 23.45 -49.74 10.80
CA LEU A 109 22.51 -50.85 10.70
C LEU A 109 21.41 -50.59 9.64
N LEU A 110 20.87 -49.38 9.57
CA LEU A 110 19.91 -48.98 8.52
C LEU A 110 20.54 -48.98 7.11
N SER A 111 21.86 -48.86 6.97
CA SER A 111 22.53 -49.06 5.68
C SER A 111 22.59 -50.52 5.21
N THR A 112 22.12 -51.48 6.02
CA THR A 112 22.06 -52.92 5.68
C THR A 112 20.68 -53.41 5.22
N LEU A 113 19.70 -52.51 5.03
CA LEU A 113 18.35 -52.90 4.61
C LEU A 113 18.30 -53.48 3.19
N TYR A 114 17.49 -54.54 3.00
CA TYR A 114 17.26 -55.22 1.73
C TYR A 114 15.78 -55.61 1.59
N PRO A 115 15.24 -55.83 0.38
CA PRO A 115 13.79 -55.89 0.15
C PRO A 115 13.01 -57.00 0.88
N SER A 116 13.69 -58.01 1.42
CA SER A 116 13.12 -59.15 2.14
C SER A 116 13.54 -59.23 3.62
N ILE A 117 14.08 -58.15 4.19
CA ILE A 117 14.43 -58.09 5.62
C ILE A 117 13.16 -58.11 6.50
N SER A 118 13.20 -58.83 7.63
CA SER A 118 12.03 -58.92 8.52
C SER A 118 11.82 -57.67 9.37
N ASP A 119 10.56 -57.33 9.64
CA ASP A 119 10.17 -56.03 10.20
C ASP A 119 10.82 -55.69 11.55
N GLY A 120 11.08 -56.69 12.40
CA GLY A 120 11.78 -56.50 13.68
C GLY A 120 13.18 -55.91 13.57
N HIS A 121 13.89 -56.11 12.44
CA HIS A 121 15.22 -55.53 12.23
C HIS A 121 15.14 -54.01 12.03
N TRP A 122 14.33 -53.54 11.08
CA TRP A 122 14.24 -52.10 10.81
C TRP A 122 13.58 -51.34 11.97
N ILE A 123 12.69 -51.98 12.75
CA ILE A 123 12.17 -51.43 14.02
C ILE A 123 13.31 -51.24 15.03
N GLY A 124 14.13 -52.27 15.28
CA GLY A 124 15.24 -52.20 16.23
C GLY A 124 16.30 -51.18 15.84
N PHE A 125 16.64 -51.09 14.54
CA PHE A 125 17.63 -50.15 14.03
C PHE A 125 17.16 -48.69 14.14
N GLN A 126 15.86 -48.44 13.90
CA GLN A 126 15.24 -47.13 14.14
C GLN A 126 15.29 -46.70 15.61
N ILE A 127 15.02 -47.62 16.54
CA ILE A 127 15.05 -47.33 17.98
C ILE A 127 16.44 -46.87 18.42
N LEU A 128 17.51 -47.53 17.95
CA LEU A 128 18.89 -47.09 18.21
C LEU A 128 19.17 -45.69 17.64
N GLY A 129 18.68 -45.41 16.43
CA GLY A 129 18.80 -44.10 15.81
C GLY A 129 18.07 -42.98 16.58
N GLY A 130 16.81 -43.19 16.96
CA GLY A 130 15.99 -42.22 17.69
C GLY A 130 16.50 -41.94 19.11
N VAL A 131 16.88 -43.00 19.87
CA VAL A 131 17.60 -42.85 21.15
C VAL A 131 18.83 -41.97 20.97
N GLY A 132 19.65 -42.26 19.95
CA GLY A 132 20.86 -41.51 19.67
C GLY A 132 20.59 -40.03 19.37
N TYR A 133 19.69 -39.76 18.44
CA TYR A 133 19.36 -38.40 17.99
C TYR A 133 18.83 -37.54 19.15
N SER A 134 17.92 -38.08 19.95
CA SER A 134 17.33 -37.40 21.09
C SER A 134 18.38 -36.91 22.10
N LEU A 135 19.33 -37.79 22.43
CA LEU A 135 20.43 -37.47 23.34
C LEU A 135 21.32 -36.37 22.76
N ILE A 136 21.58 -36.36 21.46
CA ILE A 136 22.41 -35.30 20.87
C ILE A 136 21.67 -33.96 20.88
N VAL A 137 20.40 -33.93 20.46
CA VAL A 137 19.58 -32.70 20.47
C VAL A 137 19.44 -32.14 21.88
N THR A 138 19.04 -32.95 22.86
CA THR A 138 18.82 -32.49 24.24
C THR A 138 20.12 -32.13 24.96
N MET A 139 21.14 -32.99 24.91
CA MET A 139 22.39 -32.79 25.65
C MET A 139 23.28 -31.70 25.03
N ALA A 140 23.18 -31.43 23.73
CA ALA A 140 23.84 -30.28 23.13
C ALA A 140 23.30 -28.95 23.70
N HIS A 141 21.98 -28.82 23.86
CA HIS A 141 21.38 -27.62 24.45
C HIS A 141 21.74 -27.45 25.93
N VAL A 142 21.69 -28.51 26.73
CA VAL A 142 22.15 -28.47 28.13
C VAL A 142 23.65 -28.16 28.22
N GLY A 143 24.46 -28.75 27.34
CA GLY A 143 25.90 -28.49 27.28
C GLY A 143 26.23 -27.05 26.91
N VAL A 144 25.47 -26.43 26.00
CA VAL A 144 25.58 -24.99 25.68
C VAL A 144 25.18 -24.11 26.87
N GLN A 145 24.01 -24.39 27.47
CA GLN A 145 23.48 -23.62 28.62
C GLN A 145 24.41 -23.67 29.84
N THR A 146 25.07 -24.81 30.09
CA THR A 146 25.97 -25.01 31.24
C THR A 146 27.43 -24.67 30.97
N SER A 147 27.81 -24.39 29.72
CA SER A 147 29.18 -24.02 29.34
C SER A 147 29.38 -22.52 29.12
N LEU A 148 28.37 -21.68 29.34
CA LEU A 148 28.41 -20.24 29.08
C LEU A 148 27.90 -19.41 30.28
N PRO A 149 28.37 -18.17 30.45
CA PRO A 149 27.75 -17.23 31.37
C PRO A 149 26.35 -16.81 30.87
N PRO A 150 25.41 -16.41 31.76
CA PRO A 150 24.00 -16.24 31.42
C PRO A 150 23.69 -15.25 30.29
N ASP A 151 24.53 -14.23 30.09
CA ASP A 151 24.42 -13.24 29.02
C ASP A 151 24.73 -13.83 27.62
N LEU A 152 25.57 -14.87 27.56
CA LEU A 152 25.96 -15.54 26.32
C LEU A 152 25.12 -16.78 26.00
N VAL A 153 24.40 -17.36 26.99
CA VAL A 153 23.54 -18.53 26.78
C VAL A 153 22.53 -18.36 25.63
N PRO A 154 21.83 -17.22 25.45
CA PRO A 154 20.93 -17.02 24.31
C PRO A 154 21.66 -17.08 22.96
N PHE A 155 22.82 -16.42 22.85
CA PHE A 155 23.64 -16.45 21.64
C PHE A 155 24.16 -17.86 21.33
N GLY A 156 24.56 -18.61 22.37
CA GLY A 156 24.97 -20.02 22.26
C GLY A 156 23.85 -20.92 21.74
N ALA A 157 22.66 -20.80 22.31
CA ALA A 157 21.50 -21.60 21.91
C ALA A 157 21.06 -21.29 20.47
N THR A 158 20.99 -20.01 20.09
CA THR A 158 20.70 -19.60 18.71
C THR A 158 21.77 -20.07 17.73
N THR A 159 23.06 -20.03 18.11
CA THR A 159 24.17 -20.54 17.30
C THR A 159 24.07 -22.05 17.08
N LEU A 160 23.75 -22.82 18.13
CA LEU A 160 23.56 -24.26 18.03
C LEU A 160 22.40 -24.60 17.09
N LEU A 161 21.24 -23.94 17.23
CA LEU A 161 20.08 -24.16 16.38
C LEU A 161 20.38 -23.82 14.91
N PHE A 162 21.06 -22.69 14.64
CA PHE A 162 21.53 -22.33 13.30
C PHE A 162 22.43 -23.41 12.69
N VAL A 163 23.38 -23.95 13.45
CA VAL A 163 24.29 -25.00 12.99
C VAL A 163 23.55 -26.32 12.72
N ILE A 164 22.57 -26.69 13.54
CA ILE A 164 21.70 -27.85 13.30
C ILE A 164 20.93 -27.68 11.98
N SER A 165 20.20 -26.57 11.82
CA SER A 165 19.37 -26.33 10.63
C SER A 165 20.20 -26.24 9.35
N ALA A 166 21.33 -25.52 9.39
CA ALA A 166 22.25 -25.43 8.26
C ALA A 166 22.84 -26.80 7.88
N SER A 167 23.14 -27.65 8.87
CA SER A 167 23.67 -28.99 8.60
C SER A 167 22.61 -29.94 8.02
N CYS A 168 21.37 -29.89 8.52
CA CYS A 168 20.26 -30.68 7.96
C CYS A 168 20.06 -30.38 6.46
N ALA A 169 20.10 -29.10 6.07
CA ALA A 169 20.01 -28.70 4.66
C ALA A 169 21.21 -29.19 3.82
N ILE A 170 22.44 -29.10 4.35
CA ILE A 170 23.66 -29.54 3.66
C ILE A 170 23.68 -31.07 3.48
N PHE A 171 23.41 -31.83 4.53
CA PHE A 171 23.41 -33.29 4.47
C PHE A 171 22.26 -33.84 3.63
N LEU A 172 21.08 -33.21 3.64
CA LEU A 172 19.98 -33.59 2.75
C LEU A 172 20.36 -33.39 1.28
N ALA A 173 20.96 -32.25 0.92
CA ALA A 173 21.44 -31.98 -0.45
C ALA A 173 22.57 -32.93 -0.89
N VAL A 174 23.49 -33.28 0.02
CA VAL A 174 24.52 -34.32 -0.23
C VAL A 174 23.86 -35.70 -0.37
N GLY A 175 22.82 -35.99 0.41
CA GLY A 175 22.05 -37.22 0.34
C GLY A 175 21.33 -37.39 -1.00
N GLU A 176 20.69 -36.34 -1.50
CA GLU A 176 20.05 -36.30 -2.82
C GLU A 176 21.08 -36.49 -3.97
N ALA A 177 22.23 -35.82 -3.88
CA ALA A 177 23.31 -35.99 -4.86
C ALA A 177 23.89 -37.41 -4.85
N VAL A 178 24.05 -38.03 -3.68
CA VAL A 178 24.44 -39.45 -3.55
C VAL A 178 23.34 -40.36 -4.08
N PHE A 179 22.07 -40.11 -3.75
CA PHE A 179 20.94 -40.91 -4.18
C PHE A 179 20.82 -40.95 -5.70
N HIS A 180 20.77 -39.79 -6.38
CA HIS A 180 20.69 -39.73 -7.84
C HIS A 180 21.86 -40.45 -8.51
N ALA A 181 23.10 -40.16 -8.11
CA ALA A 181 24.29 -40.76 -8.71
C ALA A 181 24.35 -42.29 -8.51
N ARG A 182 23.87 -42.78 -7.35
CA ARG A 182 23.79 -44.21 -7.06
C ARG A 182 22.60 -44.89 -7.74
N LEU A 183 21.45 -44.23 -7.84
CA LEU A 183 20.29 -44.77 -8.53
C LEU A 183 20.58 -44.93 -10.03
N GLU A 184 21.16 -43.92 -10.69
CA GLU A 184 21.59 -44.02 -12.08
C GLU A 184 22.62 -45.14 -12.28
N GLN A 185 23.65 -45.23 -11.42
CA GLN A 185 24.66 -46.29 -11.49
C GLN A 185 24.06 -47.69 -11.29
N ASN A 186 23.24 -47.88 -10.25
CA ASN A 186 22.69 -49.18 -9.89
C ASN A 186 21.67 -49.66 -10.93
N LEU A 187 20.89 -48.76 -11.54
CA LEU A 187 19.94 -49.10 -12.61
C LEU A 187 20.64 -49.38 -13.95
N ALA A 188 21.71 -48.66 -14.28
CA ALA A 188 22.44 -48.84 -15.55
C ALA A 188 23.10 -50.22 -15.72
N HIS A 189 23.25 -50.98 -14.64
CA HIS A 189 23.72 -52.37 -14.65
C HIS A 189 22.60 -53.41 -14.76
N VAL A 190 21.33 -52.99 -14.74
CA VAL A 190 20.15 -53.87 -14.60
C VAL A 190 19.13 -53.66 -15.72
N ILE A 191 18.86 -52.41 -16.11
CA ILE A 191 17.86 -52.05 -17.11
C ILE A 191 18.42 -51.10 -18.18
N SER A 192 17.69 -50.96 -19.29
CA SER A 192 18.04 -50.04 -20.37
C SER A 192 18.08 -48.58 -19.89
N SER A 193 18.99 -47.78 -20.46
CA SER A 193 19.18 -46.37 -20.09
C SER A 193 17.96 -45.48 -20.39
N SER A 194 17.01 -45.94 -21.21
CA SER A 194 15.71 -45.31 -21.40
C SER A 194 14.76 -45.62 -20.25
N LEU A 195 14.63 -46.88 -19.83
CA LEU A 195 13.79 -47.25 -18.69
C LEU A 195 14.33 -46.66 -17.38
N ALA A 196 15.65 -46.64 -17.18
CA ALA A 196 16.28 -46.04 -16.01
C ALA A 196 15.91 -44.56 -15.83
N LYS A 197 15.84 -43.79 -16.93
CA LYS A 197 15.41 -42.38 -16.88
C LYS A 197 13.95 -42.20 -16.52
N HIS A 198 13.07 -43.09 -16.96
CA HIS A 198 11.66 -43.08 -16.54
C HIS A 198 11.52 -43.45 -15.06
N VAL A 199 12.28 -44.44 -14.56
CA VAL A 199 12.30 -44.80 -13.13
C VAL A 199 12.81 -43.65 -12.25
N ILE A 200 13.83 -42.91 -12.69
CA ILE A 200 14.32 -41.72 -11.98
C ILE A 200 13.29 -40.58 -12.00
N ALA A 201 12.58 -40.38 -13.12
CA ALA A 201 11.54 -39.34 -13.24
C ALA A 201 10.25 -39.68 -12.49
N ALA A 202 9.95 -40.96 -12.25
CA ALA A 202 8.73 -41.46 -11.62
C ALA A 202 8.64 -41.22 -10.09
N GLY A 203 9.75 -40.83 -9.44
CA GLY A 203 9.81 -40.73 -7.99
C GLY A 203 9.64 -42.07 -7.26
N ALA A 204 9.41 -42.03 -5.94
CA ALA A 204 9.36 -43.23 -5.11
C ALA A 204 8.05 -44.05 -5.25
N SER A 205 6.93 -43.39 -5.54
CA SER A 205 5.62 -44.01 -5.75
C SER A 205 5.48 -44.67 -7.13
N GLY A 206 5.92 -43.99 -8.19
CA GLY A 206 5.70 -44.43 -9.57
C GLY A 206 6.56 -45.61 -10.06
N VAL A 207 7.62 -46.01 -9.33
CA VAL A 207 8.51 -47.11 -9.76
C VAL A 207 7.74 -48.39 -10.09
N ARG A 208 6.70 -48.69 -9.29
CA ARG A 208 5.94 -49.95 -9.37
C ARG A 208 4.87 -49.96 -10.47
N SER A 209 4.51 -48.82 -11.05
CA SER A 209 3.58 -48.72 -12.18
C SER A 209 4.27 -48.64 -13.55
N ILE A 210 5.54 -48.23 -13.58
CA ILE A 210 6.29 -47.93 -14.83
C ILE A 210 7.27 -49.04 -15.22
N VAL A 211 7.66 -49.93 -14.30
CA VAL A 211 8.60 -51.03 -14.55
C VAL A 211 7.85 -52.33 -14.91
N PRO A 212 8.22 -53.04 -15.98
CA PRO A 212 7.63 -54.35 -16.31
C PRO A 212 7.75 -55.37 -15.17
N ALA A 213 6.76 -56.26 -15.03
CA ALA A 213 6.68 -57.22 -13.93
C ALA A 213 7.92 -58.13 -13.80
N ASP A 214 8.55 -58.48 -14.92
CA ASP A 214 9.76 -59.32 -14.96
C ASP A 214 11.02 -58.58 -14.47
N ASP A 215 11.15 -57.28 -14.77
CA ASP A 215 12.29 -56.44 -14.37
C ASP A 215 12.15 -55.92 -12.93
N LEU A 216 10.91 -55.78 -12.44
CA LEU A 216 10.57 -55.10 -11.19
C LEU A 216 11.36 -55.61 -9.96
N PRO A 217 11.56 -56.92 -9.72
CA PRO A 217 12.32 -57.38 -8.54
C PRO A 217 13.77 -56.88 -8.53
N VAL A 218 14.40 -56.77 -9.70
CA VAL A 218 15.81 -56.37 -9.82
C VAL A 218 15.94 -54.85 -9.75
N VAL A 219 14.99 -54.11 -10.34
CA VAL A 219 14.90 -52.64 -10.19
C VAL A 219 14.66 -52.23 -8.74
N ILE A 220 13.76 -52.92 -8.01
CA ILE A 220 13.52 -52.68 -6.58
C ILE A 220 14.78 -52.96 -5.73
N SER A 221 15.57 -53.98 -6.08
CA SER A 221 16.86 -54.26 -5.42
C SER A 221 17.89 -53.16 -5.68
N ALA A 222 18.00 -52.66 -6.92
CA ALA A 222 18.86 -51.55 -7.29
C ALA A 222 18.46 -50.23 -6.60
N TYR A 223 17.15 -49.96 -6.49
CA TYR A 223 16.59 -48.80 -5.79
C TYR A 223 16.85 -48.89 -4.28
N SER A 224 16.60 -50.05 -3.66
CA SER A 224 16.94 -50.31 -2.25
C SER A 224 18.41 -50.03 -1.97
N SER A 225 19.30 -50.49 -2.87
CA SER A 225 20.75 -50.27 -2.76
C SER A 225 21.13 -48.80 -2.88
N ALA A 226 20.48 -48.02 -3.75
CA ALA A 226 20.73 -46.59 -3.87
C ALA A 226 20.32 -45.84 -2.59
N VAL A 227 19.17 -46.17 -2.00
CA VAL A 227 18.69 -45.56 -0.76
C VAL A 227 19.61 -45.89 0.43
N THR A 228 19.98 -47.17 0.63
CA THR A 228 20.87 -47.54 1.76
C THR A 228 22.29 -46.99 1.62
N GLN A 229 22.77 -46.78 0.40
CA GLN A 229 24.06 -46.12 0.14
C GLN A 229 24.08 -44.64 0.60
N VAL A 230 22.93 -43.95 0.67
CA VAL A 230 22.84 -42.63 1.31
C VAL A 230 23.06 -42.73 2.82
N LEU A 231 22.55 -43.80 3.44
CA LEU A 231 22.61 -43.98 4.90
C LEU A 231 24.04 -44.23 5.42
N TYR A 232 25.01 -44.54 4.54
CA TYR A 232 26.44 -44.49 4.90
C TYR A 232 26.90 -43.11 5.38
N LEU A 233 26.28 -42.00 4.95
CA LEU A 233 26.51 -40.66 5.52
C LEU A 233 26.18 -40.64 7.02
N THR A 234 25.09 -41.30 7.40
CA THR A 234 24.59 -41.39 8.78
C THR A 234 25.38 -42.38 9.63
N ALA A 235 26.02 -43.37 9.02
CA ALA A 235 26.98 -44.24 9.69
C ALA A 235 28.29 -43.50 9.99
N ALA A 236 28.85 -42.80 8.99
CA ALA A 236 30.22 -42.28 9.04
C ALA A 236 30.34 -40.90 9.70
N ALA A 237 29.46 -39.94 9.39
CA ALA A 237 29.60 -38.57 9.89
C ALA A 237 29.54 -38.46 11.43
N PRO A 238 28.64 -39.17 12.16
CA PRO A 238 28.58 -39.08 13.61
C PRO A 238 29.82 -39.65 14.32
N VAL A 239 30.72 -40.36 13.64
CA VAL A 239 32.04 -40.74 14.20
C VAL A 239 32.91 -39.49 14.44
N LEU A 240 32.86 -38.50 13.55
CA LEU A 240 33.52 -37.20 13.76
C LEU A 240 32.86 -36.44 14.92
N SER A 241 31.52 -36.56 15.03
CA SER A 241 30.76 -36.02 16.16
C SER A 241 31.20 -36.62 17.49
N PHE A 242 31.29 -37.96 17.58
CA PHE A 242 31.79 -38.72 18.73
C PHE A 242 33.19 -38.25 19.18
N VAL A 243 34.13 -38.11 18.23
CA VAL A 243 35.49 -37.60 18.53
C VAL A 243 35.44 -36.16 19.07
N CYS A 244 34.59 -35.29 18.52
CA CYS A 244 34.44 -33.91 19.02
C CYS A 244 33.86 -33.86 20.45
N VAL A 245 32.86 -34.69 20.77
CA VAL A 245 32.23 -34.67 22.11
C VAL A 245 33.12 -35.30 23.19
N CYS A 246 33.94 -36.29 22.84
CA CYS A 246 34.99 -36.81 23.72
C CYS A 246 36.00 -35.74 24.15
N CYS A 247 36.23 -34.70 23.33
CA CYS A 247 37.11 -33.58 23.65
C CYS A 247 36.46 -32.47 24.52
N THR A 248 35.16 -32.55 24.82
CA THR A 248 34.48 -31.54 25.66
C THR A 248 35.08 -31.48 27.06
N ARG A 249 35.11 -30.28 27.65
CA ARG A 249 35.36 -30.10 29.08
C ARG A 249 34.11 -30.57 29.81
N TRP A 250 34.27 -31.51 30.74
CA TRP A 250 33.19 -31.95 31.60
C TRP A 250 32.91 -30.85 32.61
N ILE A 251 31.66 -30.38 32.65
CA ILE A 251 31.19 -29.30 33.51
C ILE A 251 29.92 -29.80 34.20
N SER A 252 29.92 -29.80 35.53
CA SER A 252 28.74 -30.23 36.28
C SER A 252 27.68 -29.13 36.28
N THR A 253 26.42 -29.53 36.24
CA THR A 253 25.26 -28.62 36.39
C THR A 253 25.01 -28.22 37.85
N LYS A 254 25.90 -28.61 38.78
CA LYS A 254 25.77 -28.46 40.25
C LYS A 254 27.02 -27.84 40.91
N SER A 255 27.71 -26.92 40.22
CA SER A 255 28.96 -26.32 40.72
C SER A 255 28.74 -25.35 41.89
N PRO A 256 29.63 -25.29 42.91
CA PRO A 256 29.43 -24.50 44.14
C PRO A 256 29.27 -22.98 43.93
N GLU A 257 29.85 -22.42 42.86
CA GLU A 257 29.72 -20.99 42.52
C GLU A 257 28.28 -20.55 42.23
N ALA A 258 27.34 -21.49 42.11
CA ALA A 258 25.90 -21.22 42.03
C ALA A 258 25.25 -20.91 43.40
N GLU A 259 25.77 -21.45 44.50
CA GLU A 259 25.19 -21.27 45.85
C GLU A 259 25.50 -19.87 46.42
N GLU A 260 26.68 -19.31 46.13
CA GLU A 260 27.02 -17.96 46.61
C GLU A 260 26.11 -16.90 45.95
N LYS A 261 25.74 -17.10 44.68
CA LYS A 261 24.77 -16.23 43.98
C LYS A 261 23.32 -16.40 44.43
N SER A 262 22.89 -17.60 44.85
CA SER A 262 21.50 -17.78 45.28
C SER A 262 21.16 -16.97 46.53
N SER A 263 22.16 -16.58 47.33
CA SER A 263 21.98 -15.73 48.51
C SER A 263 21.73 -14.24 48.23
N ALA A 264 21.93 -13.78 46.98
CA ALA A 264 21.91 -12.35 46.63
C ALA A 264 20.79 -11.95 45.64
N GLU A 265 20.16 -12.90 44.93
CA GLU A 265 19.17 -12.63 43.89
C GLU A 265 17.85 -13.44 44.06
N GLU A 266 17.31 -13.56 45.28
CA GLU A 266 15.97 -14.12 45.51
C GLU A 266 14.83 -13.17 45.08
N VAL A 267 14.72 -12.92 43.77
CA VAL A 267 13.46 -12.48 43.12
C VAL A 267 13.14 -13.39 41.93
N ASN A 268 12.85 -14.65 42.27
CA ASN A 268 11.95 -15.57 41.55
C ASN A 268 12.16 -15.76 40.03
N THR A 269 13.17 -16.56 39.65
CA THR A 269 13.26 -17.19 38.33
C THR A 269 12.98 -18.71 38.39
N GLY A 270 11.70 -19.08 38.37
CA GLY A 270 11.25 -20.48 38.31
C GLY A 270 11.62 -21.20 36.99
N PRO A 271 11.90 -22.52 36.98
CA PRO A 271 12.81 -23.08 35.97
C PRO A 271 12.18 -23.97 34.86
N TYR A 272 13.01 -24.31 33.86
CA TYR A 272 12.83 -25.36 32.83
C TYR A 272 11.60 -25.30 31.88
N ARG A 273 11.64 -24.43 30.86
CA ARG A 273 10.88 -24.62 29.59
C ARG A 273 11.64 -24.12 28.35
N SER A 274 12.63 -24.88 27.86
CA SER A 274 13.41 -24.54 26.64
C SER A 274 13.67 -25.68 25.65
N VAL A 275 13.03 -26.86 25.84
CA VAL A 275 13.24 -28.05 24.99
C VAL A 275 12.13 -28.26 23.93
N TRP A 276 10.96 -27.63 24.11
CA TRP A 276 9.74 -27.94 23.33
C TRP A 276 9.65 -27.31 21.92
N TYR A 277 10.50 -26.33 21.58
CA TYR A 277 10.39 -25.60 20.31
C TYR A 277 10.85 -26.38 19.07
N ALA A 278 11.59 -27.49 19.24
CA ALA A 278 12.07 -28.29 18.11
C ALA A 278 10.97 -29.15 17.47
N SER A 279 10.06 -29.72 18.26
CA SER A 279 9.11 -30.73 17.79
C SER A 279 7.95 -30.15 16.95
N VAL A 280 7.55 -28.90 17.22
CA VAL A 280 6.42 -28.24 16.52
C VAL A 280 6.78 -27.91 15.06
N ILE A 281 8.00 -27.45 14.82
CA ILE A 281 8.48 -27.11 13.46
C ILE A 281 8.54 -28.37 12.60
N SER A 282 9.00 -29.51 13.14
CA SER A 282 8.99 -30.81 12.44
C SER A 282 7.58 -31.28 12.10
N PHE A 283 6.58 -31.02 12.95
CA PHE A 283 5.19 -31.41 12.70
C PHE A 283 4.53 -30.57 11.59
N LEU A 284 4.82 -29.27 11.54
CA LEU A 284 4.35 -28.38 10.47
C LEU A 284 4.97 -28.73 9.11
N ILE A 285 6.26 -29.09 9.07
CA ILE A 285 6.93 -29.54 7.83
C ILE A 285 6.36 -30.88 7.33
N LEU A 286 6.00 -31.80 8.23
CA LEU A 286 5.43 -33.10 7.84
C LEU A 286 3.98 -33.02 7.32
N ARG A 287 3.22 -31.95 7.61
CA ARG A 287 1.88 -31.76 7.05
C ARG A 287 1.90 -31.27 5.59
N ALA A 288 3.05 -30.86 5.08
CA ALA A 288 3.23 -30.40 3.69
C ALA A 288 3.58 -31.53 2.68
N LEU A 289 3.73 -32.78 3.13
CA LEU A 289 4.23 -33.90 2.32
C LEU A 289 3.35 -35.16 2.43
N ALA A 290 2.15 -35.08 1.83
CA ALA A 290 1.34 -36.24 1.47
C ALA A 290 0.76 -36.04 0.04
N PRO A 291 0.74 -37.07 -0.83
CA PRO A 291 0.53 -36.87 -2.26
C PRO A 291 -0.94 -36.82 -2.69
N ARG A 292 -1.14 -36.43 -3.95
CA ARG A 292 -2.30 -36.74 -4.77
C ARG A 292 -1.84 -37.64 -5.92
N ASP A 293 -2.67 -38.59 -6.33
CA ASP A 293 -2.36 -39.52 -7.42
C ASP A 293 -2.61 -38.92 -8.81
N ASP A 294 -2.10 -39.60 -9.83
CA ASP A 294 -1.94 -39.14 -11.22
C ASP A 294 -3.24 -39.09 -12.05
N ASP A 295 -3.21 -38.27 -13.12
CA ASP A 295 -3.37 -38.84 -14.47
C ASP A 295 -2.74 -37.94 -15.57
N GLY A 296 -2.01 -38.54 -16.53
CA GLY A 296 -1.86 -37.98 -17.88
C GLY A 296 -0.80 -36.91 -18.22
N TYR A 297 0.50 -37.24 -18.12
CA TYR A 297 1.54 -36.77 -19.08
C TYR A 297 1.22 -37.26 -20.54
N PRO A 298 1.96 -36.95 -21.65
CA PRO A 298 3.36 -36.45 -21.76
C PRO A 298 3.77 -35.48 -22.92
N LEU A 299 4.98 -34.89 -22.77
CA LEU A 299 6.03 -34.63 -23.81
C LEU A 299 5.76 -33.65 -25.01
N SER A 300 6.77 -32.99 -25.62
CA SER A 300 8.23 -32.94 -25.36
C SER A 300 8.90 -31.59 -25.68
N GLN A 301 9.92 -31.27 -24.87
CA GLN A 301 11.28 -30.79 -25.23
C GLN A 301 11.70 -30.85 -26.72
N ALA A 302 12.66 -30.05 -27.22
CA ALA A 302 13.37 -28.85 -26.72
C ALA A 302 14.24 -28.24 -27.85
N GLY A 303 14.81 -27.03 -27.67
CA GLY A 303 15.90 -26.55 -28.55
C GLY A 303 16.28 -25.06 -28.44
N PHE A 304 17.46 -24.77 -27.88
CA PHE A 304 18.22 -23.54 -28.18
C PHE A 304 18.73 -23.64 -29.65
N THR A 305 19.11 -22.58 -30.40
CA THR A 305 20.00 -21.46 -30.04
C THR A 305 19.91 -20.31 -31.08
N ARG A 306 20.67 -19.22 -30.89
CA ARG A 306 21.01 -18.13 -31.85
C ARG A 306 21.44 -18.67 -33.25
N THR A 307 21.48 -17.94 -34.38
CA THR A 307 21.84 -16.51 -34.62
C THR A 307 21.54 -16.04 -36.08
N GLN A 308 21.47 -14.72 -36.29
CA GLN A 308 21.88 -13.94 -37.51
C GLN A 308 21.05 -13.87 -38.83
N GLN A 309 21.03 -12.63 -39.37
CA GLN A 309 21.03 -12.16 -40.77
C GLN A 309 19.80 -12.24 -41.73
N THR A 310 19.10 -11.10 -41.81
CA THR A 310 18.92 -10.20 -42.99
C THR A 310 18.58 -10.72 -44.42
N VAL A 311 17.65 -10.00 -45.09
CA VAL A 311 17.54 -9.66 -46.56
C VAL A 311 16.20 -10.03 -47.27
N ARG A 312 15.33 -9.00 -47.37
CA ARG A 312 14.47 -8.56 -48.51
C ARG A 312 13.40 -9.46 -49.19
N ARG A 313 12.18 -8.86 -49.20
CA ARG A 313 11.26 -8.58 -50.34
C ARG A 313 10.31 -9.67 -50.90
N ASN A 314 9.02 -9.38 -50.71
CA ASN A 314 7.90 -9.42 -51.68
C ASN A 314 7.45 -10.83 -52.21
N SER A 315 6.21 -11.06 -52.65
CA SER A 315 5.14 -10.15 -53.11
C SER A 315 3.72 -10.75 -53.03
N VAL A 316 2.67 -9.89 -52.98
CA VAL A 316 1.26 -10.12 -53.42
C VAL A 316 0.47 -11.25 -52.67
N ALA A 317 -0.62 -11.06 -51.90
CA ALA A 317 -1.77 -10.13 -51.84
C ALA A 317 -3.10 -10.71 -52.39
N LYS A 318 -4.22 -10.31 -51.74
CA LYS A 318 -5.58 -10.92 -51.64
C LYS A 318 -5.76 -11.71 -50.32
N CYS A 319 -6.89 -11.63 -49.61
CA CYS A 319 -8.05 -10.74 -49.77
C CYS A 319 -8.73 -10.45 -48.43
N ILE A 320 -9.04 -9.18 -48.15
CA ILE A 320 -10.31 -8.71 -47.58
C ILE A 320 -10.42 -7.23 -47.99
N ARG A 321 -11.57 -6.86 -48.54
CA ARG A 321 -11.96 -5.49 -48.88
C ARG A 321 -13.47 -5.45 -48.73
N ASP A 322 -13.96 -4.41 -48.07
CA ASP A 322 -15.18 -3.64 -48.40
C ASP A 322 -15.77 -3.03 -47.12
N GLN A 323 -15.46 -1.76 -46.85
CA GLN A 323 -16.44 -0.66 -46.68
C GLN A 323 -15.74 0.66 -46.29
N HIS A 324 -15.62 1.53 -47.28
CA HIS A 324 -15.45 3.00 -47.24
C HIS A 324 -16.62 3.57 -48.09
N PRO A 325 -17.01 4.86 -48.02
CA PRO A 325 -16.20 6.08 -47.80
C PRO A 325 -16.85 7.02 -46.75
N LEU A 326 -16.57 8.32 -46.56
CA LEU A 326 -15.78 9.41 -47.19
C LEU A 326 -14.93 10.09 -46.07
N TRP A 327 -13.90 10.92 -46.25
CA TRP A 327 -13.61 11.95 -47.26
C TRP A 327 -12.10 12.04 -47.54
N LEU A 328 -11.68 12.27 -48.79
CA LEU A 328 -10.31 12.74 -49.10
C LEU A 328 -10.19 13.33 -50.52
N PHE A 329 -10.43 14.64 -50.67
CA PHE A 329 -10.10 15.42 -51.88
C PHE A 329 -10.06 16.93 -51.56
N ALA A 330 -8.87 17.51 -51.30
CA ALA A 330 -8.53 18.94 -51.54
C ALA A 330 -7.10 19.33 -51.06
N LEU A 331 -6.06 18.82 -51.73
CA LEU A 331 -4.74 19.46 -51.82
C LEU A 331 -4.23 19.22 -53.26
N PRO A 332 -3.43 20.12 -53.88
CA PRO A 332 -2.62 21.16 -53.24
C PRO A 332 -2.72 22.58 -53.84
N GLN A 333 -2.81 23.62 -52.98
CA GLN A 333 -2.37 24.99 -53.31
C GLN A 333 -1.69 25.66 -52.11
N LEU A 334 -0.42 25.30 -51.87
CA LEU A 334 0.48 26.08 -50.99
C LEU A 334 1.84 26.28 -51.68
N HIS A 335 1.87 27.26 -52.57
CA HIS A 335 3.08 27.96 -52.99
C HIS A 335 2.74 29.44 -53.15
N GLN A 336 3.68 30.31 -52.75
CA GLN A 336 3.61 31.77 -52.84
C GLN A 336 2.46 32.45 -52.06
N ALA A 337 2.62 32.47 -50.74
CA ALA A 337 2.26 33.64 -49.94
C ALA A 337 3.47 34.05 -49.10
N ASN A 338 4.21 35.08 -49.54
CA ASN A 338 5.30 35.66 -48.75
C ASN A 338 4.72 36.50 -47.60
N MET A 339 4.35 35.84 -46.50
CA MET A 339 4.35 36.49 -45.18
C MET A 339 5.77 36.46 -44.64
N ASP A 340 6.28 37.62 -44.20
CA ASP A 340 7.68 37.79 -43.84
C ASP A 340 8.04 36.91 -42.63
N THR A 341 9.07 36.07 -42.76
CA THR A 341 9.42 35.05 -41.75
C THR A 341 10.07 35.62 -40.48
N ARG A 342 10.02 36.94 -40.33
CA ARG A 342 10.57 37.74 -39.24
C ARG A 342 9.53 38.19 -38.19
N THR A 343 8.23 38.01 -38.43
CA THR A 343 7.18 38.69 -37.64
C THR A 343 6.24 37.81 -36.83
N ASN A 344 6.25 36.48 -37.00
CA ASN A 344 5.43 35.57 -36.18
C ASN A 344 6.31 34.77 -35.19
N PRO A 345 6.19 35.00 -33.86
CA PRO A 345 7.04 34.33 -32.87
C PRO A 345 6.67 32.84 -32.66
N ILE A 346 5.45 32.42 -32.94
CA ILE A 346 5.01 31.02 -32.76
C ILE A 346 5.65 30.13 -33.85
N LEU A 347 5.72 30.60 -35.11
CA LEU A 347 6.41 29.93 -36.21
C LEU A 347 7.96 29.92 -36.09
N ALA A 348 8.51 30.63 -35.10
CA ALA A 348 9.91 30.52 -34.72
C ALA A 348 10.10 29.44 -33.64
N LEU A 349 9.24 29.41 -32.60
CA LEU A 349 9.20 28.39 -31.56
C LEU A 349 9.08 26.96 -32.12
N GLU A 350 8.25 26.75 -33.16
CA GLU A 350 8.11 25.45 -33.83
C GLU A 350 9.45 24.84 -34.26
N LYS A 351 10.41 25.69 -34.69
CA LYS A 351 11.71 25.30 -35.26
C LYS A 351 12.76 24.96 -34.19
N CYS A 352 12.53 25.35 -32.94
CA CYS A 352 13.43 25.01 -31.83
C CYS A 352 13.39 23.50 -31.58
N ALA A 353 14.56 22.84 -31.53
CA ALA A 353 14.66 21.39 -31.32
C ALA A 353 15.64 20.99 -30.20
N SER A 354 16.37 21.96 -29.63
CA SER A 354 17.32 21.77 -28.53
C SER A 354 17.13 22.85 -27.45
N PRO A 355 17.70 22.67 -26.24
CA PRO A 355 17.69 23.69 -25.20
C PRO A 355 18.23 25.04 -25.64
N GLU A 356 19.34 25.05 -26.39
CA GLU A 356 20.01 26.27 -26.86
C GLU A 356 19.12 27.04 -27.85
N GLY A 357 18.39 26.31 -28.71
CA GLY A 357 17.40 26.90 -29.61
C GLY A 357 16.21 27.52 -28.88
N ILE A 358 15.79 26.97 -27.74
CA ILE A 358 14.77 27.59 -26.88
C ILE A 358 15.36 28.81 -26.16
N ILE A 359 16.55 28.71 -25.59
CA ILE A 359 17.24 29.81 -24.89
C ILE A 359 17.46 31.01 -25.83
N GLN A 360 17.94 30.76 -27.05
CA GLN A 360 18.13 31.80 -28.06
C GLN A 360 16.79 32.44 -28.48
N TYR A 361 15.73 31.63 -28.64
CA TYR A 361 14.39 32.11 -28.95
C TYR A 361 13.81 33.01 -27.85
N LEU A 362 13.87 32.60 -26.58
CA LEU A 362 13.39 33.40 -25.45
C LEU A 362 14.22 34.67 -25.26
N GLY A 363 15.54 34.60 -25.50
CA GLY A 363 16.42 35.77 -25.54
C GLY A 363 16.03 36.76 -26.66
N GLN A 364 15.71 36.26 -27.86
CA GLN A 364 15.25 37.10 -28.98
C GLN A 364 13.86 37.71 -28.74
N LEU A 365 12.95 36.99 -28.08
CA LEU A 365 11.62 37.48 -27.71
C LEU A 365 11.67 38.72 -26.79
N ALA A 366 12.74 38.83 -25.99
CA ALA A 366 13.05 40.00 -25.15
C ALA A 366 13.98 41.05 -25.80
N GLN A 367 14.49 40.82 -27.01
CA GLN A 367 15.41 41.74 -27.73
C GLN A 367 14.77 42.48 -28.90
N GLY A 368 13.58 42.09 -29.35
CA GLY A 368 12.79 42.92 -30.27
C GLY A 368 12.42 44.25 -29.63
N ASP A 369 11.94 45.21 -30.43
CA ASP A 369 11.33 46.43 -29.90
C ASP A 369 10.30 46.08 -28.81
N ALA A 370 10.19 46.95 -27.79
CA ALA A 370 9.58 46.65 -26.49
C ALA A 370 8.22 45.90 -26.48
N PRO A 371 7.33 45.98 -27.50
CA PRO A 371 6.14 45.16 -27.55
C PRO A 371 6.33 43.64 -27.70
N GLY A 372 7.54 43.11 -27.92
CA GLY A 372 7.80 41.68 -28.18
C GLY A 372 7.26 40.74 -27.08
N LEU A 373 7.95 40.69 -25.93
CA LEU A 373 7.55 39.86 -24.78
C LEU A 373 6.14 40.23 -24.28
N ALA A 374 5.81 41.52 -24.19
CA ALA A 374 4.52 42.02 -23.70
C ALA A 374 3.31 41.69 -24.60
N ARG A 375 3.53 41.07 -25.77
CA ARG A 375 2.47 40.58 -26.68
C ARG A 375 2.58 39.08 -26.96
N PHE A 376 3.40 38.34 -26.22
CA PHE A 376 3.49 36.89 -26.36
C PHE A 376 2.32 36.18 -25.65
N GLY A 377 1.85 35.11 -26.30
CA GLY A 377 0.98 34.09 -25.72
C GLY A 377 0.79 32.96 -26.71
N SER A 378 0.71 31.72 -26.24
CA SER A 378 0.57 30.51 -27.08
C SER A 378 -0.45 29.50 -26.55
N PHE A 379 -1.41 29.97 -25.77
CA PHE A 379 -2.58 29.18 -25.34
C PHE A 379 -3.40 28.71 -26.55
N THR A 380 -3.97 27.52 -26.46
CA THR A 380 -4.92 26.99 -27.45
C THR A 380 -6.18 27.85 -27.58
N PRO A 381 -6.78 27.94 -28.78
CA PRO A 381 -8.11 28.52 -28.97
C PRO A 381 -9.18 27.94 -28.04
N SER A 382 -10.00 28.84 -27.50
CA SER A 382 -11.16 28.60 -26.66
C SER A 382 -12.44 28.82 -27.48
N ILE A 383 -13.27 27.78 -27.57
CA ILE A 383 -14.60 27.87 -28.21
C ILE A 383 -15.48 28.88 -27.45
N TYR A 384 -15.34 28.91 -26.12
CA TYR A 384 -16.07 29.81 -25.21
C TYR A 384 -15.80 31.29 -25.53
N ASP A 385 -14.53 31.69 -25.58
CA ASP A 385 -14.14 33.08 -25.86
C ASP A 385 -14.39 33.47 -27.32
N SER A 386 -14.19 32.54 -28.25
CA SER A 386 -14.51 32.75 -29.66
C SER A 386 -16.00 33.02 -29.88
N ALA A 387 -16.88 32.34 -29.14
CA ALA A 387 -18.31 32.63 -29.14
C ALA A 387 -18.62 34.02 -28.56
N TRP A 388 -17.97 34.43 -27.47
CA TRP A 388 -18.13 35.79 -26.92
C TRP A 388 -17.68 36.89 -27.89
N LEU A 389 -16.52 36.75 -28.54
CA LEU A 389 -16.06 37.72 -29.55
C LEU A 389 -17.00 37.78 -30.76
N SER A 390 -17.61 36.66 -31.13
CA SER A 390 -18.54 36.60 -32.26
C SER A 390 -19.83 37.42 -32.08
N MET A 391 -20.17 37.81 -30.84
CA MET A 391 -21.34 38.64 -30.50
C MET A 391 -21.01 40.14 -30.39
N VAL A 392 -19.79 40.57 -30.73
CA VAL A 392 -19.38 41.98 -30.63
C VAL A 392 -19.79 42.77 -31.87
N TYR A 393 -20.75 43.69 -31.68
CA TYR A 393 -21.22 44.63 -32.69
C TYR A 393 -20.95 46.07 -32.25
N LYS A 394 -20.37 46.87 -33.14
CA LYS A 394 -19.99 48.27 -32.91
C LYS A 394 -21.05 49.22 -33.49
N PRO A 395 -21.60 50.16 -32.71
CA PRO A 395 -22.49 51.20 -33.24
C PRO A 395 -21.75 52.12 -34.23
N ASN A 396 -22.25 52.20 -35.46
CA ASN A 396 -21.69 53.00 -36.55
C ASN A 396 -22.82 53.77 -37.25
N GLY A 397 -23.26 54.86 -36.62
CA GLY A 397 -24.48 55.58 -37.00
C GLY A 397 -25.73 54.74 -36.73
N ASP A 398 -26.65 54.69 -37.70
CA ASP A 398 -27.88 53.88 -37.64
C ASP A 398 -27.64 52.38 -37.93
N HIS A 399 -26.38 51.93 -37.98
CA HIS A 399 -25.99 50.57 -38.36
C HIS A 399 -25.06 49.93 -37.31
N LEU A 400 -25.12 48.60 -37.21
CA LEU A 400 -24.25 47.80 -36.38
C LEU A 400 -23.15 47.14 -37.22
N GLU A 401 -21.89 47.48 -36.94
CA GLU A 401 -20.72 46.93 -37.60
C GLU A 401 -20.25 45.67 -36.84
N TRP A 402 -20.21 44.52 -37.52
CA TRP A 402 -19.86 43.24 -36.91
C TRP A 402 -18.35 43.00 -36.99
N LEU A 403 -17.65 43.08 -35.85
CA LEU A 403 -16.18 43.19 -35.85
C LEU A 403 -15.42 41.87 -36.03
N PHE A 404 -15.98 40.75 -35.58
CA PHE A 404 -15.26 39.46 -35.52
C PHE A 404 -16.00 38.29 -36.21
N PRO A 405 -16.40 38.43 -37.50
CA PRO A 405 -17.12 37.38 -38.23
C PRO A 405 -16.33 36.06 -38.34
N GLN A 406 -14.99 36.10 -38.37
CA GLN A 406 -14.13 34.92 -38.32
C GLN A 406 -14.33 34.10 -37.04
N CYS A 407 -14.50 34.75 -35.89
CA CYS A 407 -14.78 34.07 -34.62
C CYS A 407 -16.18 33.43 -34.62
N PHE A 408 -17.14 34.03 -35.35
CA PHE A 408 -18.40 33.35 -35.63
C PHE A 408 -18.21 32.13 -36.52
N HIS A 409 -17.52 32.24 -37.67
CA HIS A 409 -17.35 31.10 -38.59
C HIS A 409 -16.63 29.91 -37.94
N TYR A 410 -15.68 30.17 -37.03
CA TYR A 410 -15.01 29.16 -36.22
C TYR A 410 -15.99 28.29 -35.43
N VAL A 411 -16.95 28.89 -34.72
CA VAL A 411 -17.79 28.18 -33.74
C VAL A 411 -18.67 27.09 -34.37
N PRO A 412 -19.55 27.32 -35.37
CA PRO A 412 -20.34 26.27 -36.02
C PRO A 412 -19.51 25.24 -36.80
N SER A 413 -18.23 25.53 -37.11
CA SER A 413 -17.35 24.54 -37.76
C SER A 413 -16.96 23.39 -36.83
N LEU A 414 -16.97 23.62 -35.52
CA LEU A 414 -16.62 22.66 -34.47
C LEU A 414 -17.82 21.99 -33.79
N GLN A 415 -19.04 22.19 -34.31
CA GLN A 415 -20.25 21.56 -33.76
C GLN A 415 -20.28 20.06 -34.08
N GLY A 416 -20.36 19.21 -33.06
CA GLY A 416 -20.43 17.75 -33.21
C GLY A 416 -21.80 17.25 -33.69
N GLU A 417 -21.85 15.98 -34.11
CA GLU A 417 -23.09 15.33 -34.60
C GLU A 417 -24.19 15.24 -33.51
N ASN A 418 -23.79 15.15 -32.24
CA ASN A 418 -24.67 15.24 -31.07
C ASN A 418 -25.16 16.68 -30.78
N GLY A 419 -24.76 17.65 -31.59
CA GLY A 419 -25.09 19.07 -31.48
C GLY A 419 -24.25 19.87 -30.49
N ALA A 420 -23.48 19.20 -29.61
CA ALA A 420 -22.62 19.83 -28.62
C ALA A 420 -21.23 20.16 -29.18
N TRP A 421 -20.45 20.93 -28.42
CA TRP A 421 -19.05 21.21 -28.70
C TRP A 421 -18.12 20.31 -27.88
N PRO A 422 -16.85 20.12 -28.31
CA PRO A 422 -15.89 19.27 -27.61
C PRO A 422 -15.73 19.58 -26.12
N ALA A 423 -16.07 18.60 -25.28
CA ALA A 423 -15.57 18.54 -23.90
C ALA A 423 -14.13 18.03 -23.94
N TYR A 424 -13.15 18.93 -23.88
CA TYR A 424 -11.73 18.54 -24.01
C TYR A 424 -11.33 17.55 -22.92
N VAL A 425 -11.57 17.87 -21.64
CA VAL A 425 -11.18 17.00 -20.53
C VAL A 425 -12.33 16.81 -19.53
N THR A 426 -13.01 17.90 -19.16
CA THR A 426 -14.07 17.91 -18.15
C THR A 426 -15.46 18.05 -18.78
N CYS A 427 -16.51 17.59 -18.08
CA CYS A 427 -17.90 17.83 -18.50
C CYS A 427 -18.21 19.34 -18.56
N VAL A 428 -17.63 20.12 -17.63
CA VAL A 428 -17.77 21.57 -17.54
C VAL A 428 -17.25 22.30 -18.78
N ASP A 429 -16.12 21.87 -19.37
CA ASP A 429 -15.60 22.43 -20.64
C ASP A 429 -16.67 22.37 -21.74
N GLY A 430 -17.33 21.21 -21.87
CA GLY A 430 -18.36 20.96 -22.88
C GLY A 430 -19.63 21.75 -22.63
N ILE A 431 -20.05 21.87 -21.36
CA ILE A 431 -21.22 22.67 -20.95
C ILE A 431 -20.97 24.16 -21.25
N LEU A 432 -19.83 24.70 -20.83
CA LEU A 432 -19.47 26.10 -21.06
C LEU A 432 -19.35 26.42 -22.56
N SER A 433 -18.60 25.60 -23.30
CA SER A 433 -18.41 25.77 -24.74
C SER A 433 -19.72 25.66 -25.51
N THR A 434 -20.56 24.67 -25.19
CA THR A 434 -21.86 24.47 -25.86
C THR A 434 -22.86 25.57 -25.50
N ALA A 435 -22.87 26.06 -24.25
CA ALA A 435 -23.76 27.14 -23.83
C ALA A 435 -23.37 28.49 -24.45
N ALA A 436 -22.08 28.84 -24.47
CA ALA A 436 -21.61 30.05 -25.15
C ALA A 436 -21.82 29.98 -26.67
N ALA A 437 -21.55 28.83 -27.31
CA ALA A 437 -21.82 28.62 -28.73
C ALA A 437 -23.32 28.69 -29.08
N LEU A 438 -24.19 28.10 -28.25
CA LEU A 438 -25.65 28.21 -28.40
C LEU A 438 -26.11 29.67 -28.26
N LEU A 439 -25.57 30.42 -27.30
CA LEU A 439 -25.86 31.84 -27.12
C LEU A 439 -25.47 32.66 -28.36
N ALA A 440 -24.26 32.45 -28.90
CA ALA A 440 -23.79 33.11 -30.12
C ALA A 440 -24.62 32.75 -31.37
N LEU A 441 -25.03 31.49 -31.52
CA LEU A 441 -25.94 31.07 -32.61
C LEU A 441 -27.31 31.77 -32.52
N LEU A 442 -27.85 31.90 -31.32
CA LEU A 442 -29.14 32.56 -31.07
C LEU A 442 -29.06 34.07 -31.34
N ASP A 443 -28.01 34.72 -30.84
CA ASP A 443 -27.71 36.14 -31.01
C ASP A 443 -27.49 36.50 -32.49
N ARG A 444 -26.69 35.72 -33.22
CA ARG A 444 -26.50 35.93 -34.66
C ARG A 444 -27.82 35.84 -35.43
N ARG A 445 -28.67 34.84 -35.13
CA ARG A 445 -29.97 34.68 -35.77
C ARG A 445 -30.94 35.85 -35.48
N GLU A 446 -30.82 36.48 -34.31
CA GLU A 446 -31.56 37.69 -33.94
C GLU A 446 -31.12 38.91 -34.77
N HIS A 447 -29.83 39.00 -35.13
CA HIS A 447 -29.26 40.07 -35.96
C HIS A 447 -29.46 39.90 -37.48
N VAL A 448 -29.74 38.70 -38.00
CA VAL A 448 -30.01 38.47 -39.44
C VAL A 448 -31.41 37.87 -39.75
N PRO A 449 -32.51 38.45 -39.23
CA PRO A 449 -33.84 37.87 -39.32
C PRO A 449 -34.35 37.79 -40.76
N GLY A 450 -34.99 36.68 -41.12
CA GLY A 450 -35.55 36.46 -42.46
C GLY A 450 -34.52 36.24 -43.57
N THR A 451 -33.23 36.11 -43.24
CA THR A 451 -32.18 35.72 -44.19
C THR A 451 -32.04 34.21 -44.29
N LYS A 452 -31.45 33.72 -45.38
CA LYS A 452 -31.05 32.31 -45.51
C LYS A 452 -30.10 31.86 -44.39
N GLU A 453 -29.25 32.76 -43.88
CA GLU A 453 -28.38 32.45 -42.75
C GLU A 453 -29.20 32.09 -41.50
N ALA A 454 -30.28 32.82 -41.19
CA ALA A 454 -31.16 32.47 -40.08
C ALA A 454 -31.90 31.12 -40.27
N GLU A 455 -32.16 30.72 -41.52
CA GLU A 455 -32.69 29.38 -41.85
C GLU A 455 -31.63 28.30 -41.63
N ASP A 456 -30.42 28.48 -42.17
CA ASP A 456 -29.27 27.56 -42.05
C ASP A 456 -28.79 27.38 -40.58
N LEU A 457 -28.91 28.41 -39.75
CA LEU A 457 -28.59 28.36 -38.30
C LEU A 457 -29.67 27.66 -37.46
N SER A 458 -30.92 27.63 -37.91
CA SER A 458 -32.03 27.07 -37.12
C SER A 458 -31.94 25.56 -36.80
N PRO A 459 -31.51 24.65 -37.70
CA PRO A 459 -31.26 23.25 -37.32
C PRO A 459 -30.09 23.12 -36.34
N ARG A 460 -29.04 23.92 -36.50
CA ARG A 460 -27.85 23.93 -35.61
C ARG A 460 -28.19 24.36 -34.20
N ILE A 461 -29.06 25.37 -34.03
CA ILE A 461 -29.60 25.81 -32.73
C ILE A 461 -30.41 24.68 -32.07
N LYS A 462 -31.24 23.95 -32.83
CA LYS A 462 -32.01 22.81 -32.31
C LYS A 462 -31.08 21.68 -31.83
N GLN A 463 -30.05 21.36 -32.59
CA GLN A 463 -29.02 20.38 -32.21
C GLN A 463 -28.25 20.84 -30.97
N ALA A 464 -27.77 22.09 -30.93
CA ALA A 464 -27.06 22.67 -29.78
C ALA A 464 -27.92 22.67 -28.49
N THR A 465 -29.22 22.94 -28.61
CA THR A 465 -30.15 22.86 -27.48
C THR A 465 -30.27 21.43 -26.95
N ALA A 466 -30.39 20.43 -27.83
CA ALA A 466 -30.44 19.03 -27.42
C ALA A 466 -29.11 18.54 -26.81
N GLY A 467 -27.97 18.93 -27.39
CA GLY A 467 -26.63 18.63 -26.89
C GLY A 467 -26.37 19.21 -25.50
N LEU A 468 -26.67 20.50 -25.28
CA LEU A 468 -26.54 21.15 -23.97
C LEU A 468 -27.44 20.51 -22.92
N GLY A 469 -28.70 20.21 -23.27
CA GLY A 469 -29.62 19.50 -22.37
C GLY A 469 -29.09 18.12 -21.96
N SER A 470 -28.46 17.40 -22.90
CA SER A 470 -27.87 16.08 -22.65
C SER A 470 -26.65 16.16 -21.72
N LEU A 471 -25.78 17.16 -21.91
CA LEU A 471 -24.64 17.41 -21.03
C LEU A 471 -25.09 17.80 -19.61
N LEU A 472 -26.08 18.69 -19.47
CA LEU A 472 -26.61 19.11 -18.17
C LEU A 472 -27.30 17.97 -17.41
N MET A 473 -27.96 17.04 -18.11
CA MET A 473 -28.55 15.84 -17.50
C MET A 473 -27.50 14.85 -16.97
N ALA A 474 -26.33 14.78 -17.61
CA ALA A 474 -25.23 13.90 -17.22
C ALA A 474 -24.27 14.53 -16.17
N TRP A 475 -24.51 15.79 -15.78
CA TRP A 475 -23.58 16.55 -14.94
C TRP A 475 -23.83 16.39 -13.44
N ASP A 476 -22.87 15.78 -12.75
CA ASP A 476 -22.75 15.90 -11.30
C ASP A 476 -22.10 17.23 -10.92
N VAL A 477 -22.92 18.14 -10.40
CA VAL A 477 -22.50 19.45 -9.88
C VAL A 477 -21.72 19.29 -8.56
N THR A 478 -21.94 18.22 -7.80
CA THR A 478 -21.41 18.07 -6.43
C THR A 478 -19.92 17.72 -6.37
N THR A 479 -19.38 17.16 -7.45
CA THR A 479 -17.95 16.81 -7.61
C THR A 479 -17.17 17.79 -8.51
N SER A 480 -17.78 18.91 -8.91
CA SER A 480 -17.15 19.93 -9.75
C SER A 480 -16.47 21.02 -8.92
N ASP A 481 -15.19 21.34 -9.18
CA ASP A 481 -14.40 22.42 -8.52
C ASP A 481 -13.67 23.34 -9.53
N GLN A 482 -14.10 23.35 -10.81
CA GLN A 482 -13.51 24.20 -11.85
C GLN A 482 -13.62 25.70 -11.53
N VAL A 483 -12.73 26.51 -12.10
CA VAL A 483 -12.75 27.96 -11.91
C VAL A 483 -14.04 28.56 -12.49
N GLY A 484 -14.69 29.43 -11.73
CA GLY A 484 -15.81 30.25 -12.21
C GLY A 484 -17.18 29.56 -12.45
N PHE A 485 -17.26 28.24 -12.64
CA PHE A 485 -18.47 27.57 -13.17
C PHE A 485 -19.77 27.89 -12.39
N GLU A 486 -19.70 27.97 -11.05
CA GLU A 486 -20.81 28.31 -10.14
C GLU A 486 -21.45 29.69 -10.42
N ALA A 487 -20.77 30.57 -11.16
CA ALA A 487 -21.27 31.87 -11.61
C ALA A 487 -21.48 31.93 -13.13
N ILE A 488 -20.53 31.41 -13.91
CA ILE A 488 -20.57 31.47 -15.39
C ILE A 488 -21.75 30.66 -15.96
N ILE A 489 -21.94 29.41 -15.54
CA ILE A 489 -23.01 28.56 -16.11
C ILE A 489 -24.41 29.13 -15.79
N PRO A 490 -24.73 29.57 -14.56
CA PRO A 490 -25.97 30.29 -14.27
C PRO A 490 -26.18 31.55 -15.11
N SER A 491 -25.13 32.37 -15.34
CA SER A 491 -25.20 33.54 -16.23
C SER A 491 -25.57 33.13 -17.67
N LEU A 492 -24.87 32.16 -18.26
CA LEU A 492 -25.17 31.69 -19.62
C LEU A 492 -26.59 31.15 -19.75
N LEU A 493 -27.05 30.33 -18.80
CA LEU A 493 -28.41 29.79 -18.81
C LEU A 493 -29.47 30.89 -18.65
N GLN A 494 -29.21 31.92 -17.84
CA GLN A 494 -30.07 33.09 -17.70
C GLN A 494 -30.08 33.96 -18.98
N GLN A 495 -28.97 34.05 -19.70
CA GLN A 495 -28.88 34.76 -20.98
C GLN A 495 -29.59 33.98 -22.11
N ILE A 496 -29.42 32.65 -22.19
CA ILE A 496 -30.14 31.79 -23.15
C ILE A 496 -31.66 31.84 -22.91
N LEU A 497 -32.10 32.01 -21.66
CA LEU A 497 -33.52 32.18 -21.32
C LEU A 497 -34.17 33.41 -21.97
N ARG A 498 -33.39 34.44 -22.37
CA ARG A 498 -33.91 35.59 -23.16
C ARG A 498 -34.56 35.14 -24.48
N PHE A 499 -34.07 34.04 -25.05
CA PHE A 499 -34.59 33.39 -26.26
C PHE A 499 -35.72 32.38 -26.00
N LYS A 500 -36.27 32.33 -24.79
CA LYS A 500 -37.35 31.40 -24.35
C LYS A 500 -36.94 29.92 -24.35
N ILE A 501 -35.64 29.62 -24.31
CA ILE A 501 -35.10 28.27 -24.14
C ILE A 501 -34.81 28.06 -22.65
N ARG A 502 -35.29 26.95 -22.07
CA ARG A 502 -35.14 26.60 -20.65
C ARG A 502 -34.58 25.18 -20.52
N PHE A 503 -33.72 24.99 -19.54
CA PHE A 503 -33.15 23.70 -19.17
C PHE A 503 -33.56 23.32 -17.75
N GLU A 504 -33.77 22.03 -17.52
CA GLU A 504 -34.05 21.42 -16.23
C GLU A 504 -33.19 20.17 -16.11
N PHE A 505 -32.53 19.97 -14.96
CA PHE A 505 -31.56 18.89 -14.76
C PHE A 505 -31.34 18.60 -13.26
N PRO A 506 -30.88 17.39 -12.87
CA PRO A 506 -30.83 16.99 -11.45
C PRO A 506 -30.02 17.92 -10.55
N GLY A 507 -28.85 18.38 -11.02
CA GLY A 507 -27.96 19.27 -10.27
C GLY A 507 -28.44 20.72 -10.11
N GLN A 508 -29.52 21.13 -10.77
CA GLN A 508 -29.92 22.54 -10.91
C GLN A 508 -30.18 23.25 -9.57
N VAL A 509 -30.79 22.56 -8.60
CA VAL A 509 -31.03 23.10 -7.25
C VAL A 509 -29.73 23.30 -6.47
N HIS A 510 -28.77 22.38 -6.64
CA HIS A 510 -27.46 22.48 -6.00
C HIS A 510 -26.65 23.64 -6.61
N LEU A 511 -26.58 23.72 -7.95
CA LEU A 511 -25.93 24.83 -8.66
C LEU A 511 -26.53 26.19 -8.27
N GLY A 512 -27.87 26.29 -8.19
CA GLY A 512 -28.55 27.52 -7.75
C GLY A 512 -28.16 27.94 -6.33
N ARG A 513 -28.01 26.98 -5.41
CA ARG A 513 -27.54 27.24 -4.04
C ARG A 513 -26.09 27.71 -4.01
N LEU A 514 -25.20 27.07 -4.77
CA LEU A 514 -23.79 27.47 -4.88
C LEU A 514 -23.66 28.88 -5.47
N SER A 515 -24.36 29.16 -6.57
CA SER A 515 -24.38 30.47 -7.23
C SER A 515 -24.90 31.57 -6.30
N LEU A 516 -25.99 31.32 -5.57
CA LEU A 516 -26.55 32.27 -4.60
C LEU A 516 -25.59 32.53 -3.43
N LEU A 517 -24.89 31.51 -2.92
CA LEU A 517 -23.87 31.67 -1.87
C LEU A 517 -22.65 32.46 -2.36
N LYS A 518 -22.28 32.36 -3.65
CA LYS A 518 -21.27 33.21 -4.29
C LYS A 518 -21.76 34.64 -4.49
N ARG A 519 -22.96 34.84 -5.04
CA ARG A 519 -23.56 36.18 -5.25
C ARG A 519 -23.78 36.93 -3.93
N GLN A 520 -24.13 36.25 -2.84
CA GLN A 520 -24.20 36.85 -1.49
C GLN A 520 -22.84 37.33 -0.94
N ARG A 521 -21.72 36.89 -1.51
CA ARG A 521 -20.36 37.34 -1.17
C ARG A 521 -19.76 38.30 -2.21
N LEU A 522 -20.47 38.53 -3.32
CA LEU A 522 -20.10 39.50 -4.33
C LEU A 522 -20.28 40.91 -3.72
N CYS A 523 -19.26 41.76 -3.85
CA CYS A 523 -19.36 43.17 -3.51
C CYS A 523 -19.08 43.99 -4.78
N PRO A 524 -20.10 44.32 -5.60
CA PRO A 524 -19.91 45.03 -6.87
C PRO A 524 -19.06 46.30 -6.76
N GLU A 525 -19.17 47.04 -5.66
CA GLU A 525 -18.39 48.26 -5.40
C GLU A 525 -16.87 48.03 -5.35
N ILE A 526 -16.37 46.79 -5.15
CA ILE A 526 -14.93 46.51 -5.28
C ILE A 526 -14.45 46.61 -6.74
N LEU A 527 -15.31 46.26 -7.70
CA LEU A 527 -15.01 46.31 -9.14
C LEU A 527 -14.96 47.76 -9.64
N TYR A 528 -15.76 48.64 -9.03
CA TYR A 528 -15.75 50.08 -9.34
C TYR A 528 -14.59 50.82 -8.65
N SER A 529 -13.83 50.13 -7.79
CA SER A 529 -12.57 50.64 -7.24
C SER A 529 -11.39 50.39 -8.19
N ARG A 530 -10.23 50.99 -7.89
CA ARG A 530 -8.97 50.68 -8.60
C ARG A 530 -8.33 49.34 -8.21
N LYS A 531 -8.86 48.60 -7.23
CA LYS A 531 -8.34 47.27 -6.88
C LYS A 531 -8.87 46.25 -7.89
N GLN A 532 -7.97 45.66 -8.68
CA GLN A 532 -8.28 44.50 -9.50
C GLN A 532 -8.66 43.30 -8.61
N THR A 533 -9.56 42.44 -9.11
CA THR A 533 -9.93 41.16 -8.48
C THR A 533 -10.14 40.12 -9.59
N THR A 534 -10.01 38.83 -9.25
CA THR A 534 -10.18 37.72 -10.21
C THR A 534 -11.54 37.70 -10.91
N LEU A 535 -12.57 38.29 -10.31
CA LEU A 535 -13.90 38.49 -10.91
C LEU A 535 -13.84 39.27 -12.24
N LEU A 536 -12.89 40.19 -12.41
CA LEU A 536 -12.72 40.93 -13.68
C LEU A 536 -12.30 39.99 -14.83
N HIS A 537 -11.64 38.86 -14.56
CA HIS A 537 -11.30 37.90 -15.61
C HIS A 537 -12.55 37.16 -16.13
N SER A 538 -13.65 37.14 -15.37
CA SER A 538 -14.93 36.48 -15.71
C SER A 538 -16.13 37.45 -15.60
N LEU A 539 -15.97 38.69 -16.09
CA LEU A 539 -16.99 39.74 -15.97
C LEU A 539 -18.32 39.36 -16.66
N GLU A 540 -18.27 38.51 -17.68
CA GLU A 540 -19.42 37.94 -18.39
C GLU A 540 -20.30 37.02 -17.51
N ALA A 541 -19.79 36.59 -16.35
CA ALA A 541 -20.59 35.91 -15.32
C ALA A 541 -21.52 36.86 -14.54
N LEU A 542 -21.33 38.18 -14.68
CA LEU A 542 -22.01 39.23 -13.90
C LEU A 542 -22.96 40.09 -14.75
N VAL A 543 -23.31 39.64 -15.97
CA VAL A 543 -24.26 40.33 -16.86
C VAL A 543 -25.62 40.49 -16.16
N GLY A 544 -25.99 41.76 -15.89
CA GLY A 544 -27.20 42.13 -15.13
C GLY A 544 -27.03 42.21 -13.61
N ASP A 545 -25.90 41.76 -13.05
CA ASP A 545 -25.55 41.95 -11.63
C ASP A 545 -24.63 43.19 -11.40
N VAL A 546 -23.99 43.72 -12.45
CA VAL A 546 -23.08 44.88 -12.37
C VAL A 546 -23.32 45.95 -13.46
N ASP A 547 -22.96 47.18 -13.13
CA ASP A 547 -22.84 48.32 -14.04
C ASP A 547 -21.50 48.23 -14.79
N PHE A 548 -21.55 48.14 -16.13
CA PHE A 548 -20.36 47.96 -16.97
C PHE A 548 -19.64 49.28 -17.30
N ASP A 549 -20.33 50.42 -17.27
CA ASP A 549 -19.69 51.73 -17.49
C ASP A 549 -18.73 52.06 -16.34
N ARG A 550 -19.10 51.69 -15.12
CA ARG A 550 -18.32 51.88 -13.89
C ARG A 550 -17.08 50.98 -13.75
N VAL A 551 -16.80 50.05 -14.67
CA VAL A 551 -15.53 49.26 -14.69
C VAL A 551 -14.55 49.68 -15.79
N SER A 552 -14.90 50.70 -16.59
CA SER A 552 -14.12 51.18 -17.74
C SER A 552 -12.67 51.62 -17.43
N HIS A 553 -12.33 51.93 -16.17
CA HIS A 553 -10.95 52.22 -15.77
C HIS A 553 -10.04 50.97 -15.70
N HIS A 554 -10.59 49.76 -15.69
CA HIS A 554 -9.80 48.51 -15.77
C HIS A 554 -9.41 48.14 -17.20
N CYS A 555 -10.04 48.72 -18.23
CA CYS A 555 -9.75 48.39 -19.62
C CYS A 555 -8.42 49.02 -20.10
N THR A 556 -7.48 48.19 -20.57
CA THR A 556 -6.21 48.65 -21.15
C THR A 556 -6.09 48.29 -22.64
N VAL A 557 -5.11 48.87 -23.33
CA VAL A 557 -4.77 48.51 -24.73
C VAL A 557 -3.86 47.27 -24.76
N GLU A 558 -3.37 46.84 -23.60
CA GLU A 558 -2.34 45.81 -23.41
C GLU A 558 -2.97 44.46 -23.06
N SER A 559 -3.91 44.48 -22.11
CA SER A 559 -4.56 43.31 -21.51
C SER A 559 -6.10 43.38 -21.51
N GLY A 560 -6.72 44.40 -22.12
CA GLY A 560 -8.19 44.52 -22.14
C GLY A 560 -8.76 44.61 -20.73
N ILE A 561 -9.78 43.81 -20.41
CA ILE A 561 -10.23 43.56 -19.03
C ILE A 561 -9.49 42.32 -18.47
N LEU A 562 -8.47 42.58 -17.64
CA LEU A 562 -7.69 41.59 -16.87
C LEU A 562 -7.18 40.37 -17.69
N GLY A 563 -6.87 40.55 -18.97
CA GLY A 563 -6.30 39.53 -19.83
C GLY A 563 -7.28 38.52 -20.43
N SER A 564 -8.60 38.68 -20.27
CA SER A 564 -9.58 37.76 -20.89
C SER A 564 -10.30 38.37 -22.10
N PRO A 565 -10.30 37.67 -23.25
CA PRO A 565 -11.08 38.06 -24.43
C PRO A 565 -12.60 38.01 -24.20
N ALA A 566 -13.16 36.96 -23.58
CA ALA A 566 -14.60 36.92 -23.26
C ALA A 566 -15.03 38.07 -22.34
N SER A 567 -14.26 38.37 -21.30
CA SER A 567 -14.57 39.47 -20.37
C SER A 567 -14.54 40.83 -21.07
N THR A 568 -13.55 41.04 -21.94
CA THR A 568 -13.43 42.28 -22.73
C THR A 568 -14.53 42.41 -23.78
N ALA A 569 -14.95 41.29 -24.40
CA ALA A 569 -16.08 41.25 -25.32
C ALA A 569 -17.40 41.58 -24.60
N ALA A 570 -17.68 40.95 -23.46
CA ALA A 570 -18.86 41.27 -22.65
C ALA A 570 -18.88 42.73 -22.17
N TYR A 571 -17.72 43.30 -21.84
CA TYR A 571 -17.60 44.74 -21.55
C TYR A 571 -18.02 45.62 -22.74
N LEU A 572 -17.55 45.33 -23.97
CA LEU A 572 -17.97 46.10 -25.16
C LEU A 572 -19.45 45.87 -25.55
N ILE A 573 -20.02 44.72 -25.21
CA ILE A 573 -21.43 44.38 -25.48
C ILE A 573 -22.40 45.05 -24.48
N HIS A 574 -21.96 45.29 -23.24
CA HIS A 574 -22.83 45.77 -22.15
C HIS A 574 -22.51 47.18 -21.63
N SER A 575 -21.38 47.78 -22.03
CA SER A 575 -21.08 49.20 -21.83
C SER A 575 -22.00 50.08 -22.69
N SER A 576 -22.44 51.23 -22.17
CA SER A 576 -23.21 52.22 -22.94
C SER A 576 -22.32 53.08 -23.86
N GLY A 577 -21.03 53.17 -23.54
CA GLY A 577 -20.01 53.83 -24.35
C GLY A 577 -19.07 52.84 -25.05
N TRP A 578 -18.69 53.13 -26.30
CA TRP A 578 -17.77 52.28 -27.05
C TRP A 578 -16.30 52.54 -26.68
N ASP A 579 -15.60 51.52 -26.17
CA ASP A 579 -14.21 51.66 -25.71
C ASP A 579 -13.19 51.16 -26.75
N VAL A 580 -12.55 52.12 -27.42
CA VAL A 580 -11.49 51.87 -28.41
C VAL A 580 -10.29 51.09 -27.85
N ARG A 581 -10.09 51.05 -26.52
CA ARG A 581 -9.01 50.27 -25.90
C ARG A 581 -9.33 48.77 -25.92
N GLY A 582 -10.56 48.43 -25.58
CA GLY A 582 -11.07 47.05 -25.66
C GLY A 582 -11.11 46.54 -27.09
N GLU A 583 -11.57 47.39 -28.03
CA GLU A 583 -11.52 47.10 -29.48
C GLU A 583 -10.08 46.81 -29.95
N ALA A 584 -9.12 47.67 -29.61
CA ALA A 584 -7.71 47.51 -29.99
C ALA A 584 -7.05 46.27 -29.35
N TYR A 585 -7.48 45.86 -28.16
CA TYR A 585 -7.08 44.61 -27.53
C TYR A 585 -7.67 43.39 -28.25
N LEU A 586 -8.98 43.35 -28.52
CA LEU A 586 -9.61 42.20 -29.19
C LEU A 586 -9.10 42.00 -30.63
N HIS A 587 -8.91 43.09 -31.39
CA HIS A 587 -8.24 43.00 -32.69
C HIS A 587 -6.80 42.50 -32.58
N ARG A 588 -6.09 42.77 -31.48
CA ARG A 588 -4.76 42.19 -31.25
C ARG A 588 -4.88 40.69 -31.00
N VAL A 589 -5.73 40.25 -30.08
CA VAL A 589 -5.95 38.82 -29.77
C VAL A 589 -6.19 38.03 -31.06
N VAL A 590 -7.15 38.47 -31.89
CA VAL A 590 -7.47 37.86 -33.18
C VAL A 590 -6.27 37.83 -34.14
N ASN A 591 -5.52 38.93 -34.26
CA ASN A 591 -4.44 39.05 -35.25
C ASN A 591 -3.11 38.40 -34.83
N THR A 592 -2.85 38.20 -33.54
CA THR A 592 -1.55 37.70 -33.04
C THR A 592 -1.60 36.37 -32.29
N ALA A 593 -2.74 36.03 -31.67
CA ALA A 593 -2.94 34.78 -30.93
C ALA A 593 -4.11 33.94 -31.48
N GLY A 594 -4.94 34.50 -32.37
CA GLY A 594 -5.99 33.77 -33.07
C GLY A 594 -5.43 32.75 -34.06
N ASP A 595 -6.14 31.63 -34.23
CA ASP A 595 -5.79 30.63 -35.23
C ASP A 595 -6.26 31.02 -36.64
N ARG A 596 -5.86 30.24 -37.65
CA ARG A 596 -6.22 30.49 -39.06
C ARG A 596 -7.68 30.17 -39.40
N GLN A 597 -8.47 29.67 -38.44
CA GLN A 597 -9.88 29.31 -38.58
C GLN A 597 -10.79 30.35 -37.90
N GLY A 598 -10.24 31.20 -37.03
CA GLY A 598 -10.92 32.30 -36.34
C GLY A 598 -11.04 32.12 -34.82
N GLY A 599 -10.50 31.05 -34.25
CA GLY A 599 -10.56 30.78 -32.82
C GLY A 599 -9.52 31.60 -32.02
N VAL A 600 -9.88 32.09 -30.84
CA VAL A 600 -9.02 32.88 -29.93
C VAL A 600 -8.83 32.19 -28.57
N PRO A 601 -7.69 32.36 -27.87
CA PRO A 601 -7.47 31.77 -26.53
C PRO A 601 -8.37 32.40 -25.45
N SER A 602 -8.44 31.79 -24.26
CA SER A 602 -9.20 32.35 -23.11
C SER A 602 -8.45 33.38 -22.27
N GLY A 603 -7.11 33.34 -22.32
CA GLY A 603 -6.21 34.33 -21.73
C GLY A 603 -5.21 34.86 -22.76
N TYR A 604 -4.99 36.18 -22.79
CA TYR A 604 -3.96 36.84 -23.60
C TYR A 604 -3.67 38.28 -23.10
N PRO A 605 -2.41 38.77 -23.13
CA PRO A 605 -1.17 38.00 -23.25
C PRO A 605 -0.95 37.10 -22.03
N THR A 606 -0.03 36.14 -22.15
CA THR A 606 0.24 35.07 -21.15
C THR A 606 1.74 34.89 -20.91
N CYS A 607 2.50 35.95 -21.17
CA CYS A 607 3.94 35.88 -21.37
C CYS A 607 4.77 35.73 -20.10
N ILE A 608 4.29 36.18 -18.94
CA ILE A 608 5.04 36.01 -17.68
C ILE A 608 4.94 34.55 -17.23
N PHE A 609 3.73 34.00 -17.25
CA PHE A 609 3.46 32.57 -16.99
C PHE A 609 4.25 31.67 -17.94
N GLU A 610 3.98 31.73 -19.25
CA GLU A 610 4.55 30.76 -20.19
C GLU A 610 6.08 30.83 -20.26
N VAL A 611 6.68 32.03 -20.19
CA VAL A 611 8.14 32.18 -20.28
C VAL A 611 8.85 31.86 -18.98
N SER A 612 8.28 32.21 -17.80
CA SER A 612 8.92 31.87 -16.52
C SER A 612 8.78 30.38 -16.18
N TRP A 613 7.65 29.71 -16.48
CA TRP A 613 7.54 28.25 -16.36
C TRP A 613 8.51 27.53 -17.29
N ALA A 614 8.57 27.95 -18.56
CA ALA A 614 9.50 27.38 -19.54
C ALA A 614 10.96 27.53 -19.10
N LEU A 615 11.38 28.76 -18.75
CA LEU A 615 12.78 29.04 -18.44
C LEU A 615 13.19 28.43 -17.09
N SER A 616 12.41 28.58 -16.01
CA SER A 616 12.73 27.95 -14.72
C SER A 616 12.83 26.42 -14.84
N THR A 617 11.91 25.77 -15.55
CA THR A 617 11.95 24.31 -15.74
C THR A 617 13.19 23.89 -16.54
N LEU A 618 13.52 24.61 -17.61
CA LEU A 618 14.68 24.30 -18.45
C LEU A 618 16.00 24.46 -17.67
N LEU A 619 16.13 25.55 -16.89
CA LEU A 619 17.29 25.81 -16.04
C LEU A 619 17.45 24.76 -14.93
N MET A 620 16.36 24.39 -14.22
CA MET A 620 16.41 23.32 -13.21
C MET A 620 16.76 21.95 -13.78
N SER A 621 16.41 21.68 -15.04
CA SER A 621 16.65 20.38 -15.68
C SER A 621 18.09 20.21 -16.16
N LEU A 622 18.73 21.31 -16.59
CA LEU A 622 20.05 21.31 -17.22
C LEU A 622 21.18 21.76 -16.27
N GLY A 623 20.84 22.50 -15.22
CA GLY A 623 21.80 23.24 -14.40
C GLY A 623 22.12 24.62 -14.99
N LEU A 624 23.17 25.26 -14.46
CA LEU A 624 23.59 26.59 -14.90
C LEU A 624 24.01 26.58 -16.38
N PRO A 625 23.49 27.50 -17.23
CA PRO A 625 23.86 27.56 -18.64
C PRO A 625 25.31 27.98 -18.85
N SER A 626 25.83 27.77 -20.06
CA SER A 626 27.10 28.36 -20.48
C SER A 626 27.04 29.89 -20.43
N ALA A 627 28.21 30.54 -20.33
CA ALA A 627 28.30 32.01 -20.32
C ALA A 627 27.63 32.65 -21.55
N ASP A 628 27.71 32.01 -22.72
CA ASP A 628 27.07 32.45 -23.95
C ASP A 628 25.53 32.32 -23.89
N ALA A 629 25.03 31.24 -23.30
CA ALA A 629 23.60 31.04 -23.08
C ALA A 629 23.02 32.04 -22.06
N LEU A 630 23.75 32.34 -20.98
CA LEU A 630 23.41 33.42 -20.05
C LEU A 630 23.43 34.80 -20.72
N ALA A 631 24.36 35.06 -21.65
CA ALA A 631 24.41 36.30 -22.41
C ALA A 631 23.15 36.51 -23.28
N HIS A 632 22.58 35.44 -23.84
CA HIS A 632 21.29 35.52 -24.57
C HIS A 632 20.09 35.82 -23.65
N LEU A 633 20.12 35.35 -22.39
CA LEU A 633 19.01 35.50 -21.44
C LEU A 633 19.02 36.83 -20.66
N ARG A 634 20.15 37.55 -20.60
CA ARG A 634 20.29 38.81 -19.87
C ARG A 634 19.18 39.86 -20.16
N PRO A 635 18.72 40.08 -21.41
CA PRO A 635 17.62 41.01 -21.68
C PRO A 635 16.28 40.58 -21.06
N LEU A 636 16.02 39.27 -21.01
CA LEU A 636 14.82 38.71 -20.38
C LEU A 636 14.87 38.80 -18.85
N GLY A 637 16.05 38.60 -18.25
CA GLY A 637 16.28 38.88 -16.82
C GLY A 637 15.96 40.33 -16.46
N GLY A 638 16.52 41.30 -17.20
CA GLY A 638 16.21 42.72 -17.02
C GLY A 638 14.73 43.08 -17.25
N CYS A 639 14.02 42.35 -18.12
CA CYS A 639 12.57 42.49 -18.26
C CYS A 639 11.82 42.04 -16.99
N PHE A 640 12.18 40.89 -16.42
CA PHE A 640 11.56 40.38 -15.19
C PHE A 640 11.89 41.25 -13.97
N GLU A 641 13.14 41.71 -13.82
CA GLU A 641 13.54 42.70 -12.81
C GLU A 641 12.72 44.00 -12.93
N SER A 642 12.54 44.50 -14.16
CA SER A 642 11.69 45.66 -14.43
C SER A 642 10.21 45.42 -14.08
N LEU A 643 9.66 44.25 -14.38
CA LEU A 643 8.27 43.91 -14.05
C LEU A 643 8.04 43.84 -12.53
N LEU A 644 8.91 43.15 -11.79
CA LEU A 644 8.89 43.09 -10.33
C LEU A 644 8.98 44.50 -9.72
N SER A 645 9.90 45.34 -10.19
CA SER A 645 10.05 46.72 -9.66
C SER A 645 8.81 47.60 -9.90
N HIS A 646 8.12 47.46 -11.04
CA HIS A 646 6.89 48.21 -11.33
C HIS A 646 5.68 47.76 -10.51
N GLN A 647 5.63 46.50 -10.07
CA GLN A 647 4.53 45.92 -9.28
C GLN A 647 4.93 45.61 -7.81
N ASN A 648 5.92 46.34 -7.26
CA ASN A 648 6.33 46.29 -5.86
C ASN A 648 6.71 44.87 -5.37
N GLY A 649 7.53 44.17 -6.17
CA GLY A 649 8.06 42.84 -5.88
C GLY A 649 7.10 41.68 -6.19
N LEU A 650 5.95 41.96 -6.81
CA LEU A 650 4.95 40.96 -7.22
C LEU A 650 4.76 40.99 -8.75
N VAL A 651 4.23 39.90 -9.33
CA VAL A 651 3.74 39.82 -10.71
C VAL A 651 2.55 38.84 -10.82
N GLY A 652 1.82 38.90 -11.93
CA GLY A 652 0.87 37.87 -12.36
C GLY A 652 1.15 37.46 -13.80
N PHE A 653 0.32 36.59 -14.40
CA PHE A 653 0.59 35.92 -15.69
C PHE A 653 0.93 36.83 -16.90
N ALA A 654 0.64 38.13 -16.84
CA ALA A 654 1.16 39.12 -17.80
C ALA A 654 1.26 40.55 -17.23
N PRO A 655 1.98 41.48 -17.89
CA PRO A 655 2.21 42.84 -17.38
C PRO A 655 0.90 43.62 -17.14
N GLY A 656 0.78 44.25 -15.96
CA GLY A 656 -0.38 45.06 -15.59
C GLY A 656 -1.63 44.26 -15.18
N ILE A 657 -1.53 42.93 -15.09
CA ILE A 657 -2.56 42.05 -14.55
C ILE A 657 -2.37 41.91 -13.03
N LEU A 658 -3.43 41.47 -12.35
CA LEU A 658 -3.50 41.22 -10.91
C LEU A 658 -2.40 40.23 -10.50
N PRO A 659 -1.49 40.59 -9.57
CA PRO A 659 -0.46 39.67 -9.12
C PRO A 659 -0.98 38.50 -8.29
N ASP A 660 -0.23 37.41 -8.34
CA ASP A 660 -0.48 36.17 -7.60
C ASP A 660 0.84 35.53 -7.11
N ALA A 661 0.73 34.60 -6.16
CA ALA A 661 1.90 33.96 -5.56
C ALA A 661 2.64 32.99 -6.50
N ASP A 662 1.97 32.46 -7.53
CA ASP A 662 2.50 31.38 -8.36
C ASP A 662 3.41 31.94 -9.46
N ASP A 663 2.90 32.92 -10.21
CA ASP A 663 3.68 33.71 -11.16
C ASP A 663 4.81 34.47 -10.46
N THR A 664 4.55 35.07 -9.29
CA THR A 664 5.60 35.75 -8.51
C THR A 664 6.71 34.77 -8.11
N ALA A 665 6.39 33.59 -7.58
CA ALA A 665 7.39 32.58 -7.20
C ALA A 665 8.24 32.13 -8.40
N ARG A 666 7.59 31.86 -9.54
CA ARG A 666 8.26 31.42 -10.77
C ARG A 666 9.18 32.48 -11.36
N VAL A 667 8.78 33.75 -11.35
CA VAL A 667 9.63 34.86 -11.82
C VAL A 667 10.81 35.12 -10.87
N LEU A 668 10.59 35.19 -9.55
CA LEU A 668 11.67 35.36 -8.57
C LEU A 668 12.75 34.27 -8.75
N MET A 669 12.33 33.00 -8.80
CA MET A 669 13.21 31.87 -9.05
C MET A 669 13.93 31.96 -10.41
N THR A 670 13.26 32.41 -11.48
CA THR A 670 13.90 32.60 -12.79
C THR A 670 14.98 33.68 -12.75
N VAL A 671 14.73 34.82 -12.09
CA VAL A 671 15.73 35.91 -11.95
C VAL A 671 16.92 35.45 -11.11
N GLU A 672 16.68 34.70 -10.03
CA GLU A 672 17.73 34.10 -9.20
C GLU A 672 18.65 33.15 -10.00
N PHE A 673 18.08 32.29 -10.86
CA PHE A 673 18.86 31.40 -11.73
C PHE A 673 19.64 32.14 -12.84
N LEU A 674 19.29 33.39 -13.16
CA LEU A 674 20.05 34.23 -14.08
C LEU A 674 21.20 34.99 -13.38
N GLY A 675 21.30 34.90 -12.06
CA GLY A 675 22.40 35.44 -11.25
C GLY A 675 22.13 36.78 -10.56
N THR A 676 20.87 37.24 -10.53
CA THR A 676 20.45 38.44 -9.77
C THR A 676 19.75 37.98 -8.48
N GLU A 677 20.22 38.44 -7.32
CA GLU A 677 19.61 38.16 -6.01
C GLU A 677 18.21 38.79 -5.88
N THR A 678 17.23 38.02 -5.39
CA THR A 678 15.83 38.45 -5.29
C THR A 678 15.31 38.54 -3.85
N ASP A 679 14.48 39.55 -3.58
CA ASP A 679 13.72 39.68 -2.33
C ASP A 679 12.33 39.03 -2.47
N SER A 680 12.07 38.00 -1.66
CA SER A 680 10.75 37.34 -1.61
C SER A 680 9.78 37.99 -0.61
N GLY A 681 10.22 38.99 0.16
CA GLY A 681 9.47 39.64 1.23
C GLY A 681 8.12 40.21 0.80
N ALA A 682 8.02 40.75 -0.42
CA ALA A 682 6.75 41.21 -1.00
C ALA A 682 5.75 40.05 -1.18
N MET A 683 6.18 38.92 -1.74
CA MET A 683 5.36 37.71 -1.93
C MET A 683 4.94 37.12 -0.58
N VAL A 684 5.86 37.09 0.39
CA VAL A 684 5.60 36.66 1.77
C VAL A 684 4.57 37.58 2.45
N GLN A 685 4.68 38.90 2.29
CA GLN A 685 3.72 39.83 2.91
C GLN A 685 2.34 39.80 2.23
N GLY A 686 2.29 39.63 0.90
CA GLY A 686 1.04 39.67 0.13
C GLY A 686 0.17 38.41 0.27
N PHE A 687 0.79 37.22 0.27
CA PHE A 687 0.06 35.96 0.02
C PHE A 687 0.05 34.96 1.18
N ARG A 688 0.90 35.15 2.21
CA ARG A 688 0.98 34.28 3.38
C ARG A 688 -0.30 34.34 4.23
N SER A 689 -0.78 33.18 4.66
CA SER A 689 -1.88 33.04 5.63
C SER A 689 -1.37 32.58 7.00
N ALA A 690 -2.24 32.01 7.84
CA ALA A 690 -1.86 31.41 9.11
C ALA A 690 -1.11 30.07 8.95
N THR A 691 -1.32 29.34 7.85
CA THR A 691 -0.82 27.96 7.66
C THR A 691 -0.21 27.67 6.30
N CYS A 692 -0.57 28.42 5.26
CA CYS A 692 -0.14 28.20 3.87
C CYS A 692 -0.03 29.53 3.10
N PHE A 693 0.38 29.48 1.85
CA PHE A 693 0.22 30.60 0.91
C PHE A 693 -1.12 30.49 0.18
N LYS A 694 -1.66 31.64 -0.23
CA LYS A 694 -2.76 31.75 -1.19
C LYS A 694 -2.19 32.00 -2.59
N THR A 695 -2.87 31.55 -3.65
CA THR A 695 -2.56 32.03 -5.01
C THR A 695 -3.03 33.47 -5.15
N TYR A 696 -4.33 33.72 -4.97
CA TYR A 696 -4.95 35.04 -5.10
C TYR A 696 -5.50 35.59 -3.78
N ASP A 697 -5.54 36.91 -3.69
CA ASP A 697 -6.23 37.60 -2.61
C ASP A 697 -7.74 37.29 -2.62
N PHE A 698 -8.34 37.12 -1.43
CA PHE A 698 -9.71 36.64 -1.20
C PHE A 698 -10.10 35.22 -1.73
N GLU A 699 -9.16 34.37 -2.14
CA GLU A 699 -9.53 33.01 -2.57
C GLU A 699 -10.10 32.10 -1.45
N ARG A 700 -10.89 31.08 -1.86
CA ARG A 700 -11.57 30.13 -0.95
C ARG A 700 -10.69 28.91 -0.60
N ASN A 701 -10.16 28.24 -1.61
CA ASN A 701 -9.34 27.04 -1.52
C ASN A 701 -7.91 27.38 -1.98
N PRO A 702 -6.87 27.17 -1.15
CA PRO A 702 -5.47 27.35 -1.60
C PRO A 702 -5.09 26.33 -2.67
N SER A 703 -4.31 26.72 -3.66
CA SER A 703 -3.72 25.78 -4.63
C SER A 703 -2.64 24.91 -3.97
N PHE A 704 -2.59 23.64 -4.37
CA PHE A 704 -1.49 22.74 -4.01
C PHE A 704 -0.23 23.14 -4.79
N SER A 705 -0.34 23.29 -6.12
CA SER A 705 0.78 23.57 -7.00
C SER A 705 1.45 24.92 -6.71
N ALA A 706 0.67 25.98 -6.43
CA ALA A 706 1.22 27.29 -6.05
C ALA A 706 1.97 27.25 -4.71
N ASN A 707 1.52 26.44 -3.73
CA ASN A 707 2.29 26.25 -2.49
C ASN A 707 3.59 25.48 -2.75
N CYS A 708 3.61 24.52 -3.70
CA CYS A 708 4.84 23.86 -4.13
C CYS A 708 5.80 24.82 -4.87
N ASN A 709 5.28 25.70 -5.75
CA ASN A 709 6.07 26.69 -6.48
C ASN A 709 6.64 27.77 -5.55
N VAL A 710 5.84 28.30 -4.60
CA VAL A 710 6.33 29.20 -3.55
C VAL A 710 7.42 28.54 -2.70
N LEU A 711 7.21 27.30 -2.24
CA LEU A 711 8.23 26.57 -1.49
C LEU A 711 9.52 26.41 -2.31
N LEU A 712 9.39 25.99 -3.57
CA LEU A 712 10.51 25.80 -4.51
C LEU A 712 11.30 27.10 -4.72
N ALA A 713 10.64 28.24 -4.86
CA ALA A 713 11.30 29.55 -4.94
C ALA A 713 12.03 29.91 -3.64
N LEU A 714 11.36 29.77 -2.48
CA LEU A 714 11.94 30.07 -1.17
C LEU A 714 13.18 29.22 -0.83
N VAL A 715 13.22 27.93 -1.20
CA VAL A 715 14.41 27.08 -0.99
C VAL A 715 15.46 27.22 -2.10
N SER A 716 15.10 27.78 -3.25
CA SER A 716 16.03 28.07 -4.34
C SER A 716 16.79 29.37 -4.13
N SER A 717 16.13 30.43 -3.64
CA SER A 717 16.73 31.74 -3.36
C SER A 717 18.00 31.65 -2.48
N SER A 718 18.96 32.54 -2.74
CA SER A 718 20.14 32.77 -1.90
C SER A 718 19.77 33.21 -0.47
N THR A 719 18.64 33.89 -0.29
CA THR A 719 18.18 34.43 1.01
C THR A 719 17.32 33.47 1.83
N ALA A 720 17.23 32.19 1.45
CA ALA A 720 16.36 31.16 2.05
C ALA A 720 16.39 31.09 3.59
N GLN A 721 17.53 31.38 4.22
CA GLN A 721 17.70 31.40 5.68
C GLN A 721 16.84 32.47 6.38
N HIS A 722 16.45 33.54 5.69
CA HIS A 722 15.55 34.57 6.23
C HIS A 722 14.08 34.12 6.28
N HIS A 723 13.74 33.01 5.62
CA HIS A 723 12.36 32.52 5.44
C HIS A 723 12.11 31.16 6.11
N VAL A 724 12.92 30.80 7.13
CA VAL A 724 12.82 29.53 7.88
C VAL A 724 11.41 29.23 8.37
N LEU A 725 10.66 30.23 8.87
CA LEU A 725 9.29 30.03 9.38
C LEU A 725 8.29 29.75 8.24
N GLU A 726 8.44 30.43 7.11
CA GLU A 726 7.56 30.32 5.94
C GLU A 726 7.80 29.00 5.20
N ILE A 727 9.06 28.63 5.00
CA ILE A 727 9.47 27.32 4.47
C ILE A 727 8.91 26.22 5.39
N ARG A 728 9.08 26.36 6.71
CA ARG A 728 8.59 25.38 7.68
C ARG A 728 7.08 25.19 7.64
N ALA A 729 6.31 26.28 7.65
CA ALA A 729 4.85 26.23 7.57
C ALA A 729 4.37 25.59 6.26
N THR A 730 5.01 25.94 5.14
CA THR A 730 4.64 25.42 3.80
C THR A 730 4.97 23.93 3.67
N VAL A 731 6.10 23.47 4.20
CA VAL A 731 6.45 22.04 4.26
C VAL A 731 5.45 21.27 5.13
N ASP A 732 5.13 21.74 6.34
CA ASP A 732 4.14 21.07 7.21
C ASP A 732 2.73 21.06 6.60
N TYR A 733 2.35 22.10 5.85
CA TYR A 733 1.08 22.18 5.11
C TYR A 733 1.01 21.18 3.95
N LEU A 734 2.02 21.14 3.08
CA LEU A 734 2.06 20.21 1.95
C LEU A 734 2.13 18.75 2.42
N LEU A 735 2.92 18.45 3.45
CA LEU A 735 2.90 17.14 4.12
C LEU A 735 1.56 16.85 4.82
N GLY A 736 0.83 17.88 5.27
CA GLY A 736 -0.52 17.76 5.79
C GLY A 736 -1.50 17.27 4.72
N LEU A 737 -1.55 17.98 3.59
CA LEU A 737 -2.40 17.64 2.45
C LEU A 737 -2.08 16.25 1.87
N TRP A 738 -0.79 15.94 1.70
CA TRP A 738 -0.32 14.63 1.21
C TRP A 738 -0.78 13.47 2.10
N ARG A 739 -0.69 13.60 3.43
CA ARG A 739 -1.20 12.59 4.39
C ARG A 739 -2.72 12.39 4.34
N THR A 740 -3.47 13.35 3.78
CA THR A 740 -4.92 13.25 3.54
C THR A 740 -5.29 12.92 2.09
N ASP A 741 -4.30 12.59 1.25
CA ASP A 741 -4.39 12.38 -0.19
C ASP A 741 -5.02 13.55 -0.99
N ASN A 742 -5.09 14.73 -0.38
CA ASN A 742 -5.70 15.93 -0.95
C ASN A 742 -4.67 16.68 -1.82
N VAL A 743 -4.26 16.03 -2.91
CA VAL A 743 -3.15 16.44 -3.81
C VAL A 743 -3.63 16.96 -5.17
N SER A 744 -4.94 16.96 -5.40
CA SER A 744 -5.59 17.58 -6.57
C SER A 744 -5.36 19.09 -6.57
N ASP A 745 -5.08 19.66 -7.75
CA ASP A 745 -4.88 21.09 -7.92
C ASP A 745 -5.93 21.70 -8.86
N LYS A 746 -6.18 23.01 -8.70
CA LYS A 746 -7.18 23.76 -9.47
C LYS A 746 -6.66 24.38 -10.77
N TRP A 747 -5.36 24.28 -11.07
CA TRP A 747 -4.73 24.86 -12.26
C TRP A 747 -4.23 23.81 -13.27
N ASN A 748 -3.99 22.56 -12.84
CA ASN A 748 -3.60 21.46 -13.73
C ASN A 748 -4.34 20.17 -13.34
N ILE A 749 -4.83 19.44 -14.35
CA ILE A 749 -5.71 18.27 -14.20
C ILE A 749 -4.91 17.02 -13.79
N SER A 750 -3.64 16.90 -14.22
CA SER A 750 -2.81 15.75 -13.90
C SER A 750 -2.06 15.97 -12.58
N SER A 751 -2.26 15.05 -11.63
CA SER A 751 -1.52 15.04 -10.35
C SER A 751 -0.01 14.90 -10.54
N HIS A 752 0.46 14.39 -11.69
CA HIS A 752 1.87 14.34 -12.03
C HIS A 752 2.51 15.73 -12.18
N TYR A 753 1.75 16.79 -12.50
CA TYR A 753 2.25 18.17 -12.44
C TYR A 753 2.61 18.55 -10.99
N SER A 754 1.66 18.33 -10.05
CA SER A 754 1.87 18.54 -8.61
C SER A 754 3.04 17.72 -8.08
N PHE A 755 3.19 16.46 -8.54
CA PHE A 755 4.30 15.59 -8.16
C PHE A 755 5.65 16.13 -8.62
N MET A 756 5.76 16.59 -9.87
CA MET A 756 6.99 17.17 -10.43
C MET A 756 7.46 18.41 -9.66
N VAL A 757 6.54 19.34 -9.38
CA VAL A 757 6.87 20.58 -8.64
C VAL A 757 7.20 20.26 -7.18
N LEU A 758 6.41 19.41 -6.52
CA LEU A 758 6.66 19.03 -5.12
C LEU A 758 7.98 18.26 -4.97
N SER A 759 8.31 17.34 -5.89
CA SER A 759 9.58 16.62 -5.83
C SER A 759 10.77 17.55 -6.02
N ALA A 760 10.70 18.51 -6.96
CA ALA A 760 11.75 19.52 -7.12
C ALA A 760 11.92 20.37 -5.84
N ALA A 761 10.81 20.84 -5.24
CA ALA A 761 10.82 21.62 -4.01
C ALA A 761 11.45 20.85 -2.84
N PHE A 762 11.03 19.59 -2.65
CA PHE A 762 11.49 18.74 -1.56
C PHE A 762 12.92 18.21 -1.75
N VAL A 763 13.35 17.87 -2.97
CA VAL A 763 14.76 17.53 -3.28
C VAL A 763 15.66 18.76 -3.02
N ARG A 764 15.25 19.96 -3.47
CA ARG A 764 16.01 21.20 -3.23
C ARG A 764 16.07 21.57 -1.75
N PHE A 765 14.98 21.37 -1.01
CA PHE A 765 14.96 21.49 0.45
C PHE A 765 15.95 20.53 1.13
N LEU A 766 15.97 19.25 0.73
CA LEU A 766 16.89 18.26 1.29
C LEU A 766 18.36 18.60 0.99
N GLN A 767 18.69 19.11 -0.20
CA GLN A 767 20.03 19.63 -0.52
C GLN A 767 20.44 20.75 0.44
N ARG A 768 19.62 21.80 0.55
CA ARG A 768 19.86 22.96 1.44
C ARG A 768 19.95 22.55 2.92
N TYR A 769 19.15 21.58 3.35
CA TYR A 769 19.24 20.98 4.69
C TYR A 769 20.59 20.30 4.90
N ASP A 770 20.99 19.43 3.97
CA ASP A 770 22.18 18.59 4.11
C ASP A 770 23.46 19.44 4.15
N CYS A 771 23.54 20.47 3.30
CA CYS A 771 24.56 21.54 3.32
C CYS A 771 24.60 22.37 4.61
N GLY A 772 23.59 22.28 5.47
CA GLY A 772 23.55 22.92 6.80
C GLY A 772 22.66 24.17 6.90
N GLU A 773 22.16 24.70 5.78
CA GLU A 773 21.50 26.01 5.74
C GLU A 773 20.06 26.00 6.30
N LEU A 774 19.29 24.94 6.06
CA LEU A 774 17.90 24.83 6.52
C LEU A 774 17.73 23.85 7.70
N ARG A 775 18.77 23.71 8.53
CA ARG A 775 18.81 22.76 9.67
C ARG A 775 17.70 23.00 10.71
N GLU A 776 17.32 24.26 10.92
CA GLU A 776 16.24 24.65 11.86
C GLU A 776 14.85 24.23 11.35
N VAL A 777 14.62 24.25 10.04
CA VAL A 777 13.40 23.74 9.42
C VAL A 777 13.35 22.21 9.53
N GLY A 778 14.44 21.57 9.09
CA GLY A 778 14.56 20.12 8.89
C GLY A 778 14.90 19.31 10.15
N GLY A 779 14.25 19.58 11.28
CA GLY A 779 14.33 18.66 12.43
C GLY A 779 14.05 17.21 11.98
N PRO A 780 14.70 16.16 12.52
CA PRO A 780 14.76 14.83 11.89
C PRO A 780 13.41 14.20 11.49
N VAL A 781 12.34 14.52 12.24
CA VAL A 781 10.95 14.16 11.95
C VAL A 781 10.46 14.68 10.58
N VAL A 782 10.80 15.92 10.23
CA VAL A 782 10.44 16.54 8.94
C VAL A 782 11.26 15.94 7.81
N VAL A 783 12.57 15.76 7.98
CA VAL A 783 13.42 15.17 6.93
C VAL A 783 12.98 13.75 6.60
N ARG A 784 12.62 12.95 7.61
CA ARG A 784 11.99 11.63 7.42
C ARG A 784 10.66 11.73 6.68
N ASP A 785 9.77 12.66 7.06
CA ASP A 785 8.44 12.80 6.44
C ASP A 785 8.53 13.32 4.99
N VAL A 786 9.48 14.19 4.68
CA VAL A 786 9.83 14.63 3.32
C VAL A 786 10.38 13.46 2.50
N ALA A 787 11.32 12.68 3.05
CA ALA A 787 11.85 11.48 2.39
C ALA A 787 10.74 10.44 2.11
N LEU A 788 9.81 10.27 3.05
CA LEU A 788 8.64 9.39 2.89
C LEU A 788 7.72 9.88 1.77
N CYS A 789 7.39 11.17 1.75
CA CYS A 789 6.61 11.78 0.67
C CYS A 789 7.30 11.60 -0.70
N LEU A 790 8.62 11.79 -0.78
CA LEU A 790 9.39 11.58 -2.02
C LEU A 790 9.37 10.11 -2.47
N CYS A 791 9.51 9.15 -1.55
CA CYS A 791 9.40 7.72 -1.87
C CYS A 791 7.99 7.36 -2.39
N GLN A 792 6.94 7.92 -1.79
CA GLN A 792 5.55 7.71 -2.21
C GLN A 792 5.23 8.37 -3.56
N ILE A 793 5.74 9.58 -3.83
CA ILE A 793 5.68 10.22 -5.16
C ILE A 793 6.33 9.32 -6.21
N LEU A 794 7.54 8.83 -5.93
CA LEU A 794 8.28 7.96 -6.83
C LEU A 794 7.55 6.63 -7.09
N SER A 795 7.01 6.01 -6.03
CA SER A 795 6.25 4.76 -6.11
C SER A 795 5.01 4.91 -6.99
N ARG A 796 4.17 5.92 -6.70
CA ARG A 796 2.98 6.27 -7.51
C ARG A 796 3.37 6.50 -8.98
N THR A 797 4.40 7.31 -9.21
CA THR A 797 4.87 7.63 -10.58
C THR A 797 5.35 6.38 -11.32
N LEU A 798 6.12 5.47 -10.70
CA LEU A 798 6.59 4.25 -11.36
C LEU A 798 5.44 3.29 -11.69
N VAL A 799 4.50 3.08 -10.76
CA VAL A 799 3.35 2.18 -10.93
C VAL A 799 2.38 2.67 -12.01
N GLN A 800 2.31 3.99 -12.26
CA GLN A 800 1.43 4.60 -13.25
C GLN A 800 2.00 4.65 -14.69
N GLN A 801 3.20 4.12 -14.94
CA GLN A 801 3.77 4.09 -16.30
C GLN A 801 3.12 2.99 -17.15
N LEU A 802 2.72 3.34 -18.37
CA LEU A 802 2.12 2.41 -19.34
C LEU A 802 3.18 1.62 -20.13
N ASP A 803 2.79 0.49 -20.75
CA ASP A 803 3.66 -0.36 -21.58
C ASP A 803 4.33 0.38 -22.75
N ASP A 804 3.68 1.42 -23.28
CA ASP A 804 4.22 2.30 -24.33
C ASP A 804 5.28 3.29 -23.80
N GLY A 805 5.52 3.29 -22.50
CA GLY A 805 6.47 4.15 -21.78
C GLY A 805 5.90 5.50 -21.33
N SER A 806 4.64 5.81 -21.67
CA SER A 806 4.00 7.08 -21.34
C SER A 806 3.34 7.10 -19.98
N TRP A 807 2.93 8.30 -19.58
CA TRP A 807 1.91 8.54 -18.56
C TRP A 807 0.74 9.28 -19.22
N GLU A 808 -0.49 8.81 -18.96
CA GLU A 808 -1.75 9.32 -19.55
C GLU A 808 -1.78 9.37 -21.10
N ARG A 809 -0.78 8.80 -21.79
CA ARG A 809 -0.47 8.98 -23.22
C ARG A 809 -0.25 10.43 -23.66
N SER A 810 -0.10 11.36 -22.72
CA SER A 810 0.18 12.78 -22.96
C SER A 810 1.68 13.04 -23.11
N LEU A 811 2.06 13.95 -23.99
CA LEU A 811 3.45 14.39 -24.14
C LEU A 811 3.90 15.23 -22.93
N GLU A 812 3.01 16.07 -22.39
CA GLU A 812 3.34 16.95 -21.27
C GLU A 812 3.38 16.16 -19.95
N VAL A 813 2.39 15.30 -19.68
CA VAL A 813 2.39 14.43 -18.48
C VAL A 813 3.57 13.47 -18.47
N THR A 814 3.87 12.80 -19.59
CA THR A 814 5.08 11.94 -19.69
C THR A 814 6.35 12.74 -19.40
N SER A 815 6.40 14.01 -19.77
CA SER A 815 7.52 14.90 -19.47
C SER A 815 7.59 15.26 -17.98
N TYR A 816 6.44 15.54 -17.32
CA TYR A 816 6.39 15.75 -15.87
C TYR A 816 6.92 14.52 -15.11
N CYS A 817 6.55 13.31 -15.52
CA CYS A 817 6.99 12.07 -14.88
C CYS A 817 8.48 11.80 -15.09
N VAL A 818 9.01 11.98 -16.31
CA VAL A 818 10.44 11.87 -16.58
C VAL A 818 11.25 12.90 -15.77
N LEU A 819 10.76 14.13 -15.63
CA LEU A 819 11.38 15.16 -14.80
C LEU A 819 11.31 14.80 -13.30
N THR A 820 10.18 14.28 -12.82
CA THR A 820 10.00 13.78 -11.45
C THR A 820 11.04 12.70 -11.14
N ILE A 821 11.15 11.66 -11.97
CA ILE A 821 12.11 10.57 -11.74
C ILE A 821 13.56 11.08 -11.86
N SER A 822 13.85 12.02 -12.77
CA SER A 822 15.18 12.65 -12.88
C SER A 822 15.55 13.43 -11.60
N GLN A 823 14.60 14.14 -10.98
CA GLN A 823 14.84 14.78 -9.67
C GLN A 823 15.08 13.74 -8.56
N MET A 824 14.40 12.59 -8.59
CA MET A 824 14.64 11.49 -7.64
C MET A 824 16.01 10.83 -7.82
N MET A 825 16.59 10.82 -9.03
CA MET A 825 17.95 10.30 -9.29
C MET A 825 19.05 11.06 -8.52
N HIS A 826 18.79 12.31 -8.14
CA HIS A 826 19.70 13.10 -7.31
C HIS A 826 19.83 12.55 -5.88
N LEU A 827 18.82 11.82 -5.37
CA LEU A 827 18.77 11.30 -4.00
C LEU A 827 19.64 10.03 -3.83
N PRO A 828 20.12 9.75 -2.61
CA PRO A 828 21.02 8.62 -2.32
C PRO A 828 20.27 7.29 -2.19
N PHE A 829 19.54 6.90 -3.24
CA PHE A 829 18.96 5.56 -3.36
C PHE A 829 20.05 4.50 -3.62
N ASP A 830 19.70 3.22 -3.48
CA ASP A 830 20.59 2.13 -3.88
C ASP A 830 20.99 2.21 -5.37
N GLN A 831 22.10 1.60 -5.76
CA GLN A 831 22.53 1.59 -7.16
C GLN A 831 21.63 0.69 -8.00
N THR A 832 21.19 -0.47 -7.51
CA THR A 832 20.30 -1.36 -8.27
C THR A 832 18.96 -0.69 -8.57
N LEU A 833 18.36 0.01 -7.60
CA LEU A 833 17.12 0.77 -7.82
C LEU A 833 17.29 1.84 -8.92
N ARG A 834 18.39 2.59 -8.90
CA ARG A 834 18.67 3.65 -9.87
C ARG A 834 18.96 3.14 -11.27
N GLU A 835 19.79 2.09 -11.41
CA GLU A 835 20.22 1.55 -12.70
C GLU A 835 19.15 0.67 -13.38
N GLU A 836 18.46 -0.20 -12.62
CA GLU A 836 17.55 -1.19 -13.21
C GLU A 836 16.12 -0.67 -13.40
N GLU A 837 15.59 0.12 -12.46
CA GLU A 837 14.21 0.65 -12.55
C GLU A 837 14.18 2.12 -12.99
N LEU A 838 14.86 3.03 -12.29
CA LEU A 838 14.68 4.47 -12.52
C LEU A 838 15.23 4.91 -13.89
N HIS A 839 16.45 4.49 -14.24
CA HIS A 839 17.01 4.71 -15.58
C HIS A 839 16.17 4.03 -16.67
N SER A 840 15.56 2.87 -16.39
CA SER A 840 14.70 2.15 -17.34
C SER A 840 13.37 2.88 -17.58
N ALA A 841 12.71 3.35 -16.52
CA ALA A 841 11.48 4.16 -16.60
C ALA A 841 11.72 5.50 -17.34
N ILE A 842 12.84 6.18 -17.03
CA ILE A 842 13.29 7.38 -17.76
C ILE A 842 13.55 7.06 -19.23
N ALA A 843 14.22 5.94 -19.55
CA ALA A 843 14.51 5.56 -20.93
C ALA A 843 13.23 5.26 -21.74
N ARG A 844 12.23 4.60 -21.12
CA ARG A 844 10.90 4.36 -21.71
C ARG A 844 10.15 5.68 -21.97
N GLY A 845 10.07 6.58 -20.98
CA GLY A 845 9.42 7.89 -21.15
C GLY A 845 10.12 8.77 -22.18
N ARG A 846 11.46 8.86 -22.14
CA ARG A 846 12.26 9.57 -23.16
C ARG A 846 12.14 8.95 -24.55
N ARG A 847 11.81 7.66 -24.67
CA ARG A 847 11.50 7.04 -25.98
C ARG A 847 10.14 7.50 -26.47
N PHE A 848 9.08 7.38 -25.66
CA PHE A 848 7.74 7.83 -26.03
C PHE A 848 7.73 9.30 -26.49
N ILE A 849 8.46 10.17 -25.80
CA ILE A 849 8.60 11.59 -26.14
C ILE A 849 9.28 11.79 -27.51
N ARG A 850 10.33 11.02 -27.87
CA ARG A 850 10.96 11.09 -29.20
C ARG A 850 10.06 10.56 -30.30
N ASP A 851 9.45 9.39 -30.05
CA ASP A 851 8.61 8.70 -31.02
C ASP A 851 7.37 9.55 -31.41
N HIS A 852 6.90 10.44 -30.52
CA HIS A 852 5.80 11.39 -30.76
C HIS A 852 6.23 12.86 -30.89
N GLN A 853 7.53 13.18 -31.06
CA GLN A 853 8.01 14.58 -31.05
C GLN A 853 7.46 15.43 -32.22
N GLN A 854 6.85 14.81 -33.23
CA GLN A 854 6.18 15.49 -34.35
C GLN A 854 4.72 15.88 -34.04
N ASP A 855 4.06 15.24 -33.05
CA ASP A 855 2.70 15.58 -32.61
C ASP A 855 2.64 16.97 -31.96
N VAL A 856 3.80 17.56 -31.61
CA VAL A 856 3.91 18.89 -30.98
C VAL A 856 3.28 20.02 -31.82
N VAL A 857 3.01 19.81 -33.11
CA VAL A 857 2.35 20.82 -33.97
C VAL A 857 0.87 21.06 -33.62
N GLN A 858 0.11 20.04 -33.17
CA GLN A 858 -1.28 20.22 -32.70
C GLN A 858 -1.53 19.43 -31.40
N PRO A 859 -2.20 20.01 -30.40
CA PRO A 859 -2.45 19.33 -29.13
C PRO A 859 -3.45 18.20 -29.33
N ARG A 860 -3.08 17.00 -28.89
CA ARG A 860 -4.03 15.87 -28.80
C ARG A 860 -4.92 16.12 -27.59
N ARG A 861 -6.06 15.42 -27.49
CA ARG A 861 -7.04 15.64 -26.40
C ARG A 861 -6.41 15.49 -25.00
N GLN A 862 -5.43 14.60 -24.87
CA GLN A 862 -4.65 14.33 -23.66
C GLN A 862 -3.59 15.40 -23.33
N ASP A 863 -3.29 16.30 -24.26
CA ASP A 863 -2.31 17.38 -24.05
C ASP A 863 -2.99 18.71 -23.61
N TYR A 864 -4.32 18.70 -23.43
CA TYR A 864 -5.06 19.73 -22.68
C TYR A 864 -5.02 19.33 -21.20
N VAL A 865 -4.16 19.97 -20.41
CA VAL A 865 -3.94 19.61 -18.99
C VAL A 865 -4.06 20.81 -18.05
N TRP A 866 -4.09 22.04 -18.58
CA TRP A 866 -4.17 23.27 -17.80
C TRP A 866 -5.62 23.77 -17.70
N ILE A 867 -5.97 24.40 -16.57
CA ILE A 867 -7.34 24.84 -16.26
C ILE A 867 -7.40 26.37 -16.23
N GLU A 868 -8.34 26.94 -16.97
CA GLU A 868 -8.78 28.34 -16.87
C GLU A 868 -10.33 28.34 -16.72
N LYS A 869 -11.11 29.11 -17.48
CA LYS A 869 -12.58 28.90 -17.61
C LYS A 869 -12.89 27.56 -18.28
N VAL A 870 -12.03 27.18 -19.22
CA VAL A 870 -12.05 25.91 -19.95
C VAL A 870 -10.63 25.34 -19.96
N SER A 871 -10.51 24.03 -20.15
CA SER A 871 -9.22 23.35 -20.24
C SER A 871 -8.44 23.79 -21.49
N TYR A 872 -7.13 24.03 -21.35
CA TYR A 872 -6.26 24.52 -22.42
C TYR A 872 -4.89 23.80 -22.45
N SER A 873 -4.11 24.09 -23.50
CA SER A 873 -2.71 23.69 -23.66
C SER A 873 -1.86 24.90 -24.03
N SER A 874 -0.61 24.99 -23.55
CA SER A 874 0.35 26.03 -23.96
C SER A 874 1.30 25.48 -25.01
N GLY A 875 1.42 26.18 -26.15
CA GLY A 875 2.38 25.83 -27.20
C GLY A 875 3.83 25.87 -26.74
N LEU A 876 4.20 26.83 -25.89
CA LEU A 876 5.53 26.95 -25.31
C LEU A 876 5.82 25.85 -24.28
N LEU A 877 4.91 25.60 -23.34
CA LEU A 877 5.12 24.56 -22.31
C LEU A 877 5.13 23.15 -22.91
N ARG A 878 4.19 22.84 -23.81
CA ARG A 878 4.16 21.57 -24.55
C ARG A 878 5.37 21.35 -25.47
N LYS A 879 6.13 22.42 -25.80
CA LYS A 879 7.42 22.34 -26.50
C LYS A 879 8.60 22.17 -25.53
N VAL A 880 8.60 22.89 -24.42
CA VAL A 880 9.73 22.97 -23.48
C VAL A 880 9.78 21.82 -22.49
N TYR A 881 8.64 21.34 -21.96
CA TYR A 881 8.62 20.17 -21.07
C TYR A 881 9.25 18.92 -21.71
N PRO A 882 8.91 18.54 -22.97
CA PRO A 882 9.63 17.49 -23.70
C PRO A 882 11.14 17.73 -23.85
N ILE A 883 11.56 18.95 -24.21
CA ILE A 883 12.98 19.28 -24.39
C ILE A 883 13.74 19.19 -23.05
N ALA A 884 13.15 19.66 -21.96
CA ALA A 884 13.68 19.53 -20.62
C ALA A 884 13.77 18.05 -20.20
N ALA A 885 12.68 17.29 -20.30
CA ALA A 885 12.61 15.87 -19.96
C ALA A 885 13.64 15.02 -20.73
N LEU A 886 13.85 15.29 -22.02
CA LEU A 886 14.83 14.59 -22.86
C LEU A 886 16.29 14.84 -22.44
N ASN A 887 16.60 16.02 -21.90
CA ASN A 887 17.96 16.46 -21.59
C ASN A 887 18.26 16.56 -20.08
N ALA A 888 17.28 16.31 -19.21
CA ALA A 888 17.43 16.45 -17.76
C ALA A 888 18.60 15.64 -17.19
N CYS A 889 19.35 16.26 -16.28
CA CYS A 889 20.44 15.63 -15.55
C CYS A 889 19.90 14.53 -14.60
N CYS A 890 20.69 13.47 -14.41
CA CYS A 890 20.38 12.37 -13.48
C CYS A 890 21.55 12.05 -12.53
N GLU A 891 22.59 12.90 -12.44
CA GLU A 891 23.73 12.61 -11.57
C GLU A 891 23.42 12.86 -10.09
N PRO A 892 23.85 11.97 -9.17
CA PRO A 892 23.59 12.10 -7.74
C PRO A 892 24.42 13.23 -7.11
N PHE A 893 23.82 14.01 -6.20
CA PHE A 893 24.59 15.02 -5.46
C PHE A 893 25.32 14.41 -4.24
N PRO A 894 26.44 14.99 -3.77
CA PRO A 894 27.15 14.50 -2.59
C PRO A 894 26.29 14.66 -1.32
N CYS A 895 25.77 13.55 -0.81
CA CYS A 895 24.94 13.51 0.41
C CYS A 895 25.78 13.20 1.66
N THR A 896 25.43 13.77 2.82
CA THR A 896 25.95 13.32 4.11
C THR A 896 25.31 12.00 4.54
N ARG A 897 26.01 11.27 5.42
CA ARG A 897 25.50 10.04 6.04
C ARG A 897 24.18 10.23 6.79
N GLU A 898 23.85 11.45 7.21
CA GLU A 898 22.61 11.73 7.91
C GLU A 898 21.39 11.76 6.96
N LEU A 899 21.57 12.23 5.73
CA LEU A 899 20.53 12.15 4.71
C LEU A 899 20.42 10.74 4.13
N SER A 900 21.56 10.09 3.83
CA SER A 900 21.61 8.75 3.23
C SER A 900 20.88 7.67 4.04
N ARG A 901 20.78 7.80 5.38
CA ARG A 901 20.06 6.83 6.24
C ARG A 901 18.56 6.72 5.97
N PHE A 902 17.97 7.69 5.28
CA PHE A 902 16.54 7.70 4.95
C PHE A 902 16.21 7.02 3.62
N PHE A 903 17.21 6.76 2.76
CA PHE A 903 17.03 6.22 1.42
C PHE A 903 17.75 4.87 1.20
N HIS A 904 18.65 4.46 2.10
CA HIS A 904 19.28 3.14 2.08
C HIS A 904 18.61 2.17 3.07
N LEU A 905 18.41 0.92 2.62
CA LEU A 905 18.00 -0.18 3.47
C LEU A 905 19.13 -0.60 4.43
N SER A 906 18.77 -1.00 5.65
CA SER A 906 19.71 -1.69 6.54
C SER A 906 20.01 -3.09 6.01
N SER A 907 21.20 -3.63 6.32
CA SER A 907 21.62 -4.96 5.87
C SER A 907 20.70 -6.10 6.32
N ALA A 908 19.91 -5.89 7.39
CA ALA A 908 18.86 -6.81 7.83
C ALA A 908 17.59 -6.71 6.95
N VAL A 909 17.15 -5.50 6.60
CA VAL A 909 15.98 -5.30 5.72
C VAL A 909 16.27 -5.73 4.29
N THR A 910 17.50 -5.53 3.79
CA THR A 910 17.93 -6.03 2.47
C THR A 910 17.85 -7.57 2.37
N GLN A 911 17.99 -8.29 3.48
CA GLN A 911 17.83 -9.76 3.53
C GLN A 911 16.36 -10.22 3.42
N LEU A 912 15.38 -9.31 3.51
CA LEU A 912 13.98 -9.61 3.23
C LEU A 912 13.69 -9.69 1.72
N LYS A 913 14.49 -9.03 0.87
CA LYS A 913 14.29 -9.03 -0.60
C LYS A 913 14.13 -10.46 -1.18
N PRO A 914 15.03 -11.44 -0.89
CA PRO A 914 14.86 -12.80 -1.42
C PRO A 914 13.70 -13.56 -0.78
N LEU A 915 13.37 -13.26 0.49
CA LEU A 915 12.26 -13.89 1.21
C LEU A 915 10.91 -13.49 0.59
N LEU A 916 10.71 -12.21 0.25
CA LEU A 916 9.52 -11.74 -0.46
C LEU A 916 9.30 -12.56 -1.74
N ARG A 917 10.36 -12.84 -2.51
CA ARG A 917 10.30 -13.67 -3.73
C ARG A 917 9.89 -15.14 -3.52
N THR A 918 9.95 -15.66 -2.28
CA THR A 918 9.44 -17.00 -1.95
C THR A 918 7.97 -17.01 -1.55
N LEU A 919 7.37 -15.84 -1.32
CA LEU A 919 5.93 -15.71 -1.07
C LEU A 919 5.20 -15.60 -2.43
N PRO A 920 4.22 -16.46 -2.74
CA PRO A 920 3.52 -16.44 -4.04
C PRO A 920 2.94 -15.07 -4.40
N LEU A 921 2.49 -14.29 -3.40
CA LEU A 921 1.94 -12.95 -3.56
C LEU A 921 2.92 -11.94 -4.21
N PHE A 922 4.23 -12.10 -3.99
CA PHE A 922 5.26 -11.19 -4.51
C PHE A 922 6.13 -11.84 -5.59
N GLN A 923 5.80 -13.06 -6.03
CA GLN A 923 6.58 -13.79 -7.03
C GLN A 923 6.53 -13.13 -8.43
N GLU A 924 5.44 -12.45 -8.74
CA GLU A 924 5.21 -11.76 -10.02
C GLU A 924 5.72 -10.30 -10.03
N PHE A 925 6.04 -9.74 -8.87
CA PHE A 925 6.52 -8.36 -8.74
C PHE A 925 8.05 -8.25 -8.99
N PRO A 926 8.52 -7.19 -9.68
CA PRO A 926 9.96 -6.92 -9.81
C PRO A 926 10.62 -6.75 -8.45
N LEU A 927 11.78 -7.40 -8.27
CA LEU A 927 12.50 -7.41 -6.99
C LEU A 927 12.94 -6.01 -6.56
N VAL A 928 13.11 -5.11 -7.53
CA VAL A 928 13.61 -3.75 -7.37
C VAL A 928 12.44 -2.78 -7.12
N SER A 929 11.24 -3.01 -7.68
CA SER A 929 10.01 -2.39 -7.20
C SER A 929 9.73 -2.66 -5.71
N CYS A 930 10.03 -3.88 -5.23
CA CYS A 930 9.94 -4.21 -3.79
C CYS A 930 10.95 -3.45 -2.91
N GLU A 931 12.05 -2.92 -3.46
CA GLU A 931 13.04 -2.18 -2.68
C GLU A 931 12.51 -0.82 -2.22
N LEU A 932 11.82 -0.08 -3.09
CA LEU A 932 11.23 1.22 -2.73
C LEU A 932 10.17 1.05 -1.61
N ALA A 933 9.37 -0.01 -1.67
CA ALA A 933 8.42 -0.37 -0.62
C ALA A 933 9.11 -0.71 0.71
N LEU A 934 10.28 -1.35 0.69
CA LEU A 934 11.08 -1.61 1.89
C LEU A 934 11.73 -0.33 2.47
N VAL A 935 12.08 0.65 1.63
CA VAL A 935 12.59 1.96 2.08
C VAL A 935 11.45 2.72 2.78
N GLU A 936 10.28 2.78 2.15
CA GLU A 936 9.07 3.33 2.77
C GLU A 936 8.71 2.62 4.10
N ALA A 937 8.71 1.28 4.13
CA ALA A 937 8.46 0.52 5.36
C ALA A 937 9.48 0.82 6.47
N THR A 938 10.75 1.11 6.12
CA THR A 938 11.78 1.53 7.08
C THR A 938 11.47 2.92 7.66
N LEU A 939 11.02 3.86 6.82
CA LEU A 939 10.59 5.21 7.24
C LEU A 939 9.35 5.14 8.16
N TRP A 940 8.34 4.33 7.81
CA TRP A 940 7.18 4.06 8.65
C TRP A 940 7.56 3.39 9.97
N THR A 941 8.50 2.44 9.96
CA THR A 941 8.98 1.77 11.18
C THR A 941 9.61 2.76 12.17
N MET A 942 10.40 3.73 11.69
CA MET A 942 10.94 4.80 12.54
C MET A 942 9.81 5.68 13.11
N ARG A 943 8.83 6.08 12.29
CA ARG A 943 7.66 6.86 12.74
C ARG A 943 6.83 6.10 13.79
N LEU A 944 6.62 4.80 13.59
CA LEU A 944 5.90 3.93 14.52
C LEU A 944 6.67 3.78 15.84
N HIS A 945 8.00 3.66 15.79
CA HIS A 945 8.84 3.56 16.98
C HIS A 945 8.81 4.85 17.81
N GLU A 946 8.92 6.03 17.18
CA GLU A 946 8.73 7.33 17.87
C GLU A 946 7.32 7.47 18.46
N SER A 947 6.28 7.10 17.70
CA SER A 947 4.88 7.16 18.16
C SER A 947 4.63 6.23 19.35
N ARG A 948 5.26 5.04 19.36
CA ARG A 948 5.29 4.13 20.51
C ARG A 948 6.03 4.76 21.69
N GLN A 949 7.25 5.26 21.50
CA GLN A 949 8.04 5.88 22.59
C GLN A 949 7.33 7.05 23.28
N ALA A 950 6.59 7.88 22.52
CA ALA A 950 5.84 9.02 23.06
C ALA A 950 4.71 8.62 24.03
N VAL A 951 4.17 7.40 23.88
CA VAL A 951 3.07 6.86 24.70
C VAL A 951 3.61 5.91 25.78
N PHE A 952 4.49 5.00 25.35
CA PHE A 952 5.16 3.95 26.10
C PHE A 952 6.69 4.22 26.11
N PRO A 953 7.23 4.92 27.12
CA PRO A 953 8.66 5.06 27.32
C PRO A 953 9.34 3.68 27.37
N PRO A 954 10.61 3.56 26.94
CA PRO A 954 11.31 2.28 26.89
C PRO A 954 11.35 1.61 28.26
N VAL A 955 10.61 0.52 28.41
CA VAL A 955 10.67 -0.39 29.55
C VAL A 955 11.93 -1.24 29.43
N GLN A 956 12.64 -1.47 30.54
CA GLN A 956 13.80 -2.36 30.55
C GLN A 956 13.36 -3.83 30.41
N GLY A 957 13.31 -4.34 29.18
CA GLY A 957 13.11 -5.76 28.89
C GLY A 957 12.32 -6.04 27.62
N ARG A 958 12.29 -7.30 27.18
CA ARG A 958 11.50 -7.79 26.02
C ARG A 958 10.01 -8.00 26.38
N LEU A 959 9.42 -7.09 27.15
CA LEU A 959 8.06 -7.29 27.68
C LEU A 959 6.99 -7.26 26.58
N ASP A 960 7.22 -6.43 25.55
CA ASP A 960 6.27 -6.20 24.46
C ASP A 960 6.14 -7.39 23.47
N ASP A 961 7.16 -8.27 23.40
CA ASP A 961 7.14 -9.46 22.52
C ASP A 961 6.33 -10.64 23.10
N ILE A 962 6.06 -10.62 24.42
CA ILE A 962 5.54 -11.78 25.15
C ILE A 962 4.01 -11.85 25.12
N LEU A 963 3.34 -10.70 25.14
CA LEU A 963 1.89 -10.63 25.35
C LEU A 963 1.07 -10.99 24.10
N SER A 964 1.60 -10.71 22.90
CA SER A 964 0.98 -11.13 21.64
C SER A 964 1.06 -12.64 21.43
N LEU A 965 2.21 -13.26 21.73
CA LEU A 965 2.38 -14.72 21.58
C LEU A 965 1.49 -15.53 22.53
N LEU A 966 1.27 -15.09 23.78
CA LEU A 966 0.52 -15.88 24.75
C LEU A 966 -0.98 -15.97 24.45
N VAL A 967 -1.57 -14.93 23.87
CA VAL A 967 -2.97 -14.95 23.42
C VAL A 967 -3.12 -15.87 22.20
N TYR A 968 -2.28 -15.69 21.18
CA TYR A 968 -2.28 -16.54 19.99
C TYR A 968 -2.01 -18.03 20.29
N GLN A 969 -1.10 -18.33 21.22
CA GLN A 969 -0.87 -19.71 21.69
C GLN A 969 -2.06 -20.32 22.46
N THR A 970 -2.98 -19.48 22.96
CA THR A 970 -4.21 -19.93 23.63
C THR A 970 -5.32 -20.15 22.61
N ASP A 971 -5.47 -19.27 21.61
CA ASP A 971 -6.32 -19.50 20.41
C ASP A 971 -5.98 -20.83 19.74
N GLU A 972 -4.71 -20.98 19.33
CA GLU A 972 -4.22 -22.17 18.62
C GLU A 972 -4.41 -23.46 19.46
N LEU A 973 -4.34 -23.38 20.80
CA LEU A 973 -4.65 -24.52 21.68
C LEU A 973 -6.14 -24.86 21.66
N MET A 974 -7.02 -23.85 21.67
CA MET A 974 -8.47 -24.01 21.71
C MET A 974 -8.97 -24.54 20.36
N GLU A 975 -8.58 -23.91 19.26
CA GLU A 975 -8.91 -24.31 17.89
C GLU A 975 -8.29 -25.66 17.50
N SER A 976 -7.02 -25.93 17.82
CA SER A 976 -6.37 -27.18 17.36
C SER A 976 -6.54 -28.38 18.29
N VAL A 977 -6.68 -28.18 19.62
CA VAL A 977 -6.76 -29.28 20.60
C VAL A 977 -8.13 -29.39 21.25
N VAL A 978 -8.68 -28.29 21.75
CA VAL A 978 -9.95 -28.33 22.51
C VAL A 978 -11.14 -28.63 21.61
N VAL A 979 -11.13 -28.19 20.34
CA VAL A 979 -12.13 -28.57 19.32
C VAL A 979 -12.31 -30.10 19.16
N ARG A 980 -11.33 -30.91 19.58
CA ARG A 980 -11.36 -32.38 19.47
C ARG A 980 -11.87 -33.10 20.73
N LEU A 981 -12.28 -32.40 21.79
CA LEU A 981 -12.84 -33.01 22.99
C LEU A 981 -14.34 -33.36 22.83
N PRO A 982 -14.81 -34.54 23.29
CA PRO A 982 -16.25 -34.85 23.37
C PRO A 982 -17.01 -33.81 24.22
N SER A 983 -18.28 -33.54 23.90
CA SER A 983 -19.05 -32.44 24.50
C SER A 983 -19.12 -32.48 26.03
N ALA A 984 -19.25 -33.67 26.63
CA ALA A 984 -19.23 -33.82 28.10
C ALA A 984 -17.89 -33.37 28.74
N MET A 985 -16.76 -33.45 28.02
CA MET A 985 -15.49 -32.87 28.47
C MET A 985 -15.40 -31.36 28.21
N LEU A 986 -16.10 -30.81 27.20
CA LEU A 986 -16.21 -29.34 27.03
C LEU A 986 -17.01 -28.71 28.17
N GLU A 987 -18.14 -29.32 28.56
CA GLU A 987 -18.93 -28.88 29.72
C GLU A 987 -18.12 -28.91 31.02
N SER A 988 -17.42 -30.02 31.27
CA SER A 988 -16.53 -30.16 32.42
C SER A 988 -15.39 -29.13 32.42
N LEU A 989 -14.82 -28.83 31.24
CA LEU A 989 -13.79 -27.81 31.09
C LEU A 989 -14.34 -26.41 31.38
N GLY A 990 -15.55 -26.07 30.90
CA GLY A 990 -16.21 -24.79 31.19
C GLY A 990 -16.49 -24.58 32.68
N GLN A 991 -16.90 -25.64 33.40
CA GLN A 991 -17.05 -25.61 34.86
C GLN A 991 -15.70 -25.38 35.56
N GLN A 992 -14.65 -26.09 35.14
CA GLN A 992 -13.31 -25.93 35.72
C GLN A 992 -12.75 -24.53 35.46
N LEU A 993 -12.88 -23.98 34.25
CA LEU A 993 -12.39 -22.65 33.90
C LEU A 993 -12.99 -21.55 34.78
N LYS A 994 -14.28 -21.67 35.13
CA LYS A 994 -14.94 -20.74 36.06
C LYS A 994 -14.31 -20.75 37.46
N PHE A 995 -13.87 -21.93 37.92
CA PHE A 995 -13.12 -22.09 39.17
C PHE A 995 -11.70 -21.52 39.06
N GLU A 996 -10.97 -21.79 37.97
CA GLU A 996 -9.60 -21.24 37.75
C GLU A 996 -9.57 -19.71 37.69
N CYS A 997 -10.62 -19.07 37.17
CA CYS A 997 -10.78 -17.61 37.16
C CYS A 997 -11.25 -17.03 38.52
N GLY A 998 -11.48 -17.85 39.54
CA GLY A 998 -11.93 -17.41 40.88
C GLY A 998 -13.40 -16.99 40.97
N LEU A 999 -14.22 -17.28 39.95
CA LEU A 999 -15.60 -16.79 39.83
C LEU A 999 -16.62 -17.73 40.52
N GLN A 1000 -16.42 -17.98 41.81
CA GLN A 1000 -17.44 -18.64 42.64
C GLN A 1000 -18.58 -17.67 43.00
N ALA A 1001 -19.81 -18.20 43.01
CA ALA A 1001 -20.97 -17.50 43.53
C ALA A 1001 -21.15 -17.86 45.01
N ASP A 1002 -21.38 -16.84 45.84
CA ASP A 1002 -21.72 -17.02 47.25
C ASP A 1002 -23.07 -17.74 47.38
N VAL A 1003 -23.15 -18.80 48.18
CA VAL A 1003 -24.38 -19.58 48.37
C VAL A 1003 -25.26 -18.89 49.42
N GLY A 1004 -25.81 -17.73 49.07
CA GLY A 1004 -26.80 -17.06 49.95
C GLY A 1004 -27.08 -15.56 49.75
N ALA A 1005 -27.61 -15.13 48.59
CA ALA A 1005 -28.24 -13.81 48.48
C ALA A 1005 -29.47 -13.76 47.55
N VAL A 1006 -30.55 -13.20 48.10
CA VAL A 1006 -31.92 -12.97 47.58
C VAL A 1006 -32.05 -12.62 46.07
N PRO A 1007 -32.98 -13.26 45.32
CA PRO A 1007 -33.36 -12.83 43.97
C PRO A 1007 -34.56 -11.86 43.94
N HIS A 1008 -34.42 -10.76 43.21
CA HIS A 1008 -35.49 -9.94 42.61
C HIS A 1008 -35.02 -9.67 41.16
N GLY A 1009 -35.73 -9.92 40.06
CA GLY A 1009 -37.17 -9.99 39.77
C GLY A 1009 -37.51 -8.88 38.75
N ALA A 1010 -38.43 -9.01 37.79
CA ALA A 1010 -39.21 -10.12 37.21
C ALA A 1010 -39.74 -9.63 35.83
N ASN A 1011 -40.26 -10.39 34.84
CA ASN A 1011 -40.74 -11.77 34.66
C ASN A 1011 -40.20 -12.29 33.29
N GLY A 1012 -40.41 -13.52 32.79
CA GLY A 1012 -41.17 -14.72 33.18
C GLY A 1012 -40.98 -15.75 32.04
N VAL A 1013 -41.88 -16.64 31.60
CA VAL A 1013 -43.20 -17.17 32.01
C VAL A 1013 -43.29 -18.57 31.34
N GLY A 1014 -43.82 -19.66 31.91
CA GLY A 1014 -44.34 -19.91 33.25
C GLY A 1014 -45.32 -21.10 33.28
N SER A 1015 -45.18 -21.99 34.27
CA SER A 1015 -45.96 -23.25 34.49
C SER A 1015 -45.68 -24.40 33.50
N THR A 1016 -45.77 -25.70 33.85
CA THR A 1016 -46.36 -26.40 35.03
C THR A 1016 -45.43 -27.50 35.61
N GLY A 1017 -45.53 -27.80 36.92
CA GLY A 1017 -44.89 -28.97 37.59
C GLY A 1017 -45.84 -30.18 37.73
N PRO A 1018 -45.79 -31.02 38.80
CA PRO A 1018 -44.88 -31.00 39.96
C PRO A 1018 -44.34 -32.39 40.48
N GLY A 1019 -43.41 -32.35 41.45
CA GLY A 1019 -43.02 -33.49 42.32
C GLY A 1019 -41.68 -34.17 41.96
N GLY A 1020 -40.83 -34.60 42.91
CA GLY A 1020 -40.87 -34.46 44.37
C GLY A 1020 -39.55 -34.88 45.06
N LEU A 1021 -39.34 -34.45 46.31
CA LEU A 1021 -38.22 -34.84 47.21
C LEU A 1021 -38.67 -36.03 48.10
N PRO A 1022 -37.78 -36.78 48.82
CA PRO A 1022 -36.40 -36.42 49.26
C PRO A 1022 -35.33 -37.54 49.15
N GLY A 1023 -34.07 -37.24 49.52
CA GLY A 1023 -33.05 -38.27 49.79
C GLY A 1023 -31.61 -37.77 50.00
N SER A 1024 -31.02 -38.10 51.17
CA SER A 1024 -29.58 -37.97 51.54
C SER A 1024 -29.40 -38.75 52.87
N PRO A 1025 -28.22 -39.26 53.30
CA PRO A 1025 -26.86 -39.12 52.73
C PRO A 1025 -26.05 -40.46 52.63
N ALA A 1026 -24.73 -40.33 52.40
CA ALA A 1026 -23.62 -41.19 52.87
C ALA A 1026 -23.21 -42.51 52.14
N ASP A 1027 -21.89 -42.61 51.93
CA ASP A 1027 -20.94 -43.73 51.97
C ASP A 1027 -21.35 -45.18 51.69
N SER A 1028 -20.79 -45.75 50.62
CA SER A 1028 -20.26 -47.14 50.60
C SER A 1028 -19.29 -47.39 49.44
N MET A 1029 -18.18 -48.11 49.68
CA MET A 1029 -17.29 -48.63 48.62
C MET A 1029 -17.67 -50.06 48.23
N SER A 1030 -17.60 -50.42 46.94
CA SER A 1030 -17.41 -51.81 46.49
C SER A 1030 -17.05 -51.88 45.00
N ASP A 1031 -16.01 -52.66 44.67
CA ASP A 1031 -15.71 -53.08 43.29
C ASP A 1031 -16.66 -54.20 42.81
N GLY A 1032 -16.82 -54.29 41.49
CA GLY A 1032 -17.24 -55.53 40.80
C GLY A 1032 -18.76 -55.76 40.65
N ASP A 1033 -19.27 -55.59 39.42
CA ASP A 1033 -19.33 -56.73 38.50
C ASP A 1033 -19.50 -56.28 37.04
N SER A 1034 -19.38 -57.19 36.08
CA SER A 1034 -19.37 -56.85 34.64
C SER A 1034 -20.39 -57.63 33.81
N MET A 1035 -21.12 -56.95 32.92
CA MET A 1035 -21.62 -57.61 31.71
C MET A 1035 -21.83 -56.65 30.51
N SER A 1036 -21.08 -56.96 29.46
CA SER A 1036 -21.10 -56.50 28.06
C SER A 1036 -22.39 -55.92 27.46
N CYS A 1037 -22.20 -55.01 26.49
CA CYS A 1037 -22.91 -55.09 25.21
C CYS A 1037 -22.05 -54.59 24.03
N SER A 1038 -21.82 -55.46 23.03
CA SER A 1038 -21.35 -55.22 21.65
C SER A 1038 -20.11 -54.34 21.39
N GLU A 1039 -19.09 -54.94 20.77
CA GLU A 1039 -17.95 -54.28 20.10
C GLU A 1039 -18.35 -53.80 18.68
N GLU A 1040 -17.78 -52.69 18.20
CA GLU A 1040 -17.52 -52.46 16.77
C GLU A 1040 -16.35 -51.46 16.61
N ASP A 1041 -15.50 -51.72 15.60
CA ASP A 1041 -14.23 -51.08 15.19
C ASP A 1041 -13.61 -49.95 16.05
N GLN A 1042 -12.45 -50.24 16.67
CA GLN A 1042 -11.46 -49.25 17.08
C GLN A 1042 -10.15 -49.41 16.28
N THR A 1043 -9.81 -48.40 15.49
CA THR A 1043 -8.43 -48.20 15.01
C THR A 1043 -7.59 -47.52 16.10
N PRO A 1044 -6.27 -47.80 16.22
CA PRO A 1044 -5.45 -47.32 17.32
C PRO A 1044 -5.18 -45.80 17.20
N ALA A 1045 -5.98 -44.99 17.89
CA ALA A 1045 -5.83 -43.56 17.95
C ALA A 1045 -4.50 -43.13 18.62
N GLN A 1046 -3.94 -42.00 18.18
CA GLN A 1046 -2.76 -41.40 18.81
C GLN A 1046 -3.07 -40.96 20.25
N PRO A 1047 -2.06 -40.93 21.16
CA PRO A 1047 -2.26 -40.53 22.55
C PRO A 1047 -2.65 -39.04 22.63
N PHE A 1048 -3.95 -38.79 22.84
CA PHE A 1048 -4.46 -37.46 23.12
C PHE A 1048 -3.78 -36.85 24.36
N PRO A 1049 -3.50 -35.53 24.38
CA PRO A 1049 -3.11 -34.86 25.61
C PRO A 1049 -4.23 -35.02 26.64
N SER A 1050 -3.90 -35.50 27.84
CA SER A 1050 -4.90 -35.74 28.87
C SER A 1050 -5.62 -34.44 29.25
N PHE A 1051 -6.89 -34.55 29.66
CA PHE A 1051 -7.73 -33.45 30.12
C PHE A 1051 -7.01 -32.54 31.14
N ASN A 1052 -6.25 -33.16 32.06
CA ASN A 1052 -5.43 -32.48 33.07
C ASN A 1052 -4.28 -31.65 32.47
N ASN A 1053 -3.72 -32.02 31.31
CA ASN A 1053 -2.68 -31.23 30.63
C ASN A 1053 -3.26 -29.99 29.94
N ILE A 1054 -4.49 -30.07 29.44
CA ILE A 1054 -5.22 -28.94 28.84
C ILE A 1054 -5.55 -27.93 29.94
N ILE A 1055 -6.23 -28.36 31.01
CA ILE A 1055 -6.50 -27.53 32.21
C ILE A 1055 -5.19 -26.98 32.79
N GLY A 1056 -4.16 -27.81 32.94
CA GLY A 1056 -2.84 -27.41 33.45
C GLY A 1056 -2.06 -26.43 32.56
N THR A 1057 -2.54 -26.17 31.34
CA THR A 1057 -2.02 -25.14 30.43
C THR A 1057 -2.88 -23.88 30.48
N LEU A 1058 -4.21 -24.01 30.40
CA LEU A 1058 -5.14 -22.89 30.53
C LEU A 1058 -5.03 -22.21 31.91
N ARG A 1059 -4.87 -22.96 33.00
CA ARG A 1059 -4.54 -22.45 34.35
C ARG A 1059 -3.30 -21.56 34.35
N LYS A 1060 -2.29 -21.85 33.53
CA LYS A 1060 -1.05 -21.05 33.45
C LYS A 1060 -1.25 -19.75 32.66
N PHE A 1061 -2.09 -19.77 31.64
CA PHE A 1061 -2.53 -18.55 30.95
C PHE A 1061 -3.35 -17.65 31.89
N ILE A 1062 -4.38 -18.20 32.54
CA ILE A 1062 -5.24 -17.49 33.51
C ILE A 1062 -4.39 -16.89 34.64
N ALA A 1063 -3.48 -17.69 35.24
CA ALA A 1063 -2.56 -17.19 36.26
C ALA A 1063 -1.62 -16.10 35.73
N HIS A 1064 -1.07 -16.23 34.52
CA HIS A 1064 -0.20 -15.21 33.94
C HIS A 1064 -0.91 -13.86 33.75
N VAL A 1065 -2.18 -13.87 33.32
CA VAL A 1065 -2.98 -12.65 33.14
C VAL A 1065 -3.40 -12.06 34.50
N LEU A 1066 -4.04 -12.86 35.36
CA LEU A 1066 -4.66 -12.36 36.59
C LEU A 1066 -3.67 -12.09 37.73
N GLN A 1067 -2.58 -12.85 37.83
CA GLN A 1067 -1.53 -12.64 38.84
C GLN A 1067 -0.43 -11.67 38.39
N HIS A 1068 -0.59 -11.02 37.23
CA HIS A 1068 0.38 -10.06 36.73
C HIS A 1068 0.50 -8.85 37.71
N PRO A 1069 1.71 -8.37 38.07
CA PRO A 1069 1.87 -7.33 39.11
C PRO A 1069 1.09 -6.03 38.85
N LYS A 1070 0.85 -5.65 37.59
CA LYS A 1070 0.00 -4.49 37.23
C LYS A 1070 -1.50 -4.72 37.43
N VAL A 1071 -1.96 -5.97 37.33
CA VAL A 1071 -3.35 -6.36 37.63
C VAL A 1071 -3.55 -6.40 39.14
N LEU A 1072 -2.64 -7.05 39.87
CA LEU A 1072 -2.67 -7.09 41.34
C LEU A 1072 -2.55 -5.69 41.98
N ALA A 1073 -1.88 -4.75 41.33
CA ALA A 1073 -1.82 -3.34 41.75
C ALA A 1073 -3.06 -2.51 41.34
N SER A 1074 -3.95 -3.04 40.49
CA SER A 1074 -5.21 -2.37 40.11
C SER A 1074 -6.31 -2.64 41.14
N SER A 1075 -7.36 -1.82 41.18
CA SER A 1075 -8.45 -2.00 42.16
C SER A 1075 -9.15 -3.36 42.01
N GLU A 1076 -9.52 -3.98 43.13
CA GLU A 1076 -10.22 -5.28 43.23
C GLU A 1076 -11.38 -5.44 42.23
N PHE A 1077 -12.23 -4.42 42.08
CA PHE A 1077 -13.29 -4.41 41.07
C PHE A 1077 -12.78 -4.73 39.65
N THR A 1078 -11.63 -4.19 39.25
CA THR A 1078 -11.05 -4.41 37.91
C THR A 1078 -10.25 -5.72 37.82
N GLN A 1079 -9.76 -6.25 38.94
CA GLN A 1079 -9.26 -7.63 38.99
C GLN A 1079 -10.40 -8.62 38.72
N LEU A 1080 -11.56 -8.41 39.35
CA LEU A 1080 -12.79 -9.17 39.11
C LEU A 1080 -13.33 -8.97 37.69
N GLU A 1081 -13.33 -7.74 37.18
CA GLU A 1081 -13.77 -7.38 35.81
C GLU A 1081 -12.90 -8.09 34.75
N LEU A 1082 -11.57 -8.10 34.92
CA LEU A 1082 -10.65 -8.82 34.05
C LEU A 1082 -10.78 -10.34 34.19
N ALA A 1083 -10.99 -10.87 35.40
CA ALA A 1083 -11.29 -12.29 35.60
C ALA A 1083 -12.59 -12.71 34.89
N GLY A 1084 -13.58 -11.81 34.87
CA GLY A 1084 -14.79 -11.91 34.05
C GLY A 1084 -14.45 -12.04 32.57
N GLU A 1085 -13.70 -11.11 31.98
CA GLU A 1085 -13.38 -11.18 30.55
C GLU A 1085 -12.46 -12.35 30.17
N VAL A 1086 -11.54 -12.77 31.04
CA VAL A 1086 -10.73 -13.99 30.83
C VAL A 1086 -11.63 -15.24 30.80
N TYR A 1087 -12.64 -15.31 31.67
CA TYR A 1087 -13.65 -16.37 31.65
C TYR A 1087 -14.56 -16.28 30.42
N ASN A 1088 -15.06 -15.09 30.09
CA ASN A 1088 -15.91 -14.85 28.91
C ASN A 1088 -15.21 -15.33 27.64
N PHE A 1089 -13.96 -14.93 27.43
CA PHE A 1089 -13.14 -15.34 26.28
C PHE A 1089 -13.03 -16.87 26.13
N LEU A 1090 -12.53 -17.55 27.17
CA LEU A 1090 -12.34 -19.00 27.12
C LEU A 1090 -13.68 -19.76 27.05
N SER A 1091 -14.74 -19.25 27.68
CA SER A 1091 -16.08 -19.84 27.64
C SER A 1091 -16.79 -19.62 26.30
N ALA A 1092 -16.57 -18.47 25.65
CA ALA A 1092 -17.10 -18.16 24.33
C ALA A 1092 -16.48 -19.05 23.26
N GLN A 1093 -15.18 -19.35 23.35
CA GLN A 1093 -14.53 -20.31 22.44
C GLN A 1093 -15.09 -21.74 22.62
N LEU A 1094 -15.38 -22.19 23.85
CA LEU A 1094 -16.09 -23.46 24.07
C LEU A 1094 -17.51 -23.46 23.49
N GLN A 1095 -18.21 -22.32 23.56
CA GLN A 1095 -19.53 -22.16 22.98
C GLN A 1095 -19.47 -22.14 21.44
N HIS A 1096 -18.53 -21.41 20.83
CA HIS A 1096 -18.32 -21.33 19.39
C HIS A 1096 -17.95 -22.70 18.78
N ILE A 1097 -17.12 -23.51 19.47
CA ILE A 1097 -16.89 -24.93 19.13
C ILE A 1097 -18.19 -25.75 19.13
N THR A 1098 -19.11 -25.44 20.06
CA THR A 1098 -20.41 -26.12 20.18
C THR A 1098 -21.40 -25.65 19.12
N ASP A 1099 -21.44 -24.35 18.84
CA ASP A 1099 -22.23 -23.72 17.78
C ASP A 1099 -21.84 -24.29 16.41
N ASN A 1100 -20.54 -24.43 16.13
CA ASN A 1100 -20.02 -25.03 14.89
C ASN A 1100 -20.47 -26.49 14.73
N ARG A 1101 -20.40 -27.29 15.80
CA ARG A 1101 -20.91 -28.69 15.79
C ARG A 1101 -22.42 -28.74 15.53
N GLN A 1102 -23.20 -27.87 16.19
CA GLN A 1102 -24.64 -27.80 15.98
C GLN A 1102 -24.98 -27.36 14.54
N PHE A 1103 -24.26 -26.37 14.01
CA PHE A 1103 -24.42 -25.88 12.64
C PHE A 1103 -24.19 -27.00 11.62
N GLN A 1104 -23.12 -27.79 11.79
CA GLN A 1104 -22.83 -28.96 10.95
C GLN A 1104 -23.90 -30.06 11.08
N GLN A 1105 -24.31 -30.41 12.31
CA GLN A 1105 -25.30 -31.47 12.58
C GLN A 1105 -26.72 -31.14 12.12
N THR A 1106 -27.09 -29.85 12.11
CA THR A 1106 -28.44 -29.39 11.72
C THR A 1106 -28.55 -28.96 10.26
N HIS A 1107 -27.48 -29.14 9.47
CA HIS A 1107 -27.39 -28.64 8.09
C HIS A 1107 -27.65 -27.13 7.96
N GLY A 1108 -27.14 -26.35 8.91
CA GLY A 1108 -27.12 -24.90 8.85
C GLY A 1108 -28.27 -24.17 9.56
N VAL A 1109 -28.96 -24.81 10.51
CA VAL A 1109 -30.05 -24.18 11.30
C VAL A 1109 -29.49 -23.59 12.60
N ILE A 1110 -29.66 -22.29 12.79
CA ILE A 1110 -29.11 -21.53 13.92
C ILE A 1110 -30.24 -21.10 14.86
N ASN A 1111 -30.15 -21.44 16.15
CA ASN A 1111 -31.16 -21.15 17.17
C ASN A 1111 -30.87 -19.84 17.95
N ALA A 1112 -30.34 -18.82 17.27
CA ALA A 1112 -30.03 -17.50 17.83
C ALA A 1112 -30.22 -16.41 16.77
N THR A 1113 -30.49 -15.17 17.18
CA THR A 1113 -30.43 -14.02 16.26
C THR A 1113 -28.99 -13.57 16.06
N TYR A 1114 -28.69 -13.04 14.87
CA TYR A 1114 -27.37 -12.51 14.53
C TYR A 1114 -26.90 -11.47 15.55
N HIS A 1115 -27.77 -10.53 15.92
CA HIS A 1115 -27.46 -9.48 16.89
C HIS A 1115 -27.07 -10.06 18.25
N GLN A 1116 -27.78 -11.07 18.76
CA GLN A 1116 -27.44 -11.70 20.05
C GLN A 1116 -26.10 -12.44 19.98
N TRP A 1117 -25.87 -13.22 18.93
CA TRP A 1117 -24.63 -13.99 18.76
C TRP A 1117 -23.41 -13.08 18.58
N VAL A 1118 -23.51 -12.06 17.71
CA VAL A 1118 -22.39 -11.15 17.42
C VAL A 1118 -22.06 -10.24 18.61
N GLN A 1119 -23.05 -9.82 19.40
CA GLN A 1119 -22.83 -9.03 20.62
C GLN A 1119 -22.49 -9.86 21.86
N SER A 1120 -22.42 -11.19 21.76
CA SER A 1120 -21.98 -12.09 22.84
C SER A 1120 -20.92 -13.07 22.34
N THR A 1121 -21.23 -14.36 22.20
CA THR A 1121 -20.31 -15.45 21.84
C THR A 1121 -19.27 -15.02 20.81
N ALA A 1122 -19.69 -14.44 19.68
CA ALA A 1122 -18.78 -14.19 18.57
C ALA A 1122 -17.82 -13.00 18.78
N ALA A 1123 -18.15 -12.05 19.66
CA ALA A 1123 -17.28 -10.94 20.05
C ALA A 1123 -16.43 -11.28 21.29
N ASP A 1124 -16.96 -12.08 22.22
CA ASP A 1124 -16.22 -12.61 23.37
C ASP A 1124 -15.20 -13.67 22.97
N ASP A 1125 -15.48 -14.46 21.94
CA ASP A 1125 -14.57 -15.39 21.26
C ASP A 1125 -13.36 -14.67 20.66
N THR A 1126 -13.48 -13.38 20.32
CA THR A 1126 -12.31 -12.53 20.08
C THR A 1126 -11.65 -12.17 21.40
N SER A 1127 -10.32 -12.28 21.48
CA SER A 1127 -9.55 -11.88 22.67
C SER A 1127 -9.58 -10.35 22.97
N CYS A 1128 -10.28 -9.55 22.16
CA CYS A 1128 -10.29 -8.08 22.23
C CYS A 1128 -10.75 -7.51 23.59
N PRO A 1129 -11.87 -7.96 24.22
CA PRO A 1129 -12.32 -7.40 25.49
C PRO A 1129 -11.31 -7.61 26.62
N MET A 1130 -10.87 -8.86 26.80
CA MET A 1130 -9.85 -9.26 27.77
C MET A 1130 -8.52 -8.51 27.52
N ALA A 1131 -8.03 -8.49 26.28
CA ALA A 1131 -6.78 -7.82 25.93
C ALA A 1131 -6.85 -6.31 26.20
N ALA A 1132 -7.98 -5.66 25.91
CA ALA A 1132 -8.18 -4.25 26.20
C ALA A 1132 -8.19 -3.95 27.71
N LEU A 1133 -8.86 -4.78 28.53
CA LEU A 1133 -8.84 -4.60 29.99
C LEU A 1133 -7.44 -4.81 30.57
N PHE A 1134 -6.74 -5.85 30.13
CA PHE A 1134 -5.37 -6.12 30.56
C PHE A 1134 -4.41 -4.99 30.16
N PHE A 1135 -4.54 -4.48 28.93
CA PHE A 1135 -3.80 -3.31 28.45
C PHE A 1135 -4.08 -2.05 29.29
N LEU A 1136 -5.32 -1.81 29.71
CA LEU A 1136 -5.67 -0.70 30.62
C LEU A 1136 -5.09 -0.87 32.04
N CYS A 1137 -4.87 -2.11 32.49
CA CYS A 1137 -4.15 -2.39 33.73
C CYS A 1137 -2.63 -2.16 33.57
N LEU A 1138 -2.04 -2.61 32.46
CA LEU A 1138 -0.61 -2.40 32.16
C LEU A 1138 -0.26 -0.91 32.05
N THR A 1139 -1.06 -0.15 31.31
CA THR A 1139 -0.90 1.30 31.09
C THR A 1139 -1.32 2.17 32.29
N SER A 1140 -1.90 1.57 33.33
CA SER A 1140 -2.27 2.27 34.56
C SER A 1140 -1.06 2.91 35.25
N LYS A 1141 -1.29 4.06 35.89
CA LYS A 1141 -0.31 4.73 36.74
C LYS A 1141 -0.74 4.59 38.21
N ASP A 1142 0.20 4.28 39.09
CA ASP A 1142 0.02 4.26 40.54
C ASP A 1142 -1.19 3.41 41.00
N GLY A 1143 -1.44 2.27 40.32
CA GLY A 1143 -2.55 1.35 40.58
C GLY A 1143 -3.94 1.83 40.13
N ARG A 1144 -4.04 3.05 39.55
CA ARG A 1144 -5.32 3.64 39.13
C ARG A 1144 -5.57 3.34 37.65
N VAL A 1145 -6.55 2.49 37.38
CA VAL A 1145 -6.97 2.12 36.02
C VAL A 1145 -7.36 3.36 35.22
N SER A 1146 -6.78 3.46 34.02
CA SER A 1146 -6.80 4.61 33.11
C SER A 1146 -8.12 5.38 32.97
N PHE A 1147 -9.27 4.69 32.93
CA PHE A 1147 -10.60 5.30 32.84
C PHE A 1147 -11.53 4.91 34.01
N GLY A 1148 -10.98 4.29 35.05
CA GLY A 1148 -11.74 3.71 36.16
C GLY A 1148 -12.27 4.72 37.18
N ALA A 1149 -11.78 5.96 37.18
CA ALA A 1149 -12.08 6.97 38.21
C ALA A 1149 -13.44 7.67 38.07
N ASN A 1150 -14.06 7.64 36.89
CA ASN A 1150 -15.37 8.23 36.61
C ASN A 1150 -16.29 7.15 35.97
N PRO A 1151 -17.52 6.93 36.47
CA PRO A 1151 -18.46 5.98 35.86
C PRO A 1151 -18.69 6.21 34.37
N GLN A 1152 -18.73 7.47 33.91
CA GLN A 1152 -18.95 7.82 32.50
C GLN A 1152 -17.74 7.46 31.62
N SER A 1153 -16.51 7.72 32.09
CA SER A 1153 -15.31 7.31 31.34
C SER A 1153 -15.16 5.80 31.31
N ARG A 1154 -15.53 5.10 32.41
CA ARG A 1154 -15.55 3.64 32.45
C ARG A 1154 -16.56 3.09 31.45
N TYR A 1155 -17.82 3.52 31.51
CA TYR A 1155 -18.89 3.08 30.60
C TYR A 1155 -18.52 3.31 29.13
N LEU A 1156 -18.08 4.52 28.76
CA LEU A 1156 -17.65 4.81 27.39
C LEU A 1156 -16.48 3.91 26.96
N SER A 1157 -15.49 3.68 27.82
CA SER A 1157 -14.37 2.78 27.49
C SER A 1157 -14.84 1.34 27.24
N ARG A 1158 -15.83 0.82 27.99
CA ARG A 1158 -16.41 -0.51 27.77
C ARG A 1158 -17.22 -0.57 26.47
N SER A 1159 -18.04 0.44 26.19
CA SER A 1159 -18.79 0.55 24.93
C SER A 1159 -17.84 0.51 23.72
N ILE A 1160 -16.77 1.32 23.74
CA ILE A 1160 -15.75 1.36 22.68
C ILE A 1160 -15.08 -0.01 22.50
N ILE A 1161 -14.77 -0.70 23.59
CA ILE A 1161 -14.20 -2.06 23.55
C ILE A 1161 -15.19 -3.05 22.93
N ARG A 1162 -16.50 -2.95 23.22
CA ARG A 1162 -17.49 -3.86 22.66
C ARG A 1162 -17.71 -3.65 21.16
N HIS A 1163 -17.85 -2.40 20.72
CA HIS A 1163 -17.90 -2.06 19.28
C HIS A 1163 -16.66 -2.60 18.55
N LEU A 1164 -15.46 -2.45 19.13
CA LEU A 1164 -14.22 -2.95 18.55
C LEU A 1164 -14.19 -4.49 18.43
N ALA A 1165 -14.62 -5.22 19.47
CA ALA A 1165 -14.67 -6.68 19.46
C ALA A 1165 -15.68 -7.23 18.42
N VAL A 1166 -16.84 -6.57 18.29
CA VAL A 1166 -17.84 -6.87 17.26
C VAL A 1166 -17.28 -6.64 15.86
N MET A 1167 -16.59 -5.51 15.64
CA MET A 1167 -15.88 -5.25 14.37
C MET A 1167 -14.81 -6.30 14.07
N CYS A 1168 -14.02 -6.74 15.05
CA CYS A 1168 -13.01 -7.79 14.84
C CYS A 1168 -13.61 -9.08 14.28
N ARG A 1169 -14.74 -9.52 14.85
CA ARG A 1169 -15.49 -10.68 14.35
C ARG A 1169 -16.08 -10.44 12.97
N GLN A 1170 -16.75 -9.31 12.74
CA GLN A 1170 -17.33 -8.97 11.43
C GLN A 1170 -16.29 -8.90 10.31
N TYR A 1171 -15.11 -8.34 10.59
CA TYR A 1171 -14.00 -8.28 9.65
C TYR A 1171 -13.36 -9.65 9.39
N ASN A 1172 -13.25 -10.54 10.40
CA ASN A 1172 -12.82 -11.92 10.20
C ASN A 1172 -13.81 -12.65 9.28
N ASP A 1173 -15.08 -12.72 9.70
CA ASP A 1173 -16.17 -13.39 9.00
C ASP A 1173 -16.33 -12.88 7.55
N TYR A 1174 -16.16 -11.58 7.31
CA TYR A 1174 -16.17 -11.00 5.95
C TYR A 1174 -15.03 -11.54 5.08
N GLY A 1175 -13.82 -11.69 5.62
CA GLY A 1175 -12.69 -12.28 4.90
C GLY A 1175 -12.87 -13.77 4.66
N SER A 1176 -13.20 -14.51 5.71
CA SER A 1176 -13.11 -15.97 5.81
C SER A 1176 -14.26 -16.77 5.19
N VAL A 1177 -15.29 -16.14 4.63
CA VAL A 1177 -16.51 -16.83 4.11
C VAL A 1177 -16.22 -18.12 3.34
N MET A 1178 -15.20 -18.14 2.45
CA MET A 1178 -14.84 -19.37 1.72
C MET A 1178 -14.21 -20.45 2.59
N ARG A 1179 -13.31 -20.09 3.51
CA ARG A 1179 -12.71 -21.00 4.50
C ARG A 1179 -13.81 -21.60 5.38
N ASP A 1180 -14.64 -20.76 5.98
CA ASP A 1180 -15.66 -21.20 6.93
C ASP A 1180 -16.72 -22.08 6.25
N THR A 1181 -17.07 -21.80 4.98
CA THR A 1181 -17.93 -22.67 4.17
C THR A 1181 -17.29 -24.05 3.93
N ASN A 1182 -15.99 -24.10 3.63
CA ASN A 1182 -15.26 -25.34 3.37
C ASN A 1182 -15.02 -26.18 4.64
N GLU A 1183 -14.83 -25.53 5.79
CA GLU A 1183 -14.60 -26.16 7.09
C GLU A 1183 -15.91 -26.48 7.83
N GLY A 1184 -17.04 -25.90 7.40
CA GLY A 1184 -18.33 -26.05 8.06
C GLY A 1184 -18.44 -25.24 9.35
N ASN A 1185 -17.74 -24.10 9.46
CA ASN A 1185 -17.80 -23.21 10.61
C ASN A 1185 -19.01 -22.25 10.52
N LEU A 1186 -19.50 -21.77 11.66
CA LEU A 1186 -20.49 -20.71 11.73
C LEU A 1186 -19.85 -19.35 11.38
N ASN A 1187 -20.52 -18.61 10.51
CA ASN A 1187 -20.09 -17.30 10.00
C ASN A 1187 -21.32 -16.37 10.01
N SER A 1188 -21.13 -15.06 10.20
CA SER A 1188 -22.16 -14.03 10.17
C SER A 1188 -23.17 -14.20 9.00
N LEU A 1189 -22.70 -14.54 7.79
CA LEU A 1189 -23.57 -14.66 6.61
C LEU A 1189 -24.49 -15.89 6.62
N HIS A 1190 -24.28 -16.83 7.53
CA HIS A 1190 -25.14 -18.02 7.66
C HIS A 1190 -26.47 -17.72 8.38
N PHE A 1191 -26.57 -16.60 9.09
CA PHE A 1191 -27.77 -16.22 9.84
C PHE A 1191 -28.97 -15.89 8.92
N PRO A 1192 -30.22 -16.23 9.31
CA PRO A 1192 -31.43 -15.96 8.51
C PRO A 1192 -31.61 -14.49 8.11
N GLU A 1193 -31.16 -13.55 8.93
CA GLU A 1193 -31.26 -12.12 8.71
C GLU A 1193 -30.52 -11.62 7.45
N PHE A 1194 -29.50 -12.35 6.97
CA PHE A 1194 -28.80 -12.03 5.73
C PHE A 1194 -29.46 -12.62 4.47
N LYS A 1195 -30.50 -13.46 4.64
CA LYS A 1195 -31.13 -14.23 3.55
C LYS A 1195 -32.48 -13.66 3.09
N SER A 1196 -33.00 -12.62 3.75
CA SER A 1196 -34.40 -12.18 3.62
C SER A 1196 -34.67 -11.12 2.54
N HIS A 1197 -34.31 -11.38 1.28
CA HIS A 1197 -34.75 -10.59 0.12
C HIS A 1197 -35.16 -11.46 -1.09
N THR A 1198 -36.13 -12.34 -0.89
CA THR A 1198 -36.87 -13.03 -1.97
C THR A 1198 -38.35 -12.64 -1.96
N THR A 1199 -38.74 -11.77 -2.88
CA THR A 1199 -40.14 -11.59 -3.29
C THR A 1199 -40.48 -12.56 -4.42
N ASP A 1200 -41.71 -13.08 -4.37
CA ASP A 1200 -42.33 -14.06 -5.29
C ASP A 1200 -41.68 -15.47 -5.37
N PRO A 1201 -42.44 -16.56 -5.06
CA PRO A 1201 -41.99 -17.94 -5.23
C PRO A 1201 -41.82 -18.43 -6.68
N GLY A 1202 -41.89 -17.55 -7.68
CA GLY A 1202 -41.93 -17.93 -9.10
C GLY A 1202 -40.58 -18.34 -9.69
N ASP A 1203 -39.50 -17.68 -9.26
CA ASP A 1203 -38.18 -17.81 -9.90
C ASP A 1203 -37.28 -18.92 -9.31
N ALA A 1204 -37.83 -19.73 -8.40
CA ALA A 1204 -37.12 -20.80 -7.68
C ALA A 1204 -36.75 -22.05 -8.54
N ALA A 1205 -36.60 -21.86 -9.86
CA ALA A 1205 -36.33 -22.91 -10.85
C ALA A 1205 -34.95 -22.83 -11.52
N ASP A 1206 -34.20 -21.72 -11.35
CA ASP A 1206 -32.85 -21.55 -11.91
C ASP A 1206 -31.78 -21.48 -10.79
N PRO A 1207 -30.88 -22.47 -10.66
CA PRO A 1207 -29.75 -22.42 -9.74
C PRO A 1207 -28.79 -21.24 -9.94
N ALA A 1208 -28.81 -20.58 -11.10
CA ALA A 1208 -28.00 -19.39 -11.38
C ALA A 1208 -28.53 -18.10 -10.71
N LEU A 1209 -29.75 -18.11 -10.16
CA LEU A 1209 -30.38 -16.95 -9.50
C LEU A 1209 -30.28 -16.97 -7.96
N ALA A 1210 -29.33 -17.72 -7.40
CA ALA A 1210 -28.98 -17.59 -5.99
C ALA A 1210 -28.42 -16.18 -5.70
N TYR A 1211 -28.98 -15.50 -4.70
CA TYR A 1211 -28.60 -14.12 -4.29
C TYR A 1211 -27.08 -14.04 -4.05
N PRO A 1212 -26.33 -13.19 -4.79
CA PRO A 1212 -24.88 -13.29 -4.84
C PRO A 1212 -24.26 -12.95 -3.48
N ALA A 1213 -23.33 -13.81 -3.02
CA ALA A 1213 -22.66 -13.67 -1.71
C ALA A 1213 -22.00 -12.29 -1.48
N ARG A 1214 -21.72 -11.55 -2.56
CA ARG A 1214 -21.27 -10.16 -2.53
C ARG A 1214 -22.27 -9.26 -1.79
N ALA A 1215 -23.56 -9.31 -2.11
CA ALA A 1215 -24.56 -8.45 -1.48
C ALA A 1215 -24.73 -8.74 0.02
N MET A 1216 -24.57 -10.01 0.44
CA MET A 1216 -24.55 -10.38 1.86
C MET A 1216 -23.29 -9.84 2.58
N LYS A 1217 -22.12 -9.91 1.91
CA LYS A 1217 -20.88 -9.25 2.38
C LYS A 1217 -21.02 -7.73 2.47
N ASP A 1218 -21.65 -7.08 1.49
CA ASP A 1218 -21.87 -5.63 1.46
C ASP A 1218 -22.75 -5.20 2.66
N HIS A 1219 -23.80 -5.96 3.00
CA HIS A 1219 -24.59 -5.74 4.22
C HIS A 1219 -23.78 -5.94 5.51
N LEU A 1220 -22.96 -6.99 5.61
CA LEU A 1220 -22.09 -7.24 6.77
C LEU A 1220 -21.09 -6.08 6.98
N LEU A 1221 -20.50 -5.58 5.90
CA LEU A 1221 -19.56 -4.46 5.94
C LEU A 1221 -20.25 -3.16 6.37
N ALA A 1222 -21.47 -2.89 5.89
CA ALA A 1222 -22.26 -1.72 6.31
C ALA A 1222 -22.60 -1.75 7.82
N ILE A 1223 -22.80 -2.93 8.42
CA ILE A 1223 -22.98 -3.06 9.88
C ILE A 1223 -21.66 -2.79 10.61
N ALA A 1224 -20.53 -3.28 10.08
CA ALA A 1224 -19.21 -2.96 10.65
C ALA A 1224 -18.86 -1.47 10.58
N GLU A 1225 -19.27 -0.75 9.51
CA GLU A 1225 -19.14 0.70 9.41
C GLU A 1225 -20.01 1.46 10.42
N PHE A 1226 -21.19 0.93 10.78
CA PHE A 1226 -22.01 1.46 11.86
C PHE A 1226 -21.35 1.28 13.24
N GLU A 1227 -20.81 0.09 13.54
CA GLU A 1227 -20.06 -0.17 14.78
C GLU A 1227 -18.81 0.73 14.87
N ARG A 1228 -18.08 0.90 13.75
CA ARG A 1228 -16.93 1.82 13.62
C ARG A 1228 -17.31 3.27 13.85
N SER A 1229 -18.48 3.69 13.38
CA SER A 1229 -19.04 5.03 13.62
C SER A 1229 -19.39 5.23 15.10
N CYS A 1230 -19.96 4.24 15.77
CA CYS A 1230 -20.22 4.26 17.21
C CYS A 1230 -18.93 4.33 18.04
N LEU A 1231 -17.92 3.55 17.65
CA LEU A 1231 -16.57 3.56 18.23
C LEU A 1231 -15.89 4.94 18.13
N GLN A 1232 -15.93 5.58 16.95
CA GLN A 1232 -15.35 6.92 16.76
C GLN A 1232 -16.11 8.00 17.54
N LEU A 1233 -17.45 7.92 17.57
CA LEU A 1233 -18.28 8.79 18.41
C LEU A 1233 -17.93 8.62 19.90
N GLY A 1234 -17.75 7.38 20.36
CA GLY A 1234 -17.32 7.05 21.72
C GLY A 1234 -15.94 7.63 22.06
N LEU A 1235 -14.94 7.44 21.20
CA LEU A 1235 -13.60 8.01 21.37
C LEU A 1235 -13.60 9.55 21.35
N GLY A 1236 -14.53 10.16 20.62
CA GLY A 1236 -14.77 11.60 20.61
C GLY A 1236 -15.45 12.10 21.90
N GLN A 1237 -16.37 11.33 22.49
CA GLN A 1237 -16.99 11.65 23.78
C GLN A 1237 -16.02 11.46 24.95
N LEU A 1238 -15.32 10.31 25.01
CA LEU A 1238 -14.34 9.98 26.05
C LEU A 1238 -13.21 11.02 26.14
N GLY A 1239 -12.78 11.54 24.99
CA GLY A 1239 -11.76 12.59 24.90
C GLY A 1239 -12.23 14.01 25.27
N ARG A 1240 -13.53 14.23 25.47
CA ARG A 1240 -14.10 15.50 25.96
C ARG A 1240 -14.34 15.55 27.47
N LEU A 1241 -14.16 14.43 28.19
CA LEU A 1241 -14.31 14.41 29.64
C LEU A 1241 -13.05 14.94 30.33
N GLU A 1242 -13.19 15.95 31.19
CA GLU A 1242 -12.08 16.55 31.95
C GLU A 1242 -11.35 15.53 32.84
N SER A 1243 -12.04 14.47 33.28
CA SER A 1243 -11.46 13.38 34.06
C SER A 1243 -10.57 12.41 33.25
N THR A 1244 -10.50 12.55 31.92
CA THR A 1244 -9.76 11.63 31.05
C THR A 1244 -8.28 12.02 30.98
N SER A 1245 -7.39 11.13 31.44
CA SER A 1245 -5.95 11.27 31.24
C SER A 1245 -5.62 11.24 29.74
N GLN A 1246 -5.09 12.35 29.20
CA GLN A 1246 -4.71 12.46 27.79
C GLN A 1246 -3.70 11.39 27.36
N ARG A 1247 -2.77 11.01 28.25
CA ARG A 1247 -1.81 9.93 27.98
C ARG A 1247 -2.48 8.55 27.92
N ALA A 1248 -3.48 8.31 28.77
CA ALA A 1248 -4.26 7.08 28.72
C ALA A 1248 -5.16 7.01 27.47
N LEU A 1249 -5.75 8.14 27.09
CA LEU A 1249 -6.53 8.27 25.85
C LEU A 1249 -5.65 8.02 24.62
N ALA A 1250 -4.41 8.53 24.61
CA ALA A 1250 -3.45 8.24 23.54
C ALA A 1250 -3.10 6.75 23.48
N ALA A 1251 -2.80 6.11 24.62
CA ALA A 1251 -2.54 4.67 24.68
C ALA A 1251 -3.74 3.83 24.21
N PHE A 1252 -4.95 4.16 24.66
CA PHE A 1252 -6.17 3.47 24.25
C PHE A 1252 -6.50 3.68 22.76
N ARG A 1253 -6.24 4.87 22.20
CA ARG A 1253 -6.32 5.13 20.75
C ARG A 1253 -5.29 4.32 19.97
N VAL A 1254 -4.08 4.11 20.48
CA VAL A 1254 -3.10 3.21 19.84
C VAL A 1254 -3.61 1.76 19.83
N PHE A 1255 -4.16 1.26 20.95
CA PHE A 1255 -4.78 -0.08 20.99
C PHE A 1255 -5.89 -0.20 19.93
N VAL A 1256 -6.88 0.71 19.96
CA VAL A 1256 -8.02 0.70 19.02
C VAL A 1256 -7.55 0.77 17.56
N ASN A 1257 -6.64 1.69 17.24
CA ASN A 1257 -6.17 1.86 15.86
C ASN A 1257 -5.36 0.65 15.36
N VAL A 1258 -4.60 -0.02 16.23
CA VAL A 1258 -3.87 -1.24 15.86
C VAL A 1258 -4.84 -2.40 15.62
N THR A 1259 -5.83 -2.59 16.48
CA THR A 1259 -6.85 -3.63 16.33
C THR A 1259 -7.71 -3.42 15.08
N ASP A 1260 -8.17 -2.18 14.82
CA ASP A 1260 -8.91 -1.83 13.59
C ASP A 1260 -8.04 -2.00 12.33
N LEU A 1261 -6.72 -1.72 12.40
CA LEU A 1261 -5.79 -1.98 11.30
C LEU A 1261 -5.66 -3.48 11.00
N TYR A 1262 -5.46 -4.33 12.01
CA TYR A 1262 -5.42 -5.79 11.83
C TYR A 1262 -6.72 -6.33 11.22
N GLY A 1263 -7.87 -5.83 11.67
CA GLY A 1263 -9.17 -6.18 11.09
C GLY A 1263 -9.29 -5.82 9.60
N GLN A 1264 -8.84 -4.63 9.21
CA GLN A 1264 -8.84 -4.21 7.80
C GLN A 1264 -7.97 -5.09 6.89
N VAL A 1265 -6.94 -5.77 7.41
CA VAL A 1265 -6.18 -6.73 6.60
C VAL A 1265 -7.04 -7.95 6.23
N TYR A 1266 -7.86 -8.47 7.15
CA TYR A 1266 -8.82 -9.55 6.86
C TYR A 1266 -9.90 -9.14 5.85
N VAL A 1267 -10.33 -7.86 5.86
CA VAL A 1267 -11.25 -7.31 4.85
C VAL A 1267 -10.62 -7.26 3.46
N GLN A 1268 -9.31 -6.99 3.37
CA GLN A 1268 -8.58 -6.96 2.11
C GLN A 1268 -8.24 -8.37 1.59
N LYS A 1269 -7.93 -9.33 2.46
CA LYS A 1269 -7.56 -10.71 2.08
C LYS A 1269 -7.72 -11.69 3.24
N ASP A 1270 -8.18 -12.91 2.95
CA ASP A 1270 -8.04 -14.04 3.89
C ASP A 1270 -6.55 -14.40 4.05
N LEU A 1271 -5.99 -14.10 5.21
CA LEU A 1271 -4.59 -14.39 5.56
C LEU A 1271 -4.31 -15.88 5.81
N THR A 1272 -5.35 -16.70 5.94
CA THR A 1272 -5.26 -18.10 6.37
C THR A 1272 -5.38 -19.12 5.23
N ASN A 1273 -5.72 -18.69 4.01
CA ASN A 1273 -6.06 -19.57 2.89
C ASN A 1273 -5.07 -19.48 1.71
N PRO A 1274 -4.17 -20.48 1.49
CA PRO A 1274 -3.11 -20.37 0.49
C PRO A 1274 -3.49 -20.64 -0.99
N VAL A 1275 -4.73 -21.03 -1.31
CA VAL A 1275 -4.97 -21.92 -2.47
C VAL A 1275 -5.83 -21.36 -3.62
N LEU A 1276 -6.75 -20.40 -3.38
CA LEU A 1276 -7.90 -20.20 -4.29
C LEU A 1276 -8.03 -18.86 -5.05
N GLU A 1277 -7.03 -17.97 -5.01
CA GLU A 1277 -7.06 -16.72 -5.80
C GLU A 1277 -6.21 -16.81 -7.09
N ARG A 1278 -6.72 -17.55 -8.09
CA ARG A 1278 -6.18 -17.59 -9.47
C ARG A 1278 -7.27 -17.58 -10.57
N SER A 1279 -8.46 -17.05 -10.26
CA SER A 1279 -9.61 -17.04 -11.18
C SER A 1279 -10.57 -15.86 -10.98
N GLN A 1280 -10.03 -14.67 -10.70
CA GLN A 1280 -10.71 -13.37 -10.86
C GLN A 1280 -9.73 -12.40 -11.52
#